data_AF-A0A498LE71-F1
#
_entry.id   AF-A0A498LE71-F1
#
_cell.length_a   1.000
_cell.length_b   1.000
_cell.length_c   1.000
_cell.angle_alpha   90.00
_cell.angle_beta   90.00
_cell.angle_gamma   90.00
#
_symmetry.space_group_name_H-M   'P 1'
#
loop_
_entity.id
_entity.type
_entity.pdbx_description
1 polymer ?
#
loop_
_entity_poly.entity_id
_entity_poly.type
_entity_poly.pdbx_seq_one_letter_code
_entity_poly.pdbx_strand_id
1 'polypeptide(L)'
;MRRIVGLELPLILWIWSVYMKLSAGAQRCDEVLASPLPYSAFTSSSVLAADFGAGYAKLNRRVGNGGWSPLDSDRYQWLQVDLRARKQITAIATQGRYSSSDWTKHYRLLYSDTGSNWKSYRQDSNIWTFSGNWNSERAVRHELQHPFVARYVRFIPVDWSEEGRIGLRVELYGCAYWADVISFDGQGVISYRFRQKKMKILKDVISLKFKSTKGDGVLLHGEGQQGDYITLELRRAKLLLQINLGSNQYGSIQGHTSVSSGSLLDDDHWHSVLIERYRRSVNFTLDQHTQSFRTNGEFDHLDLDYEHNLTFSCAESHTFPAFFNSTSSLQLPGRTDADTVSVRLQFRTWNPSGLLFFTPLMPGGVEVSLVEGKVTVHIYVSLGKNTRVDISSGSGLNDGQWHSVHFLALESIAMLTINGDEMSTVRAALPMQIRTGGDYFFGGYFPRTDLSPSQRSFQGCMQLIHVDDQLVDLQSVEQGMLGSFENVSLDMCAIIDRCVPNHCEHGGKCSQTGDTFKCACEGTGYSGATCHNSVYEQSCEEYKQLGRNSDTYWIDPDGSGPLEPFRVTCNIMEDKVWTTIVNDLPAQSSVSAGSRPEDKTVLTLNYSMSAEQANAVTSSAEFCEQHVAYMCYKSRLLNSPDDSPSTWWVGRGNEKHFYWGGSGPGVQKCACGIERNCTDPRYYCNCDADLRQWKEDAGLLMYKDHLPVNQVVVGDIYRSGSEARLTVGPLRCQGDRHFWNAASFNTPASYLHFPTFQAETSADVSFYFKTSASHGVFLENLGNPDFIRLELKFATVVSFSFDVGNGPVELNVRSSTPLNDDQWHRVEAERNIKEAVLRLDKVHREARSAPPQGHTRLQLFSQLFVGASGGQRGFLGCIRSLKVNGVTLDLEGRAKVTPGVKPGCSGHCSSYGMHCQNGGKCIEKYNGYSCDCSLTAFDGPFCNDDVGGYFESGTLVRYDLMSESSSSPPAKEGSSGVLSAVGNLTREELSFSFSTSHTPAVLIYISSKTQDYLAVVLRHNGTLQIRYNLGGLREPFTISLNHRNMANGQPHNVNITRQDRLIQLQVDHYPTVGYTLPEASDTEFNLVKTIFLGKVFETGQIDPVLIERYNTPGFVGCLSRVQFNRIAPLKAALRTGVPSTASIQGVLVESNCGASPLTVPPMSAVFDPWHPDSTGARFPFNEERISRDGVNRDSAIIGGIIAVVIFTILCTLVFLVRHMFHHKGSYHTNEAKGAESADCADAAIIVNDPAFTETIDESKKEWFI
;
A
#
# COMPACT_ATOMS: atom_id res chain seq x y z
N MET A 1 84.00 -26.99 -21.03
CA MET A 1 84.58 -25.91 -21.86
C MET A 1 83.79 -25.89 -23.18
N ARG A 2 83.32 -24.71 -23.65
CA ARG A 2 82.38 -24.47 -24.79
C ARG A 2 80.88 -24.80 -24.59
N ARG A 3 80.03 -23.94 -25.20
CA ARG A 3 78.72 -24.20 -25.89
C ARG A 3 77.57 -24.77 -25.03
N ILE A 4 76.38 -24.15 -24.86
CA ILE A 4 75.49 -23.39 -25.75
C ILE A 4 74.51 -22.58 -24.88
N VAL A 5 74.29 -21.28 -25.17
CA VAL A 5 72.97 -20.59 -25.10
C VAL A 5 73.02 -19.46 -26.13
N GLY A 6 72.00 -19.34 -26.98
CA GLY A 6 71.83 -18.25 -27.93
C GLY A 6 70.39 -18.24 -28.44
N LEU A 7 69.84 -17.03 -28.65
CA LEU A 7 68.43 -16.71 -28.85
C LEU A 7 67.53 -16.95 -27.61
N GLU A 8 67.04 -15.84 -27.03
CA GLU A 8 65.73 -15.64 -26.37
C GLU A 8 65.72 -14.23 -25.72
N LEU A 9 65.80 -13.19 -26.57
CA LEU A 9 65.89 -11.78 -26.12
C LEU A 9 65.17 -10.76 -27.04
N PRO A 10 65.02 -10.98 -28.37
CA PRO A 10 64.18 -10.10 -29.20
C PRO A 10 62.67 -10.35 -28.98
N LEU A 11 62.28 -11.58 -28.66
CA LEU A 11 60.86 -11.95 -28.49
C LEU A 11 60.24 -11.26 -27.28
N ILE A 12 60.96 -11.22 -26.15
CA ILE A 12 60.47 -10.65 -24.88
C ILE A 12 60.22 -9.14 -25.00
N LEU A 13 61.07 -8.40 -25.73
CA LEU A 13 60.87 -6.97 -25.97
C LEU A 13 59.71 -6.68 -26.93
N TRP A 14 59.49 -7.53 -27.95
CA TRP A 14 58.32 -7.40 -28.82
C TRP A 14 57.03 -7.73 -28.04
N ILE A 15 57.03 -8.83 -27.29
CA ILE A 15 55.92 -9.24 -26.42
C ILE A 15 55.62 -8.15 -25.39
N TRP A 16 56.62 -7.53 -24.73
CA TRP A 16 56.37 -6.40 -23.81
C TRP A 16 55.77 -5.18 -24.51
N SER A 17 56.20 -4.85 -25.74
CA SER A 17 55.60 -3.76 -26.51
C SER A 17 54.16 -4.04 -26.97
N VAL A 18 53.81 -5.31 -27.17
CA VAL A 18 52.48 -5.77 -27.55
C VAL A 18 51.57 -5.94 -26.32
N TYR A 19 52.09 -6.41 -25.18
CA TYR A 19 51.34 -6.50 -23.92
C TYR A 19 50.98 -5.10 -23.39
N MET A 20 51.89 -4.12 -23.52
CA MET A 20 51.61 -2.71 -23.26
C MET A 20 50.68 -2.04 -24.30
N LYS A 21 50.27 -2.75 -25.37
CA LYS A 21 49.29 -2.28 -26.36
C LYS A 21 47.99 -3.09 -26.43
N LEU A 22 47.94 -4.30 -25.86
CA LEU A 22 46.72 -5.11 -25.75
C LEU A 22 46.11 -5.11 -24.34
N SER A 23 46.67 -4.34 -23.40
CA SER A 23 46.01 -4.00 -22.13
C SER A 23 45.05 -2.81 -22.25
N ALA A 24 44.31 -2.70 -23.36
CA ALA A 24 43.14 -1.81 -23.49
C ALA A 24 41.87 -2.49 -22.94
N GLY A 25 42.00 -3.11 -21.76
CA GLY A 25 40.83 -3.50 -20.97
C GLY A 25 40.07 -2.25 -20.53
N ALA A 26 38.74 -2.32 -20.46
CA ALA A 26 37.88 -1.17 -20.20
C ALA A 26 38.34 -0.36 -18.97
N GLN A 27 38.98 0.78 -19.23
CA GLN A 27 39.49 1.69 -18.22
C GLN A 27 38.29 2.28 -17.48
N ARG A 28 38.21 2.12 -16.15
CA ARG A 28 37.13 2.72 -15.34
C ARG A 28 37.12 4.23 -15.61
N CYS A 29 36.02 4.73 -16.16
CA CYS A 29 35.84 6.14 -16.50
C CYS A 29 35.54 6.97 -15.24
N ASP A 30 36.52 7.08 -14.34
CA ASP A 30 36.42 7.74 -13.02
C ASP A 30 37.74 8.47 -12.65
N GLU A 31 38.48 8.94 -13.64
CA GLU A 31 39.72 9.72 -13.45
C GLU A 31 39.40 11.16 -13.02
N VAL A 32 40.24 11.76 -12.17
CA VAL A 32 40.09 13.17 -11.75
C VAL A 32 40.43 14.14 -12.88
N LEU A 33 39.47 14.98 -13.27
CA LEU A 33 39.54 15.83 -14.45
C LEU A 33 39.86 17.31 -14.13
N ALA A 34 39.46 17.83 -12.97
CA ALA A 34 39.58 19.25 -12.64
C ALA A 34 40.85 19.57 -11.83
N SER A 35 41.25 18.71 -10.88
CA SER A 35 42.49 18.89 -10.11
C SER A 35 43.77 19.06 -10.96
N PRO A 36 44.00 18.34 -12.07
CA PRO A 36 45.20 18.47 -12.89
C PRO A 36 45.30 19.77 -13.71
N LEU A 37 44.18 20.48 -13.93
CA LEU A 37 44.13 21.62 -14.85
C LEU A 37 44.86 22.87 -14.33
N PRO A 38 45.39 23.78 -15.18
CA PRO A 38 45.94 25.05 -14.72
C PRO A 38 44.83 25.97 -14.15
N TYR A 39 45.19 26.95 -13.32
CA TYR A 39 44.20 27.92 -12.79
C TYR A 39 43.46 28.70 -13.88
N SER A 40 44.08 28.91 -15.06
CA SER A 40 43.45 29.51 -16.25
C SER A 40 42.42 28.62 -16.95
N ALA A 41 42.17 27.42 -16.44
CA ALA A 41 41.03 26.58 -16.85
C ALA A 41 39.78 26.84 -16.02
N PHE A 42 39.88 27.62 -14.93
CA PHE A 42 38.75 27.96 -14.07
C PHE A 42 38.38 29.43 -14.25
N THR A 43 37.10 29.71 -14.46
CA THR A 43 36.55 31.07 -14.55
C THR A 43 35.30 31.19 -13.68
N SER A 44 34.85 32.40 -13.38
CA SER A 44 33.66 32.64 -12.57
C SER A 44 32.92 33.91 -12.99
N SER A 45 31.67 34.04 -12.57
CA SER A 45 30.83 35.24 -12.72
C SER A 45 31.48 36.49 -12.11
N SER A 46 31.96 36.33 -10.87
CA SER A 46 32.62 37.37 -10.07
C SER A 46 33.61 36.72 -9.10
N VAL A 47 34.35 37.55 -8.36
CA VAL A 47 35.36 37.15 -7.37
C VAL A 47 35.37 38.16 -6.23
N LEU A 48 35.35 37.69 -4.98
CA LEU A 48 35.31 38.54 -3.78
C LEU A 48 36.57 39.41 -3.59
N ALA A 49 37.74 38.79 -3.71
CA ALA A 49 39.05 39.44 -3.76
C ALA A 49 40.05 38.51 -4.49
N ALA A 50 41.22 39.01 -4.86
CA ALA A 50 42.16 38.30 -5.74
C ALA A 50 42.54 36.87 -5.29
N ASP A 51 42.51 36.60 -3.99
CA ASP A 51 42.77 35.32 -3.34
C ASP A 51 41.54 34.40 -3.21
N PHE A 52 40.34 34.82 -3.65
CA PHE A 52 39.11 34.00 -3.73
C PHE A 52 38.75 33.60 -5.17
N GLY A 53 39.69 33.74 -6.12
CA GLY A 53 39.45 33.49 -7.54
C GLY A 53 39.13 32.03 -7.89
N ALA A 54 38.44 31.82 -9.02
CA ALA A 54 37.98 30.52 -9.52
C ALA A 54 39.08 29.44 -9.56
N GLY A 55 40.33 29.80 -9.84
CA GLY A 55 41.49 28.88 -9.87
C GLY A 55 41.75 28.14 -8.54
N TYR A 56 41.31 28.70 -7.42
CA TYR A 56 41.46 28.07 -6.09
C TYR A 56 40.35 27.07 -5.76
N ALA A 57 39.30 26.99 -6.58
CA ALA A 57 38.13 26.13 -6.38
C ALA A 57 38.38 24.63 -6.66
N LYS A 58 39.58 24.11 -6.36
CA LYS A 58 39.89 22.69 -6.52
C LYS A 58 39.62 21.92 -5.23
N LEU A 59 38.98 20.76 -5.33
CA LEU A 59 38.67 19.89 -4.20
C LEU A 59 39.91 19.63 -3.32
N ASN A 60 39.70 19.62 -2.00
CA ASN A 60 40.71 19.40 -0.96
C ASN A 60 41.91 20.39 -0.93
N ARG A 61 41.99 21.38 -1.83
CA ARG A 61 43.01 22.42 -1.77
C ARG A 61 42.67 23.46 -0.69
N ARG A 62 43.72 24.04 -0.09
CA ARG A 62 43.66 25.06 0.97
C ARG A 62 44.36 26.38 0.60
N VAL A 63 44.80 26.50 -0.66
CA VAL A 63 45.40 27.72 -1.22
C VAL A 63 44.31 28.70 -1.64
N GLY A 64 44.62 30.01 -1.64
CA GLY A 64 43.68 31.08 -1.98
C GLY A 64 42.43 31.07 -1.11
N ASN A 65 42.59 31.49 0.15
CA ASN A 65 41.55 31.57 1.19
C ASN A 65 40.58 30.36 1.27
N GLY A 66 41.02 29.19 0.79
CA GLY A 66 40.28 27.94 0.91
C GLY A 66 39.30 27.61 -0.21
N GLY A 67 39.22 28.37 -1.32
CA GLY A 67 38.27 28.10 -2.41
C GLY A 67 37.76 29.36 -3.12
N TRP A 68 36.82 29.17 -4.06
CA TRP A 68 36.17 30.31 -4.74
C TRP A 68 34.99 30.85 -3.93
N SER A 69 34.90 32.17 -3.89
CA SER A 69 33.70 32.91 -3.48
C SER A 69 33.46 34.12 -4.40
N PRO A 70 32.21 34.33 -4.88
CA PRO A 70 31.82 35.51 -5.65
C PRO A 70 31.80 36.79 -4.80
N LEU A 71 31.76 37.95 -5.46
CA LEU A 71 31.63 39.26 -4.81
C LEU A 71 30.29 39.37 -4.07
N ASP A 72 29.22 39.07 -4.80
CA ASP A 72 27.84 39.03 -4.32
C ASP A 72 27.36 37.59 -4.19
N SER A 73 26.52 37.30 -3.18
CA SER A 73 25.89 35.98 -3.03
C SER A 73 24.44 36.05 -3.51
N ASP A 74 24.26 35.81 -4.80
CA ASP A 74 22.96 35.77 -5.47
C ASP A 74 22.84 34.55 -6.41
N ARG A 75 21.71 34.44 -7.11
CA ARG A 75 21.38 33.31 -8.00
C ARG A 75 21.96 33.44 -9.42
N TYR A 76 22.72 34.49 -9.71
CA TYR A 76 23.37 34.72 -11.01
C TYR A 76 24.84 34.29 -11.01
N GLN A 77 25.38 33.90 -9.86
CA GLN A 77 26.78 33.49 -9.74
C GLN A 77 27.04 32.12 -10.35
N TRP A 78 28.25 31.91 -10.86
CA TRP A 78 28.68 30.63 -11.41
C TRP A 78 30.19 30.43 -11.32
N LEU A 79 30.60 29.16 -11.18
CA LEU A 79 31.98 28.69 -11.26
C LEU A 79 32.09 27.74 -12.46
N GLN A 80 33.05 27.97 -13.35
CA GLN A 80 33.24 27.24 -14.60
C GLN A 80 34.60 26.53 -14.65
N VAL A 81 34.63 25.37 -15.31
CA VAL A 81 35.83 24.57 -15.59
C VAL A 81 35.92 24.27 -17.10
N ASP A 82 37.05 24.57 -17.75
CA ASP A 82 37.42 24.15 -19.11
C ASP A 82 38.32 22.91 -19.07
N LEU A 83 37.77 21.74 -19.40
CA LEU A 83 38.46 20.45 -19.44
C LEU A 83 39.46 20.32 -20.61
N ARG A 84 39.65 21.38 -21.41
CA ARG A 84 40.55 21.53 -22.58
C ARG A 84 40.19 20.68 -23.80
N ALA A 85 39.55 19.54 -23.60
CA ALA A 85 39.01 18.66 -24.63
C ALA A 85 37.65 18.09 -24.17
N ARG A 86 36.89 17.50 -25.09
CA ARG A 86 35.70 16.72 -24.73
C ARG A 86 36.09 15.57 -23.79
N LYS A 87 35.43 15.50 -22.65
CA LYS A 87 35.49 14.39 -21.68
C LYS A 87 34.10 13.81 -21.54
N GLN A 88 34.01 12.54 -21.18
CA GLN A 88 32.79 11.97 -20.63
C GLN A 88 32.87 12.14 -19.11
N ILE A 89 31.94 12.88 -18.51
CA ILE A 89 31.86 13.12 -17.07
C ILE A 89 30.87 12.12 -16.48
N THR A 90 31.30 11.38 -15.45
CA THR A 90 30.54 10.29 -14.80
C THR A 90 30.14 10.61 -13.37
N ALA A 91 30.95 11.39 -12.65
CA ALA A 91 30.64 11.86 -11.30
C ALA A 91 31.18 13.26 -11.05
N ILE A 92 30.65 13.92 -10.03
CA ILE A 92 31.09 15.25 -9.58
C ILE A 92 31.26 15.27 -8.07
N ALA A 93 32.08 16.17 -7.54
CA ALA A 93 32.13 16.43 -6.11
C ALA A 93 32.25 17.92 -5.78
N THR A 94 31.61 18.35 -4.71
CA THR A 94 31.69 19.72 -4.16
C THR A 94 32.12 19.70 -2.70
N GLN A 95 32.76 20.78 -2.25
CA GLN A 95 33.24 21.02 -0.89
C GLN A 95 33.15 22.52 -0.61
N GLY A 96 32.79 22.93 0.62
CA GLY A 96 32.76 24.35 0.98
C GLY A 96 34.16 25.00 1.02
N ARG A 97 34.23 26.31 1.21
CA ARG A 97 35.50 27.05 1.32
C ARG A 97 36.18 26.73 2.66
N TYR A 98 37.42 26.23 2.61
CA TYR A 98 38.13 25.68 3.77
C TYR A 98 38.14 26.63 4.98
N SER A 99 37.89 26.09 6.18
CA SER A 99 37.94 26.82 7.45
C SER A 99 37.08 28.11 7.48
N SER A 100 35.87 28.06 6.91
CA SER A 100 34.94 29.19 6.85
C SER A 100 33.47 28.77 6.97
N SER A 101 32.57 29.75 7.13
CA SER A 101 31.12 29.52 7.02
C SER A 101 30.60 29.53 5.57
N ASP A 102 31.46 29.66 4.56
CA ASP A 102 31.04 29.80 3.16
C ASP A 102 30.97 28.44 2.46
N TRP A 103 29.75 27.95 2.21
CA TRP A 103 29.50 26.73 1.45
C TRP A 103 28.15 26.77 0.73
N THR A 104 28.07 26.04 -0.38
CA THR A 104 26.86 25.95 -1.21
C THR A 104 26.04 24.72 -0.78
N LYS A 105 24.81 24.92 -0.31
CA LYS A 105 23.87 23.87 0.11
C LYS A 105 23.20 23.17 -1.06
N HIS A 106 22.88 23.90 -2.13
CA HIS A 106 22.27 23.35 -3.34
C HIS A 106 22.83 24.02 -4.59
N TYR A 107 23.04 23.26 -5.67
CA TYR A 107 23.55 23.78 -6.94
C TYR A 107 22.99 23.04 -8.16
N ARG A 108 23.08 23.66 -9.33
CA ARG A 108 22.77 23.06 -10.64
C ARG A 108 24.03 22.97 -11.49
N LEU A 109 24.03 22.06 -12.46
CA LEU A 109 25.08 21.99 -13.48
C LEU A 109 24.56 22.51 -14.81
N LEU A 110 25.40 23.32 -15.48
CA LEU A 110 25.32 23.53 -16.91
C LEU A 110 26.58 22.95 -17.56
N TYR A 111 26.48 22.49 -18.81
CA TYR A 111 27.62 21.99 -19.57
C TYR A 111 27.57 22.48 -21.03
N SER A 112 28.73 22.55 -21.68
CA SER A 112 28.88 23.06 -23.04
C SER A 112 30.10 22.47 -23.73
N ASP A 113 30.08 22.42 -25.06
CA ASP A 113 31.27 22.13 -25.88
C ASP A 113 32.00 23.39 -26.35
N THR A 114 31.28 24.51 -26.47
CA THR A 114 31.80 25.79 -26.99
C THR A 114 32.11 26.81 -25.89
N GLY A 115 31.44 26.68 -24.73
CA GLY A 115 31.52 27.65 -23.63
C GLY A 115 30.52 28.82 -23.75
N SER A 116 29.74 28.87 -24.84
CA SER A 116 28.62 29.80 -25.07
C SER A 116 27.26 29.13 -24.92
N ASN A 117 27.09 27.91 -25.47
CA ASN A 117 25.80 27.25 -25.58
C ASN A 117 25.65 26.26 -24.41
N TRP A 118 24.95 26.66 -23.36
CA TRP A 118 24.91 25.97 -22.08
C TRP A 118 23.68 25.09 -21.91
N LYS A 119 23.88 23.77 -21.95
CA LYS A 119 22.84 22.77 -21.68
C LYS A 119 22.77 22.51 -20.17
N SER A 120 21.57 22.54 -19.59
CA SER A 120 21.37 22.14 -18.19
C SER A 120 21.50 20.62 -18.05
N TYR A 121 22.17 20.15 -16.99
CA TYR A 121 22.08 18.73 -16.62
C TYR A 121 20.64 18.40 -16.22
N ARG A 122 20.10 17.33 -16.80
CA ARG A 122 18.74 16.86 -16.56
C ARG A 122 18.75 15.44 -16.03
N GLN A 123 17.79 15.17 -15.17
CA GLN A 123 17.52 13.85 -14.62
C GLN A 123 16.00 13.69 -14.56
N ASP A 124 15.51 12.57 -15.06
CA ASP A 124 14.08 12.29 -15.26
C ASP A 124 13.34 13.46 -15.95
N SER A 125 13.93 13.94 -17.06
CA SER A 125 13.52 15.12 -17.87
C SER A 125 13.52 16.51 -17.16
N ASN A 126 13.64 16.56 -15.84
CA ASN A 126 13.68 17.81 -15.05
C ASN A 126 15.10 18.40 -15.00
N ILE A 127 15.22 19.73 -14.82
CA ILE A 127 16.50 20.38 -14.52
C ILE A 127 16.92 20.03 -13.09
N TRP A 128 17.95 19.20 -12.97
CA TRP A 128 18.31 18.61 -11.67
C TRP A 128 19.03 19.61 -10.77
N THR A 129 18.70 19.60 -9.49
CA THR A 129 19.35 20.40 -8.45
C THR A 129 20.01 19.45 -7.45
N PHE A 130 21.33 19.49 -7.36
CA PHE A 130 22.12 18.64 -6.48
C PHE A 130 22.19 19.22 -5.07
N SER A 131 22.02 18.37 -4.07
CA SER A 131 22.39 18.69 -2.68
C SER A 131 23.91 18.76 -2.57
N GLY A 132 24.41 19.92 -2.18
CA GLY A 132 25.83 20.20 -1.97
C GLY A 132 26.25 19.96 -0.53
N ASN A 133 26.86 20.98 0.07
CA ASN A 133 27.61 20.88 1.30
C ASN A 133 26.83 21.46 2.50
N TRP A 134 27.06 20.87 3.67
CA TRP A 134 26.54 21.33 4.96
C TRP A 134 27.65 21.90 5.86
N ASN A 135 28.90 21.94 5.39
CA ASN A 135 30.06 22.52 6.06
C ASN A 135 31.20 22.81 5.08
N SER A 136 32.30 23.41 5.56
CA SER A 136 33.51 23.68 4.76
C SER A 136 34.37 22.46 4.43
N GLU A 137 34.31 21.38 5.22
CA GLU A 137 35.37 20.35 5.24
C GLU A 137 35.02 19.06 4.50
N ARG A 138 33.76 18.61 4.52
CA ARG A 138 33.36 17.32 3.95
C ARG A 138 32.98 17.47 2.47
N ALA A 139 33.71 16.79 1.61
CA ALA A 139 33.34 16.66 0.20
C ALA A 139 32.07 15.80 0.05
N VAL A 140 31.19 16.20 -0.87
CA VAL A 140 29.96 15.49 -1.24
C VAL A 140 30.10 15.13 -2.71
N ARG A 141 30.10 13.82 -3.03
CA ARG A 141 30.24 13.27 -4.38
C ARG A 141 28.90 12.70 -4.83
N HIS A 142 28.54 12.96 -6.09
CA HIS A 142 27.38 12.40 -6.77
C HIS A 142 27.83 11.66 -8.02
N GLU A 143 27.43 10.39 -8.14
CA GLU A 143 27.44 9.69 -9.43
C GLU A 143 26.31 10.25 -10.30
N LEU A 144 26.59 10.51 -11.57
CA LEU A 144 25.59 11.01 -12.51
C LEU A 144 24.84 9.82 -13.11
N GLN A 145 23.51 9.78 -12.95
CA GLN A 145 22.65 8.75 -13.56
C GLN A 145 22.84 8.71 -15.09
N HIS A 146 23.07 9.86 -15.72
CA HIS A 146 23.39 9.98 -17.13
C HIS A 146 24.75 10.67 -17.31
N PRO A 147 25.84 9.92 -17.54
CA PRO A 147 27.12 10.52 -17.90
C PRO A 147 26.98 11.39 -19.16
N PHE A 148 27.47 12.62 -19.09
CA PHE A 148 27.38 13.57 -20.20
C PHE A 148 28.75 13.86 -20.80
N VAL A 149 28.78 14.19 -22.09
CA VAL A 149 30.01 14.60 -22.79
C VAL A 149 30.05 16.12 -22.86
N ALA A 150 31.14 16.71 -22.41
CA ALA A 150 31.35 18.15 -22.47
C ALA A 150 32.84 18.52 -22.46
N ARG A 151 33.14 19.73 -22.91
CA ARG A 151 34.42 20.39 -22.64
C ARG A 151 34.34 21.35 -21.44
N TYR A 152 33.22 22.05 -21.29
CA TYR A 152 33.02 23.07 -20.27
C TYR A 152 31.91 22.65 -19.31
N VAL A 153 32.11 22.86 -18.01
CA VAL A 153 31.11 22.59 -16.96
C VAL A 153 31.00 23.80 -16.04
N ARG A 154 29.77 24.19 -15.70
CA ARG A 154 29.43 25.30 -14.79
C ARG A 154 28.64 24.76 -13.60
N PHE A 155 29.07 25.15 -12.40
CA PHE A 155 28.36 24.98 -11.14
C PHE A 155 27.60 26.29 -10.86
N ILE A 156 26.28 26.20 -10.72
CA ILE A 156 25.38 27.33 -10.45
C ILE A 156 24.83 27.18 -9.03
N PRO A 157 25.29 27.96 -8.03
CA PRO A 157 24.72 27.96 -6.69
C PRO A 157 23.25 28.36 -6.71
N VAL A 158 22.41 27.61 -6.00
CA VAL A 158 20.97 27.88 -5.83
C VAL A 158 20.67 28.31 -4.39
N ASP A 159 21.39 27.75 -3.43
CA ASP A 159 21.23 27.95 -1.99
C ASP A 159 22.57 27.69 -1.25
N TRP A 160 22.80 28.35 -0.12
CA TRP A 160 24.08 28.38 0.59
C TRP A 160 23.93 28.53 2.12
N SER A 161 25.05 28.56 2.83
CA SER A 161 25.11 28.73 4.29
C SER A 161 24.37 29.99 4.77
N GLU A 162 23.56 29.86 5.83
CA GLU A 162 22.89 31.00 6.48
C GLU A 162 23.86 31.87 7.29
N GLU A 163 24.96 31.29 7.76
CA GLU A 163 26.00 31.95 8.55
C GLU A 163 27.16 32.48 7.68
N GLY A 164 27.03 32.42 6.35
CA GLY A 164 28.11 32.73 5.41
C GLY A 164 27.64 33.03 3.99
N ARG A 165 28.54 32.80 3.03
CA ARG A 165 28.37 33.13 1.61
C ARG A 165 28.42 31.88 0.72
N ILE A 166 28.25 32.10 -0.57
CA ILE A 166 28.62 31.11 -1.59
C ILE A 166 30.12 30.77 -1.45
N GLY A 167 30.42 29.49 -1.28
CA GLY A 167 31.77 28.96 -1.29
C GLY A 167 31.81 27.61 -2.01
N LEU A 168 32.78 27.42 -2.91
CA LEU A 168 32.98 26.16 -3.64
C LEU A 168 34.46 25.79 -3.81
N ARG A 169 34.69 24.48 -3.67
CA ARG A 169 35.79 23.70 -4.24
C ARG A 169 35.17 22.49 -4.93
N VAL A 170 35.63 22.14 -6.13
CA VAL A 170 35.01 21.13 -7.00
C VAL A 170 36.01 20.12 -7.56
N GLU A 171 35.51 18.93 -7.88
CA GLU A 171 36.17 17.93 -8.73
C GLU A 171 35.17 17.38 -9.74
N LEU A 172 35.69 17.01 -10.92
CA LEU A 172 34.95 16.33 -11.98
C LEU A 172 35.62 14.99 -12.22
N TYR A 173 34.85 13.91 -12.32
CA TYR A 173 35.36 12.56 -12.57
C TYR A 173 34.90 12.05 -13.93
N GLY A 174 35.74 11.28 -14.62
CA GLY A 174 35.41 10.77 -15.94
C GLY A 174 36.61 10.29 -16.74
N CYS A 175 36.53 10.39 -18.07
CA CYS A 175 37.61 9.94 -18.97
C CYS A 175 37.64 10.70 -20.30
N ALA A 176 38.66 10.45 -21.12
CA ALA A 176 38.76 11.00 -22.48
C ALA A 176 37.66 10.43 -23.38
N TYR A 177 36.94 11.29 -24.09
CA TYR A 177 35.90 10.87 -25.03
C TYR A 177 36.50 10.50 -26.39
N TRP A 178 36.27 9.27 -26.82
CA TRP A 178 36.50 8.74 -28.16
C TRP A 178 35.25 7.94 -28.55
N ALA A 179 34.89 7.91 -29.83
CA ALA A 179 33.64 7.25 -30.23
C ALA A 179 33.71 6.71 -31.66
N ASP A 180 33.38 5.42 -31.82
CA ASP A 180 33.11 4.77 -33.11
C ASP A 180 31.72 5.15 -33.65
N VAL A 181 31.47 6.46 -33.77
CA VAL A 181 30.18 6.99 -34.26
C VAL A 181 30.22 7.10 -35.78
N ILE A 182 29.28 6.43 -36.43
CA ILE A 182 29.05 6.50 -37.86
C ILE A 182 27.81 7.36 -38.09
N SER A 183 27.94 8.39 -38.91
CA SER A 183 26.84 9.26 -39.33
C SER A 183 26.23 8.73 -40.63
N PHE A 184 24.90 8.78 -40.74
CA PHE A 184 24.14 8.33 -41.90
C PHE A 184 23.39 9.51 -42.52
N ASP A 185 23.57 9.73 -43.81
CA ASP A 185 22.90 10.78 -44.60
C ASP A 185 21.51 10.36 -45.13
N GLY A 186 21.08 9.13 -44.81
CA GLY A 186 19.88 8.50 -45.35
C GLY A 186 20.10 7.66 -46.61
N GLN A 187 21.33 7.58 -47.14
CA GLN A 187 21.71 6.71 -48.27
C GLN A 187 22.68 5.59 -47.88
N GLY A 188 23.54 5.80 -46.87
CA GLY A 188 24.47 4.78 -46.39
C GLY A 188 23.83 3.64 -45.58
N VAL A 189 24.35 2.42 -45.71
CA VAL A 189 23.93 1.22 -44.97
C VAL A 189 25.15 0.38 -44.54
N ILE A 190 25.11 -0.20 -43.33
CA ILE A 190 26.10 -1.19 -42.88
C ILE A 190 25.54 -2.60 -43.03
N SER A 191 26.18 -3.42 -43.87
CA SER A 191 25.82 -4.82 -44.09
C SER A 191 26.76 -5.77 -43.33
N TYR A 192 26.20 -6.68 -42.53
CA TYR A 192 26.96 -7.74 -41.86
C TYR A 192 26.55 -9.13 -42.37
N ARG A 193 27.52 -9.92 -42.84
CA ARG A 193 27.29 -11.28 -43.35
C ARG A 193 27.76 -12.33 -42.34
N PHE A 194 26.84 -13.15 -41.85
CA PHE A 194 27.19 -14.32 -41.03
C PHE A 194 28.00 -15.34 -41.82
N ARG A 195 29.05 -15.92 -41.19
CA ARG A 195 29.93 -16.92 -41.82
C ARG A 195 29.31 -18.32 -41.91
N GLN A 196 28.21 -18.57 -41.19
CA GLN A 196 27.47 -19.83 -41.22
C GLN A 196 26.12 -19.61 -41.91
N LYS A 197 25.66 -20.63 -42.64
CA LYS A 197 24.57 -20.54 -43.63
C LYS A 197 23.14 -20.77 -43.10
N LYS A 198 23.00 -20.95 -41.77
CA LYS A 198 21.76 -21.02 -40.98
C LYS A 198 22.13 -20.81 -39.51
N MET A 199 21.45 -19.93 -38.79
CA MET A 199 21.59 -19.81 -37.33
C MET A 199 20.21 -19.85 -36.68
N LYS A 200 19.87 -20.98 -36.06
CA LYS A 200 18.65 -21.12 -35.26
C LYS A 200 18.87 -20.60 -33.85
N ILE A 201 18.61 -19.32 -33.62
CA ILE A 201 18.95 -18.67 -32.35
C ILE A 201 17.77 -18.77 -31.36
N LEU A 202 18.06 -19.27 -30.15
CA LEU A 202 17.13 -19.33 -29.01
C LEU A 202 17.29 -18.16 -28.03
N LYS A 203 18.40 -17.42 -28.08
CA LYS A 203 18.65 -16.23 -27.27
C LYS A 203 19.34 -15.15 -28.09
N ASP A 204 18.70 -13.99 -28.25
CA ASP A 204 19.29 -12.81 -28.88
C ASP A 204 19.53 -11.72 -27.83
N VAL A 205 20.63 -10.99 -27.97
CA VAL A 205 20.89 -9.74 -27.24
C VAL A 205 21.39 -8.72 -28.24
N ILE A 206 20.56 -7.72 -28.53
CA ILE A 206 20.87 -6.64 -29.48
C ILE A 206 20.94 -5.35 -28.67
N SER A 207 22.07 -4.63 -28.74
CA SER A 207 22.28 -3.37 -28.04
C SER A 207 22.85 -2.34 -29.01
N LEU A 208 22.24 -1.16 -29.07
CA LEU A 208 22.69 -0.04 -29.90
C LEU A 208 22.35 1.31 -29.27
N LYS A 209 22.97 2.38 -29.76
CA LYS A 209 22.54 3.76 -29.49
C LYS A 209 22.35 4.51 -30.79
N PHE A 210 21.35 5.38 -30.84
CA PHE A 210 21.07 6.22 -32.01
C PHE A 210 20.75 7.66 -31.61
N LYS A 211 20.85 8.56 -32.59
CA LYS A 211 20.56 9.99 -32.50
C LYS A 211 20.02 10.43 -33.85
N SER A 212 18.89 11.12 -33.88
CA SER A 212 18.20 11.48 -35.13
C SER A 212 17.49 12.84 -35.02
N THR A 213 17.35 13.52 -36.17
CA THR A 213 16.41 14.65 -36.38
C THR A 213 15.29 14.30 -37.35
N LYS A 214 15.23 13.04 -37.80
CA LYS A 214 14.19 12.47 -38.65
C LYS A 214 13.28 11.57 -37.81
N GLY A 215 11.97 11.74 -37.95
CA GLY A 215 10.97 10.91 -37.28
C GLY A 215 10.76 9.53 -37.89
N ASP A 216 11.27 9.26 -39.10
CA ASP A 216 11.13 7.97 -39.79
C ASP A 216 12.48 7.50 -40.33
N GLY A 217 12.81 6.21 -40.17
CA GLY A 217 14.04 5.59 -40.68
C GLY A 217 14.36 4.23 -40.06
N VAL A 218 14.87 3.28 -40.84
CA VAL A 218 15.26 1.94 -40.36
C VAL A 218 16.59 2.01 -39.61
N LEU A 219 16.66 1.45 -38.40
CA LEU A 219 17.90 1.36 -37.60
C LEU A 219 18.57 -0.01 -37.70
N LEU A 220 17.77 -1.07 -37.74
CA LEU A 220 18.23 -2.45 -37.90
C LEU A 220 17.19 -3.24 -38.68
N HIS A 221 17.63 -4.10 -39.58
CA HIS A 221 16.78 -5.08 -40.25
C HIS A 221 17.57 -6.36 -40.51
N GLY A 222 16.94 -7.50 -40.27
CA GLY A 222 17.42 -8.81 -40.66
C GLY A 222 16.24 -9.69 -41.07
N GLU A 223 16.39 -10.40 -42.18
CA GLU A 223 15.43 -11.35 -42.73
C GLU A 223 16.15 -12.67 -43.05
N GLY A 224 15.45 -13.80 -43.00
CA GLY A 224 15.95 -15.10 -43.42
C GLY A 224 15.06 -15.82 -44.42
N GLN A 225 15.63 -16.84 -45.06
CA GLN A 225 15.03 -17.54 -46.21
C GLN A 225 13.67 -18.22 -45.93
N GLN A 226 13.24 -18.30 -44.67
CA GLN A 226 11.96 -18.88 -44.25
C GLN A 226 10.86 -17.83 -44.03
N GLY A 227 11.16 -16.53 -44.21
CA GLY A 227 10.25 -15.42 -43.91
C GLY A 227 10.27 -14.96 -42.44
N ASP A 228 11.20 -15.49 -41.66
CA ASP A 228 11.58 -15.00 -40.34
C ASP A 228 12.27 -13.64 -40.48
N TYR A 229 11.93 -12.67 -39.63
CA TYR A 229 12.59 -11.37 -39.63
C TYR A 229 12.56 -10.68 -38.28
N ILE A 230 13.52 -9.76 -38.10
CA ILE A 230 13.55 -8.76 -37.04
C ILE A 230 13.84 -7.39 -37.65
N THR A 231 12.96 -6.42 -37.40
CA THR A 231 13.12 -5.04 -37.85
C THR A 231 12.98 -4.11 -36.66
N LEU A 232 13.91 -3.16 -36.54
CA LEU A 232 13.84 -2.03 -35.64
C LEU A 232 13.85 -0.76 -36.49
N GLU A 233 12.71 -0.10 -36.59
CA GLU A 233 12.55 1.16 -37.33
C GLU A 233 12.10 2.27 -36.40
N LEU A 234 12.55 3.49 -36.67
CA LEU A 234 11.89 4.69 -36.18
C LEU A 234 10.74 5.02 -37.11
N ARG A 235 9.56 5.29 -36.55
CA ARG A 235 8.34 5.64 -37.28
C ARG A 235 7.53 6.66 -36.50
N ARG A 236 7.29 7.84 -37.08
CA ARG A 236 6.67 9.01 -36.40
C ARG A 236 7.31 9.34 -35.04
N ALA A 237 8.64 9.34 -35.00
CA ALA A 237 9.48 9.54 -33.83
C ALA A 237 9.25 8.52 -32.68
N LYS A 238 8.68 7.34 -32.97
CA LYS A 238 8.54 6.20 -32.06
C LYS A 238 9.36 5.02 -32.58
N LEU A 239 9.91 4.22 -31.68
CA LEU A 239 10.70 3.05 -32.04
C LEU A 239 9.77 1.83 -32.19
N LEU A 240 9.71 1.25 -33.38
CA LEU A 240 8.89 0.08 -33.70
C LEU A 240 9.79 -1.16 -33.86
N LEU A 241 9.59 -2.14 -32.99
CA LEU A 241 10.18 -3.46 -33.08
C LEU A 241 9.18 -4.43 -33.70
N GLN A 242 9.55 -5.07 -34.80
CA GLN A 242 8.78 -6.12 -35.46
C GLN A 242 9.59 -7.41 -35.46
N ILE A 243 8.96 -8.52 -35.07
CA ILE A 243 9.57 -9.86 -35.03
C ILE A 243 8.57 -10.86 -35.62
N ASN A 244 9.04 -11.70 -36.54
CA ASN A 244 8.32 -12.85 -37.05
C ASN A 244 9.18 -14.12 -36.87
N LEU A 245 8.60 -15.14 -36.22
CA LEU A 245 9.24 -16.45 -35.99
C LEU A 245 8.65 -17.56 -36.90
N GLY A 246 7.89 -17.19 -37.93
CA GLY A 246 7.29 -18.13 -38.88
C GLY A 246 5.88 -18.60 -38.50
N SER A 247 5.26 -19.39 -39.39
CA SER A 247 3.91 -19.95 -39.22
C SER A 247 3.80 -21.38 -39.77
N ASN A 248 2.85 -22.15 -39.25
CA ASN A 248 2.63 -23.56 -39.60
C ASN A 248 1.63 -23.69 -40.75
N GLN A 249 1.85 -24.61 -41.69
CA GLN A 249 1.12 -24.70 -42.97
C GLN A 249 -0.37 -25.13 -42.85
N TYR A 250 -0.87 -25.36 -41.64
CA TYR A 250 -2.21 -25.89 -41.35
C TYR A 250 -3.07 -25.00 -40.43
N GLY A 251 -2.65 -23.76 -40.09
CA GLY A 251 -3.35 -22.91 -39.10
C GLY A 251 -3.42 -21.42 -39.45
N SER A 252 -4.38 -20.72 -38.84
CA SER A 252 -4.69 -19.30 -39.10
C SER A 252 -3.86 -18.28 -38.28
N ILE A 253 -2.81 -18.73 -37.58
CA ILE A 253 -2.04 -17.90 -36.66
C ILE A 253 -0.85 -17.26 -37.40
N GLN A 254 -0.90 -15.94 -37.60
CA GLN A 254 0.24 -15.17 -38.12
C GLN A 254 1.32 -15.06 -37.03
N GLY A 255 2.57 -15.41 -37.36
CA GLY A 255 3.74 -15.33 -36.46
C GLY A 255 4.25 -13.91 -36.18
N HIS A 256 3.69 -12.90 -36.86
CA HIS A 256 4.10 -11.52 -36.74
C HIS A 256 3.74 -10.92 -35.38
N THR A 257 4.73 -10.28 -34.75
CA THR A 257 4.62 -9.52 -33.50
C THR A 257 5.18 -8.13 -33.74
N SER A 258 4.45 -7.07 -33.35
CA SER A 258 4.90 -5.69 -33.51
C SER A 258 4.64 -4.92 -32.21
N VAL A 259 5.66 -4.24 -31.70
CA VAL A 259 5.64 -3.51 -30.42
C VAL A 259 6.32 -2.16 -30.60
N SER A 260 5.66 -1.08 -30.16
CA SER A 260 6.21 0.28 -30.21
C SER A 260 6.63 0.79 -28.84
N SER A 261 7.77 1.45 -28.74
CA SER A 261 8.26 2.10 -27.53
C SER A 261 8.77 3.52 -27.80
N GLY A 262 8.71 4.37 -26.78
CA GLY A 262 9.16 5.76 -26.83
C GLY A 262 8.29 6.70 -27.65
N SER A 263 8.74 7.96 -27.69
CA SER A 263 8.14 9.07 -28.43
C SER A 263 9.15 10.20 -28.55
N LEU A 264 9.02 11.03 -29.59
CA LEU A 264 9.88 12.19 -29.84
C LEU A 264 11.38 11.85 -29.93
N LEU A 265 11.73 10.64 -30.37
CA LEU A 265 13.12 10.14 -30.47
C LEU A 265 13.91 10.75 -31.66
N ASP A 266 13.37 11.82 -32.23
CA ASP A 266 13.95 12.70 -33.26
C ASP A 266 14.34 14.07 -32.66
N ASP A 267 14.61 14.12 -31.35
CA ASP A 267 14.96 15.31 -30.57
C ASP A 267 16.44 15.71 -30.60
N ASP A 268 17.23 15.06 -31.46
CA ASP A 268 18.69 15.17 -31.53
C ASP A 268 19.44 14.80 -30.22
N HIS A 269 18.92 13.84 -29.43
CA HIS A 269 19.62 13.25 -28.29
C HIS A 269 19.97 11.77 -28.53
N TRP A 270 20.84 11.23 -27.66
CA TRP A 270 21.28 9.84 -27.73
C TRP A 270 20.32 8.93 -26.96
N HIS A 271 19.59 8.10 -27.69
CA HIS A 271 18.76 7.03 -27.13
C HIS A 271 19.51 5.69 -27.13
N SER A 272 19.31 4.91 -26.07
CA SER A 272 19.89 3.58 -25.90
C SER A 272 18.83 2.50 -26.06
N VAL A 273 19.10 1.48 -26.85
CA VAL A 273 18.17 0.37 -27.12
C VAL A 273 18.83 -0.94 -26.70
N LEU A 274 18.10 -1.76 -25.95
CA LEU A 274 18.47 -3.13 -25.62
C LEU A 274 17.27 -4.05 -25.89
N ILE A 275 17.48 -5.10 -26.68
CA ILE A 275 16.49 -6.14 -26.96
C ILE A 275 17.09 -7.46 -26.47
N GLU A 276 16.46 -8.09 -25.48
CA GLU A 276 16.82 -9.42 -25.01
C GLU A 276 15.68 -10.39 -25.32
N ARG A 277 15.88 -11.31 -26.27
CA ARG A 277 14.94 -12.40 -26.55
C ARG A 277 15.43 -13.69 -25.94
N TYR A 278 14.56 -14.42 -25.26
CA TYR A 278 14.75 -15.82 -24.90
C TYR A 278 13.55 -16.65 -25.35
N ARG A 279 13.77 -17.53 -26.34
CA ARG A 279 12.73 -18.23 -27.10
C ARG A 279 11.70 -17.25 -27.69
N ARG A 280 10.52 -17.20 -27.07
CA ARG A 280 9.41 -16.30 -27.43
C ARG A 280 9.23 -15.13 -26.47
N SER A 281 9.93 -15.12 -25.33
CA SER A 281 9.91 -13.99 -24.39
C SER A 281 10.87 -12.91 -24.88
N VAL A 282 10.44 -11.66 -24.93
CA VAL A 282 11.25 -10.51 -25.34
C VAL A 282 11.16 -9.42 -24.28
N ASN A 283 12.31 -8.95 -23.80
CA ASN A 283 12.45 -7.68 -23.10
C ASN A 283 12.95 -6.65 -24.10
N PHE A 284 12.20 -5.56 -24.26
CA PHE A 284 12.54 -4.44 -25.13
C PHE A 284 12.71 -3.18 -24.29
N THR A 285 13.95 -2.82 -24.02
CA THR A 285 14.33 -1.65 -23.23
C THR A 285 14.71 -0.49 -24.15
N LEU A 286 14.03 0.64 -23.95
CA LEU A 286 14.39 1.93 -24.52
C LEU A 286 14.76 2.89 -23.39
N ASP A 287 16.00 3.37 -23.42
CA ASP A 287 16.67 4.13 -22.37
C ASP A 287 16.65 3.43 -21.00
N GLN A 288 15.60 3.63 -20.20
CA GLN A 288 15.38 2.95 -18.91
C GLN A 288 14.04 2.18 -18.85
N HIS A 289 13.20 2.28 -19.88
CA HIS A 289 11.86 1.70 -19.90
C HIS A 289 11.86 0.35 -20.62
N THR A 290 11.68 -0.74 -19.87
CA THR A 290 11.58 -2.11 -20.41
C THR A 290 10.13 -2.51 -20.59
N GLN A 291 9.76 -2.90 -21.81
CA GLN A 291 8.51 -3.61 -22.10
C GLN A 291 8.81 -5.10 -22.26
N SER A 292 8.13 -5.96 -21.49
CA SER A 292 8.24 -7.41 -21.60
C SER A 292 7.00 -7.98 -22.31
N PHE A 293 7.20 -8.78 -23.36
CA PHE A 293 6.12 -9.37 -24.15
C PHE A 293 6.49 -10.77 -24.67
N ARG A 294 5.50 -11.49 -25.18
CA ARG A 294 5.68 -12.81 -25.82
C ARG A 294 5.34 -12.73 -27.30
N THR A 295 6.19 -13.28 -28.16
CA THR A 295 5.95 -13.32 -29.62
C THR A 295 4.84 -14.28 -30.01
N ASN A 296 4.15 -13.95 -31.10
CA ASN A 296 3.17 -14.79 -31.79
C ASN A 296 3.84 -15.98 -32.53
N GLY A 297 3.02 -16.90 -33.07
CA GLY A 297 3.48 -18.11 -33.76
C GLY A 297 3.62 -19.35 -32.87
N GLU A 298 4.22 -20.42 -33.39
CA GLU A 298 4.48 -21.68 -32.65
C GLU A 298 5.97 -21.94 -32.40
N PHE A 299 6.87 -21.30 -33.15
CA PHE A 299 8.31 -21.58 -33.10
C PHE A 299 9.06 -20.78 -32.02
N ASP A 300 10.05 -21.42 -31.42
CA ASP A 300 10.91 -20.85 -30.36
C ASP A 300 12.24 -20.25 -30.88
N HIS A 301 12.52 -20.32 -32.19
CA HIS A 301 13.78 -19.87 -32.81
C HIS A 301 13.52 -18.80 -33.87
N LEU A 302 14.56 -18.01 -34.18
CA LEU A 302 14.61 -17.06 -35.29
C LEU A 302 15.74 -17.52 -36.23
N ASP A 303 15.49 -17.56 -37.53
CA ASP A 303 16.46 -17.94 -38.58
C ASP A 303 16.70 -16.75 -39.53
N LEU A 304 17.87 -16.11 -39.48
CA LEU A 304 18.22 -14.92 -40.28
C LEU A 304 19.35 -15.23 -41.28
N ASP A 305 19.16 -14.86 -42.56
CA ASP A 305 20.03 -15.22 -43.69
C ASP A 305 19.85 -14.23 -44.88
N TYR A 306 20.52 -13.05 -44.90
CA TYR A 306 20.75 -12.35 -46.18
C TYR A 306 21.94 -11.36 -46.23
N GLU A 307 22.26 -10.88 -47.44
CA GLU A 307 23.46 -10.16 -47.86
C GLU A 307 23.13 -9.07 -48.91
N HIS A 308 23.55 -7.81 -48.71
CA HIS A 308 23.52 -6.75 -49.74
C HIS A 308 24.62 -5.69 -49.49
N ASN A 309 25.27 -5.18 -50.54
CA ASN A 309 26.24 -4.07 -50.49
C ASN A 309 25.58 -2.74 -50.90
N LEU A 310 25.99 -1.59 -50.34
CA LEU A 310 26.87 -0.60 -51.01
C LEU A 310 26.99 0.79 -50.30
N THR A 311 28.18 1.39 -50.44
CA THR A 311 28.56 2.83 -50.38
C THR A 311 28.20 3.72 -49.17
N PHE A 312 29.15 4.58 -48.84
CA PHE A 312 29.00 5.69 -47.89
C PHE A 312 29.16 7.03 -48.62
N SER A 313 28.24 7.95 -48.39
CA SER A 313 28.45 9.39 -48.53
C SER A 313 28.24 10.06 -47.18
N CYS A 314 28.98 11.13 -46.91
CA CYS A 314 28.83 11.92 -45.69
C CYS A 314 28.59 13.38 -46.08
N ALA A 315 27.46 13.93 -45.65
CA ALA A 315 27.23 15.36 -45.57
C ALA A 315 26.40 15.64 -44.31
N GLU A 316 26.94 16.44 -43.38
CA GLU A 316 26.19 16.87 -42.20
C GLU A 316 25.17 17.94 -42.60
N SER A 317 23.88 17.66 -42.38
CA SER A 317 22.82 18.68 -42.42
C SER A 317 22.26 18.91 -41.02
N HIS A 318 22.92 19.76 -40.23
CA HIS A 318 22.42 20.15 -38.92
C HIS A 318 21.21 21.09 -39.06
N THR A 319 20.06 20.67 -38.53
CA THR A 319 18.89 21.51 -38.31
C THR A 319 18.98 22.14 -36.93
N PHE A 320 18.79 23.46 -36.83
CA PHE A 320 18.88 24.21 -35.58
C PHE A 320 17.46 24.62 -35.11
N PRO A 321 16.82 23.87 -34.20
CA PRO A 321 15.46 24.16 -33.73
C PRO A 321 15.44 25.19 -32.60
N ALA A 322 14.30 25.87 -32.45
CA ALA A 322 14.00 26.79 -31.36
C ALA A 322 12.79 26.29 -30.55
N PHE A 323 12.94 26.17 -29.24
CA PHE A 323 11.88 25.81 -28.29
C PHE A 323 11.25 27.06 -27.68
N PHE A 324 9.91 27.10 -27.73
CA PHE A 324 9.07 28.15 -27.17
C PHE A 324 8.26 27.59 -25.98
N ASN A 325 8.21 28.36 -24.91
CA ASN A 325 7.32 28.18 -23.77
C ASN A 325 6.21 29.25 -23.77
N SER A 326 5.31 29.22 -22.80
CA SER A 326 4.15 30.13 -22.72
C SER A 326 4.48 31.63 -22.58
N THR A 327 5.74 31.98 -22.30
CA THR A 327 6.25 33.36 -22.21
C THR A 327 7.40 33.63 -23.19
N SER A 328 7.56 32.81 -24.22
CA SER A 328 8.59 33.00 -25.26
C SER A 328 8.15 33.94 -26.36
N SER A 329 9.08 34.74 -26.88
CA SER A 329 8.92 35.56 -28.08
C SER A 329 10.21 35.58 -28.88
N LEU A 330 10.09 35.64 -30.22
CA LEU A 330 11.20 35.79 -31.15
C LEU A 330 10.82 36.86 -32.18
N GLN A 331 11.54 37.99 -32.22
CA GLN A 331 11.39 39.03 -33.22
C GLN A 331 12.48 38.89 -34.29
N LEU A 332 12.06 38.87 -35.55
CA LEU A 332 12.93 38.77 -36.71
C LEU A 332 12.65 39.94 -37.69
N PRO A 333 13.70 40.59 -38.23
CA PRO A 333 13.53 41.64 -39.22
C PRO A 333 13.16 41.04 -40.57
N GLY A 334 12.35 41.79 -41.33
CA GLY A 334 12.01 41.52 -42.72
C GLY A 334 12.04 42.81 -43.56
N ARG A 335 11.45 42.77 -44.75
CA ARG A 335 11.36 43.91 -45.66
C ARG A 335 10.27 44.88 -45.22
N THR A 336 10.59 46.17 -45.18
CA THR A 336 9.63 47.26 -44.98
C THR A 336 8.97 47.66 -46.31
N ASP A 337 7.70 48.06 -46.26
CA ASP A 337 6.94 48.59 -47.42
C ASP A 337 6.82 47.61 -48.61
N ALA A 338 6.98 46.30 -48.38
CA ALA A 338 6.86 45.25 -49.38
C ALA A 338 5.39 44.88 -49.62
N ASP A 339 5.07 44.52 -50.87
CA ASP A 339 3.76 44.04 -51.34
C ASP A 339 3.58 42.51 -51.21
N THR A 340 4.54 41.85 -50.56
CA THR A 340 4.57 40.40 -50.34
C THR A 340 4.81 40.08 -48.86
N VAL A 341 4.12 39.06 -48.37
CA VAL A 341 4.42 38.40 -47.08
C VAL A 341 4.63 36.93 -47.38
N SER A 342 5.88 36.45 -47.24
CA SER A 342 6.21 35.03 -47.35
C SER A 342 6.80 34.55 -46.03
N VAL A 343 6.12 33.60 -45.38
CA VAL A 343 6.62 32.93 -44.18
C VAL A 343 6.52 31.43 -44.37
N ARG A 344 7.65 30.73 -44.24
CA ARG A 344 7.73 29.27 -44.23
C ARG A 344 8.37 28.82 -42.93
N LEU A 345 7.77 27.87 -42.23
CA LEU A 345 8.35 27.31 -41.01
C LEU A 345 7.96 25.84 -40.88
N GLN A 346 8.69 25.09 -40.07
CA GLN A 346 8.19 23.86 -39.48
C GLN A 346 7.88 24.10 -38.01
N PHE A 347 6.79 23.54 -37.50
CA PHE A 347 6.47 23.55 -36.07
C PHE A 347 6.09 22.16 -35.56
N ARG A 348 6.23 21.94 -34.25
CA ARG A 348 5.63 20.80 -33.54
C ARG A 348 5.16 21.20 -32.15
N THR A 349 4.01 20.68 -31.73
CA THR A 349 3.42 20.95 -30.41
C THR A 349 2.41 19.86 -30.01
N TRP A 350 2.09 19.80 -28.71
CA TRP A 350 0.95 19.06 -28.16
C TRP A 350 -0.28 19.96 -27.93
N ASN A 351 -0.11 21.29 -27.94
CA ASN A 351 -1.20 22.21 -27.65
C ASN A 351 -2.14 22.34 -28.85
N PRO A 352 -3.48 22.27 -28.67
CA PRO A 352 -4.43 22.43 -29.76
C PRO A 352 -4.51 23.87 -30.29
N SER A 353 -4.04 24.87 -29.53
CA SER A 353 -4.04 26.27 -29.95
C SER A 353 -2.76 27.02 -29.52
N GLY A 354 -2.35 28.03 -30.29
CA GLY A 354 -1.21 28.90 -30.00
C GLY A 354 -0.76 29.77 -31.18
N LEU A 355 -0.22 30.95 -30.92
CA LEU A 355 0.23 31.92 -31.94
C LEU A 355 1.55 31.48 -32.60
N LEU A 356 1.52 31.11 -33.89
CA LEU A 356 2.73 30.74 -34.63
C LEU A 356 3.53 31.99 -35.00
N PHE A 357 2.92 32.94 -35.72
CA PHE A 357 3.53 34.24 -35.96
C PHE A 357 2.49 35.37 -36.13
N PHE A 358 2.97 36.61 -35.97
CA PHE A 358 2.25 37.84 -36.23
C PHE A 358 3.15 38.86 -36.95
N THR A 359 2.61 39.62 -37.89
CA THR A 359 3.30 40.77 -38.49
C THR A 359 2.33 41.93 -38.73
N PRO A 360 2.68 43.19 -38.39
CA PRO A 360 1.85 44.35 -38.67
C PRO A 360 1.87 44.73 -40.15
N LEU A 361 0.72 45.16 -40.66
CA LEU A 361 0.57 45.76 -41.99
C LEU A 361 0.23 47.25 -41.86
N MET A 362 0.47 48.02 -42.92
CA MET A 362 0.09 49.43 -42.99
C MET A 362 -1.07 49.64 -43.99
N PRO A 363 -2.36 49.70 -43.56
CA PRO A 363 -2.90 49.50 -42.20
C PRO A 363 -3.56 48.13 -41.98
N GLY A 364 -3.11 47.39 -40.97
CA GLY A 364 -3.66 46.07 -40.63
C GLY A 364 -2.69 45.15 -39.89
N GLY A 365 -2.84 43.84 -40.10
CA GLY A 365 -1.92 42.83 -39.60
C GLY A 365 -2.26 41.43 -40.09
N VAL A 366 -1.27 40.54 -40.09
CA VAL A 366 -1.46 39.10 -40.32
C VAL A 366 -1.16 38.36 -39.02
N GLU A 367 -2.13 37.58 -38.54
CA GLU A 367 -1.97 36.62 -37.45
C GLU A 367 -2.05 35.21 -38.04
N VAL A 368 -1.05 34.36 -37.79
CA VAL A 368 -1.10 32.93 -38.11
C VAL A 368 -0.98 32.15 -36.81
N SER A 369 -1.99 31.35 -36.51
CA SER A 369 -2.12 30.64 -35.24
C SER A 369 -2.68 29.24 -35.45
N LEU A 370 -2.37 28.37 -34.49
CA LEU A 370 -3.03 27.08 -34.36
C LEU A 370 -4.33 27.28 -33.58
N VAL A 371 -5.42 26.70 -34.05
CA VAL A 371 -6.75 26.73 -33.43
C VAL A 371 -7.40 25.35 -33.59
N GLU A 372 -7.68 24.67 -32.49
CA GLU A 372 -8.27 23.32 -32.47
C GLU A 372 -7.53 22.30 -33.38
N GLY A 373 -6.20 22.39 -33.41
CA GLY A 373 -5.33 21.54 -34.23
C GLY A 373 -5.35 21.87 -35.73
N LYS A 374 -5.87 23.03 -36.14
CA LYS A 374 -5.83 23.55 -37.52
C LYS A 374 -5.01 24.82 -37.58
N VAL A 375 -4.22 25.02 -38.63
CA VAL A 375 -3.56 26.32 -38.84
C VAL A 375 -4.57 27.27 -39.44
N THR A 376 -4.75 28.41 -38.78
CA THR A 376 -5.69 29.46 -39.12
C THR A 376 -4.93 30.77 -39.31
N VAL A 377 -5.29 31.51 -40.34
CA VAL A 377 -4.75 32.83 -40.67
C VAL A 377 -5.87 33.85 -40.55
N HIS A 378 -5.61 34.94 -39.83
CA HIS A 378 -6.48 36.10 -39.72
C HIS A 378 -5.77 37.31 -40.31
N ILE A 379 -6.31 37.85 -41.39
CA ILE A 379 -5.77 39.03 -42.08
C ILE A 379 -6.71 40.20 -41.77
N TYR A 380 -6.22 41.13 -40.96
CA TYR A 380 -6.93 42.35 -40.56
C TYR A 380 -6.55 43.48 -41.53
N VAL A 381 -7.55 44.15 -42.12
CA VAL A 381 -7.36 45.28 -43.05
C VAL A 381 -8.28 46.43 -42.63
N SER A 382 -7.71 47.62 -42.43
CA SER A 382 -8.40 48.76 -41.81
C SER A 382 -8.55 49.98 -42.74
N LEU A 383 -9.62 50.02 -43.55
CA LEU A 383 -10.01 51.20 -44.34
C LEU A 383 -11.39 51.71 -43.95
N GLY A 384 -11.49 52.50 -42.88
CA GLY A 384 -12.74 53.14 -42.43
C GLY A 384 -13.83 52.19 -41.92
N LYS A 385 -13.72 50.89 -42.22
CA LYS A 385 -14.37 49.75 -41.58
C LYS A 385 -13.32 48.65 -41.41
N ASN A 386 -13.34 47.95 -40.29
CA ASN A 386 -12.46 46.80 -40.08
C ASN A 386 -12.97 45.63 -40.92
N THR A 387 -12.18 45.20 -41.89
CA THR A 387 -12.41 43.99 -42.69
C THR A 387 -11.43 42.91 -42.26
N ARG A 388 -11.92 41.66 -42.15
CA ARG A 388 -11.16 40.48 -41.73
C ARG A 388 -11.31 39.40 -42.78
N VAL A 389 -10.21 38.80 -43.20
CA VAL A 389 -10.18 37.61 -44.09
C VAL A 389 -9.59 36.46 -43.29
N ASP A 390 -10.32 35.35 -43.23
CA ASP A 390 -9.93 34.15 -42.48
C ASP A 390 -9.66 32.98 -43.44
N ILE A 391 -8.52 32.31 -43.27
CA ILE A 391 -8.15 31.09 -44.00
C ILE A 391 -7.83 30.01 -42.96
N SER A 392 -8.24 28.76 -43.16
CA SER A 392 -7.78 27.65 -42.31
C SER A 392 -7.50 26.39 -43.12
N SER A 393 -6.51 25.59 -42.70
CA SER A 393 -6.16 24.33 -43.34
C SER A 393 -5.55 23.33 -42.35
N GLY A 394 -5.56 22.05 -42.73
CA GLY A 394 -5.14 20.91 -41.92
C GLY A 394 -6.11 20.53 -40.80
N SER A 395 -5.72 19.53 -40.01
CA SER A 395 -6.47 19.01 -38.86
C SER A 395 -5.58 18.11 -38.00
N GLY A 396 -5.69 18.21 -36.67
CA GLY A 396 -4.92 17.38 -35.74
C GLY A 396 -3.42 17.67 -35.71
N LEU A 397 -3.00 18.89 -36.11
CA LEU A 397 -1.60 19.33 -36.22
C LEU A 397 -0.90 19.57 -34.87
N ASN A 398 -1.39 18.93 -33.81
CA ASN A 398 -0.90 18.98 -32.44
C ASN A 398 -0.59 17.57 -31.91
N ASP A 399 -0.08 16.71 -32.81
CA ASP A 399 0.27 15.31 -32.58
C ASP A 399 1.74 15.10 -32.16
N GLY A 400 2.44 16.18 -31.83
CA GLY A 400 3.86 16.18 -31.50
C GLY A 400 4.82 16.01 -32.68
N GLN A 401 4.33 15.82 -33.91
CA GLN A 401 5.16 15.67 -35.11
C GLN A 401 5.50 17.03 -35.75
N TRP A 402 6.56 17.05 -36.57
CA TRP A 402 6.91 18.22 -37.37
C TRP A 402 5.94 18.41 -38.54
N HIS A 403 5.31 19.58 -38.61
CA HIS A 403 4.48 20.00 -39.74
C HIS A 403 5.06 21.25 -40.40
N SER A 404 5.08 21.31 -41.73
CA SER A 404 5.45 22.53 -42.44
C SER A 404 4.24 23.42 -42.69
N VAL A 405 4.43 24.73 -42.50
CA VAL A 405 3.47 25.78 -42.81
C VAL A 405 4.13 26.70 -43.81
N HIS A 406 3.43 26.98 -44.90
CA HIS A 406 3.83 27.97 -45.89
C HIS A 406 2.65 28.93 -46.10
N PHE A 407 2.82 30.15 -45.62
CA PHE A 407 1.90 31.26 -45.84
C PHE A 407 2.52 32.22 -46.84
N LEU A 408 1.78 32.52 -47.91
CA LEU A 408 2.16 33.49 -48.92
C LEU A 408 0.98 34.42 -49.20
N ALA A 409 1.15 35.71 -48.97
CA ALA A 409 0.26 36.74 -49.47
C ALA A 409 1.01 37.60 -50.49
N LEU A 410 0.42 37.74 -51.68
CA LEU A 410 1.00 38.40 -52.85
C LEU A 410 -0.10 39.16 -53.57
N GLU A 411 0.12 40.45 -53.84
CA GLU A 411 -0.82 41.34 -54.54
C GLU A 411 -2.24 41.34 -53.91
N SER A 412 -3.16 40.57 -54.48
CA SER A 412 -4.57 40.45 -54.07
C SER A 412 -4.98 39.02 -53.72
N ILE A 413 -4.02 38.12 -53.45
CA ILE A 413 -4.28 36.71 -53.11
C ILE A 413 -3.46 36.32 -51.87
N ALA A 414 -4.10 35.63 -50.93
CA ALA A 414 -3.45 34.93 -49.84
C ALA A 414 -3.59 33.41 -50.00
N MET A 415 -2.52 32.68 -49.71
CA MET A 415 -2.44 31.22 -49.82
C MET A 415 -1.83 30.63 -48.54
N LEU A 416 -2.43 29.55 -48.04
CA LEU A 416 -1.93 28.74 -46.95
C LEU A 416 -1.74 27.30 -47.44
N THR A 417 -0.54 26.74 -47.28
CA THR A 417 -0.22 25.34 -47.60
C THR A 417 0.39 24.65 -46.38
N ILE A 418 0.00 23.40 -46.13
CA ILE A 418 0.44 22.57 -44.99
C ILE A 418 1.17 21.33 -45.51
N ASN A 419 2.30 20.97 -44.90
CA ASN A 419 3.12 19.80 -45.24
C ASN A 419 3.60 19.72 -46.70
N GLY A 420 3.46 20.81 -47.48
CA GLY A 420 3.77 20.84 -48.91
C GLY A 420 2.74 20.13 -49.81
N ASP A 421 1.60 19.69 -49.27
CA ASP A 421 0.56 19.01 -50.04
C ASP A 421 -0.32 20.03 -50.79
N GLU A 422 -0.38 19.94 -52.12
CA GLU A 422 -1.23 20.80 -52.94
C GLU A 422 -2.71 20.70 -52.55
N MET A 423 -3.19 19.53 -52.10
CA MET A 423 -4.57 19.34 -51.63
C MET A 423 -4.88 20.09 -50.34
N SER A 424 -3.86 20.51 -49.58
CA SER A 424 -4.00 21.37 -48.40
C SER A 424 -4.01 22.87 -48.73
N THR A 425 -3.76 23.26 -49.99
CA THR A 425 -3.61 24.66 -50.38
C THR A 425 -4.96 25.37 -50.40
N VAL A 426 -5.18 26.26 -49.44
CA VAL A 426 -6.37 27.13 -49.42
C VAL A 426 -5.99 28.52 -49.90
N ARG A 427 -6.81 29.10 -50.80
CA ARG A 427 -6.61 30.42 -51.38
C ARG A 427 -7.78 31.35 -51.05
N ALA A 428 -7.50 32.61 -50.74
CA ALA A 428 -8.50 33.66 -50.57
C ALA A 428 -8.12 34.93 -51.32
N ALA A 429 -9.12 35.65 -51.84
CA ALA A 429 -8.92 36.97 -52.44
C ALA A 429 -8.83 38.04 -51.34
N LEU A 430 -7.85 38.93 -51.46
CA LEU A 430 -7.65 40.07 -50.58
C LEU A 430 -8.37 41.30 -51.17
N PRO A 431 -9.02 42.13 -50.34
CA PRO A 431 -9.74 43.30 -50.83
C PRO A 431 -8.83 44.43 -51.36
N MET A 432 -7.52 44.35 -51.15
CA MET A 432 -6.50 45.30 -51.62
C MET A 432 -5.07 44.75 -51.48
N GLN A 433 -4.10 45.49 -52.04
CA GLN A 433 -2.66 45.28 -51.80
C GLN A 433 -2.29 45.50 -50.33
N ILE A 434 -1.51 44.57 -49.79
CA ILE A 434 -0.91 44.64 -48.46
C ILE A 434 0.41 45.42 -48.50
N ARG A 435 0.82 46.00 -47.36
CA ARG A 435 2.16 46.59 -47.17
C ARG A 435 2.74 46.21 -45.81
N THR A 436 3.96 45.68 -45.79
CA THR A 436 4.62 45.16 -44.58
C THR A 436 5.17 46.24 -43.65
N GLY A 437 5.07 46.01 -42.33
CA GLY A 437 5.68 46.85 -41.30
C GLY A 437 7.19 46.64 -41.08
N GLY A 438 7.75 45.52 -41.55
CA GLY A 438 9.19 45.20 -41.46
C GLY A 438 9.63 44.31 -40.29
N ASP A 439 8.73 44.00 -39.35
CA ASP A 439 9.00 43.10 -38.22
C ASP A 439 8.07 41.87 -38.26
N TYR A 440 8.62 40.71 -37.88
CA TYR A 440 7.89 39.45 -37.73
C TYR A 440 8.10 38.89 -36.32
N PHE A 441 7.00 38.59 -35.63
CA PHE A 441 6.98 38.09 -34.25
C PHE A 441 6.54 36.64 -34.22
N PHE A 442 7.35 35.75 -33.67
CA PHE A 442 7.07 34.31 -33.56
C PHE A 442 6.86 33.90 -32.10
N GLY A 443 5.93 32.97 -31.89
CA GLY A 443 5.69 32.32 -30.61
C GLY A 443 5.01 33.14 -29.51
N GLY A 444 5.11 34.48 -29.52
CA GLY A 444 4.61 35.36 -28.47
C GLY A 444 4.14 36.73 -28.97
N TYR A 445 3.71 37.58 -28.02
CA TYR A 445 3.12 38.91 -28.27
C TYR A 445 4.12 40.07 -28.02
N PHE A 446 3.62 41.30 -28.24
CA PHE A 446 4.16 42.67 -28.06
C PHE A 446 4.72 43.27 -29.35
N PRO A 447 4.31 44.52 -29.72
CA PRO A 447 3.96 45.65 -28.85
C PRO A 447 2.45 46.00 -28.77
N ARG A 448 2.10 46.91 -27.84
CA ARG A 448 0.73 47.45 -27.66
C ARG A 448 0.29 48.25 -28.89
N THR A 449 -0.57 47.66 -29.71
CA THR A 449 -1.33 48.33 -30.77
C THR A 449 -2.82 47.97 -30.63
N ASP A 450 -3.72 48.64 -31.36
CA ASP A 450 -5.17 48.36 -31.31
C ASP A 450 -5.56 46.97 -31.83
N LEU A 451 -4.60 46.21 -32.39
CA LEU A 451 -4.75 44.84 -32.87
C LEU A 451 -3.99 43.89 -31.93
N SER A 452 -4.73 43.21 -31.05
CA SER A 452 -4.20 42.13 -30.20
C SER A 452 -4.45 40.76 -30.86
N PRO A 453 -3.48 39.83 -30.90
CA PRO A 453 -3.71 38.47 -31.40
C PRO A 453 -4.82 37.75 -30.65
N SER A 454 -5.57 36.88 -31.34
CA SER A 454 -6.68 36.12 -30.75
C SER A 454 -6.23 34.96 -29.86
N GLN A 455 -5.03 34.41 -30.11
CA GLN A 455 -4.49 33.25 -29.41
C GLN A 455 -3.41 33.60 -28.38
N ARG A 456 -3.20 32.69 -27.42
CA ARG A 456 -2.09 32.74 -26.47
C ARG A 456 -0.76 32.44 -27.18
N SER A 457 0.36 32.78 -26.53
CA SER A 457 1.71 32.37 -26.94
C SER A 457 1.77 30.88 -27.26
N PHE A 458 2.44 30.53 -28.35
CA PHE A 458 2.70 29.14 -28.72
C PHE A 458 3.77 28.54 -27.80
N GLN A 459 3.51 27.31 -27.36
CA GLN A 459 4.44 26.47 -26.63
C GLN A 459 4.66 25.23 -27.48
N GLY A 460 5.91 24.91 -27.79
CA GLY A 460 6.28 23.93 -28.80
C GLY A 460 7.66 24.23 -29.38
N CYS A 461 7.96 23.72 -30.57
CA CYS A 461 9.21 24.00 -31.28
C CYS A 461 8.94 24.53 -32.68
N MET A 462 9.85 25.36 -33.18
CA MET A 462 9.90 25.79 -34.58
C MET A 462 11.30 25.57 -35.17
N GLN A 463 11.39 25.26 -36.46
CA GLN A 463 12.65 25.17 -37.20
C GLN A 463 12.45 25.56 -38.67
N LEU A 464 13.55 25.71 -39.41
CA LEU A 464 13.54 26.09 -40.84
C LEU A 464 12.68 27.34 -41.11
N ILE A 465 12.77 28.33 -40.22
CA ILE A 465 12.03 29.59 -40.32
C ILE A 465 12.59 30.40 -41.49
N HIS A 466 11.74 30.71 -42.46
CA HIS A 466 12.02 31.62 -43.55
C HIS A 466 11.14 32.86 -43.40
N VAL A 467 11.74 34.02 -43.61
CA VAL A 467 11.07 35.32 -43.68
C VAL A 467 11.42 35.93 -45.04
N ASP A 468 10.42 36.38 -45.80
CA ASP A 468 10.57 36.97 -47.14
C ASP A 468 11.44 36.12 -48.09
N ASP A 469 11.16 34.80 -48.07
CA ASP A 469 11.86 33.70 -48.77
C ASP A 469 13.34 33.46 -48.37
N GLN A 470 13.86 34.11 -47.33
CA GLN A 470 15.20 33.84 -46.80
C GLN A 470 15.15 32.97 -45.54
N LEU A 471 15.91 31.87 -45.52
CA LEU A 471 16.12 31.06 -44.32
C LEU A 471 16.87 31.88 -43.26
N VAL A 472 16.30 31.94 -42.06
CA VAL A 472 16.83 32.71 -40.93
C VAL A 472 17.96 31.93 -40.25
N ASP A 473 19.12 32.55 -40.14
CA ASP A 473 20.23 32.00 -39.35
C ASP A 473 19.99 32.26 -37.85
N LEU A 474 19.43 31.26 -37.18
CA LEU A 474 19.19 31.27 -35.74
C LEU A 474 20.48 31.26 -34.90
N GLN A 475 21.65 30.93 -35.47
CA GLN A 475 22.93 31.06 -34.78
C GLN A 475 23.36 32.54 -34.69
N SER A 476 23.10 33.34 -35.73
CA SER A 476 23.23 34.81 -35.68
C SER A 476 22.24 35.47 -34.72
N VAL A 477 21.06 34.87 -34.51
CA VAL A 477 20.09 35.30 -33.47
C VAL A 477 20.62 35.02 -32.07
N GLU A 478 21.17 33.82 -31.81
CA GLU A 478 21.80 33.48 -30.52
C GLU A 478 22.95 34.44 -30.17
N GLN A 479 23.71 34.87 -31.17
CA GLN A 479 24.82 35.82 -31.02
C GLN A 479 24.39 37.29 -30.90
N GLY A 480 23.08 37.58 -30.97
CA GLY A 480 22.54 38.95 -30.90
C GLY A 480 22.88 39.82 -32.11
N MET A 481 23.24 39.22 -33.25
CA MET A 481 23.54 39.92 -34.50
C MET A 481 22.30 40.11 -35.38
N LEU A 482 21.25 39.30 -35.16
CA LEU A 482 20.02 39.29 -35.94
C LEU A 482 18.80 39.18 -35.01
N GLY A 483 17.85 40.10 -35.12
CA GLY A 483 16.60 40.06 -34.34
C GLY A 483 16.78 40.14 -32.81
N SER A 484 15.79 39.66 -32.07
CA SER A 484 15.80 39.58 -30.60
C SER A 484 14.90 38.44 -30.11
N PHE A 485 15.13 37.93 -28.90
CA PHE A 485 14.28 36.89 -28.31
C PHE A 485 14.19 36.98 -26.78
N GLU A 486 13.07 36.55 -26.22
CA GLU A 486 12.87 36.38 -24.78
C GLU A 486 12.39 34.96 -24.50
N ASN A 487 12.95 34.30 -23.46
CA ASN A 487 12.59 32.96 -22.99
C ASN A 487 12.60 31.82 -24.04
N VAL A 488 13.08 32.05 -25.27
CA VAL A 488 13.30 31.01 -26.29
C VAL A 488 14.56 30.22 -25.95
N SER A 489 14.52 28.89 -26.10
CA SER A 489 15.72 28.05 -26.01
C SER A 489 16.13 27.61 -27.41
N LEU A 490 17.27 28.12 -27.87
CA LEU A 490 17.83 27.83 -29.20
C LEU A 490 18.67 26.53 -29.17
N ASP A 491 18.90 25.93 -30.35
CA ASP A 491 19.56 24.62 -30.53
C ASP A 491 18.95 23.46 -29.73
N MET A 492 17.64 23.52 -29.45
CA MET A 492 16.92 22.44 -28.77
C MET A 492 15.42 22.45 -29.02
N CYS A 493 14.80 21.27 -28.87
CA CYS A 493 13.36 21.12 -28.86
C CYS A 493 12.89 20.27 -27.67
N ALA A 494 12.37 20.93 -26.63
CA ALA A 494 12.07 20.30 -25.33
C ALA A 494 10.57 20.11 -25.05
N ILE A 495 9.80 19.69 -26.05
CA ILE A 495 8.45 19.15 -25.81
C ILE A 495 8.55 17.74 -25.21
N ILE A 496 7.60 17.38 -24.33
CA ILE A 496 7.59 16.11 -23.61
C ILE A 496 6.30 15.38 -23.97
N ASP A 497 6.39 14.10 -24.36
CA ASP A 497 5.21 13.23 -24.47
C ASP A 497 4.85 12.71 -23.07
N ARG A 498 3.75 13.21 -22.52
CA ARG A 498 3.20 12.88 -21.21
C ARG A 498 2.20 11.71 -21.24
N CYS A 499 2.01 11.11 -22.41
CA CYS A 499 1.22 9.89 -22.61
C CYS A 499 2.11 8.67 -22.92
N VAL A 500 3.44 8.80 -22.83
CA VAL A 500 4.40 7.71 -23.02
C VAL A 500 5.41 7.68 -21.85
N PRO A 501 5.42 6.63 -21.01
CA PRO A 501 4.48 5.50 -20.99
C PRO A 501 3.03 5.95 -20.72
N ASN A 502 2.05 5.13 -21.11
CA ASN A 502 0.65 5.47 -20.87
C ASN A 502 0.35 5.38 -19.37
N HIS A 503 0.11 6.54 -18.74
CA HIS A 503 -0.25 6.65 -17.33
C HIS A 503 -1.76 6.53 -17.06
N CYS A 504 -2.55 6.21 -18.09
CA CYS A 504 -3.95 5.86 -17.95
C CYS A 504 -4.08 4.34 -17.84
N GLU A 505 -4.42 3.88 -16.65
CA GLU A 505 -4.53 2.47 -16.28
C GLU A 505 -5.80 1.83 -16.87
N HIS A 506 -5.92 0.50 -16.78
CA HIS A 506 -7.10 -0.27 -17.17
C HIS A 506 -7.64 0.05 -18.59
N GLY A 507 -6.73 0.24 -19.56
CA GLY A 507 -7.08 0.54 -20.96
C GLY A 507 -7.55 1.99 -21.20
N GLY A 508 -7.41 2.89 -20.23
CA GLY A 508 -7.79 4.29 -20.34
C GLY A 508 -7.06 5.03 -21.49
N LYS A 509 -7.79 5.90 -22.20
CA LYS A 509 -7.23 6.65 -23.33
C LYS A 509 -6.58 7.94 -22.87
N CYS A 510 -5.28 8.08 -23.12
CA CYS A 510 -4.53 9.30 -22.81
C CYS A 510 -4.67 10.37 -23.92
N SER A 511 -4.78 11.62 -23.51
CA SER A 511 -4.75 12.83 -24.36
C SER A 511 -3.90 13.89 -23.65
N GLN A 512 -3.28 14.83 -24.38
CA GLN A 512 -2.32 15.76 -23.74
C GLN A 512 -2.24 17.16 -24.33
N THR A 513 -1.66 18.04 -23.53
CA THR A 513 -1.15 19.38 -23.86
C THR A 513 0.31 19.47 -23.36
N GLY A 514 1.02 20.55 -23.70
CA GLY A 514 2.42 20.77 -23.26
C GLY A 514 2.59 20.77 -21.73
N ASP A 515 1.56 21.17 -20.99
CA ASP A 515 1.58 21.26 -19.53
C ASP A 515 0.99 20.04 -18.83
N THR A 516 0.03 19.32 -19.44
CA THR A 516 -0.71 18.25 -18.74
C THR A 516 -1.38 17.24 -19.67
N PHE A 517 -1.37 15.96 -19.31
CA PHE A 517 -2.24 14.93 -19.91
C PHE A 517 -3.64 14.83 -19.26
N LYS A 518 -4.54 14.03 -19.83
CA LYS A 518 -5.86 13.64 -19.28
C LYS A 518 -6.18 12.21 -19.71
N CYS A 519 -6.79 11.44 -18.81
CA CYS A 519 -7.29 10.10 -19.10
C CYS A 519 -8.81 10.12 -19.32
N ALA A 520 -9.27 9.41 -20.34
CA ALA A 520 -10.68 9.06 -20.53
C ALA A 520 -10.89 7.60 -20.07
N CYS A 521 -11.66 7.44 -18.98
CA CYS A 521 -11.95 6.15 -18.33
C CYS A 521 -13.34 5.60 -18.70
N GLU A 522 -14.04 6.24 -19.63
CA GLU A 522 -15.38 5.81 -20.04
C GLU A 522 -15.33 4.41 -20.68
N GLY A 523 -16.11 3.49 -20.11
CA GLY A 523 -16.18 2.11 -20.57
C GLY A 523 -15.11 1.16 -20.01
N THR A 524 -14.18 1.61 -19.16
CA THR A 524 -13.19 0.71 -18.54
C THR A 524 -13.67 0.04 -17.26
N GLY A 525 -14.68 0.62 -16.58
CA GLY A 525 -15.08 0.20 -15.23
C GLY A 525 -14.34 0.93 -14.09
N TYR A 526 -13.40 1.82 -14.43
CA TYR A 526 -12.56 2.56 -13.50
C TYR A 526 -12.74 4.09 -13.59
N SER A 527 -12.18 4.80 -12.62
CA SER A 527 -12.37 6.23 -12.42
C SER A 527 -11.15 6.90 -11.74
N GLY A 528 -11.21 8.22 -11.58
CA GLY A 528 -10.08 9.04 -11.10
C GLY A 528 -9.19 9.56 -12.23
N ALA A 529 -8.17 10.34 -11.88
CA ALA A 529 -7.37 11.09 -12.85
C ALA A 529 -6.50 10.21 -13.77
N THR A 530 -6.20 8.97 -13.36
CA THR A 530 -5.40 7.97 -14.09
C THR A 530 -6.20 6.69 -14.41
N CYS A 531 -7.52 6.66 -14.22
CA CYS A 531 -8.36 5.46 -14.35
C CYS A 531 -7.96 4.31 -13.40
N HIS A 532 -7.48 4.66 -12.21
CA HIS A 532 -6.94 3.75 -11.22
C HIS A 532 -8.02 3.17 -10.28
N ASN A 533 -8.99 3.98 -9.82
CA ASN A 533 -9.98 3.54 -8.83
C ASN A 533 -11.11 2.74 -9.49
N SER A 534 -11.39 1.53 -9.02
CA SER A 534 -12.60 0.79 -9.41
C SER A 534 -13.88 1.58 -9.11
N VAL A 535 -14.91 1.40 -9.95
CA VAL A 535 -16.26 1.92 -9.72
C VAL A 535 -17.15 0.89 -8.99
N TYR A 536 -16.67 -0.34 -8.85
CA TYR A 536 -17.41 -1.46 -8.25
C TYR A 536 -16.90 -1.78 -6.83
N GLU A 537 -17.72 -2.50 -6.06
CA GLU A 537 -17.31 -2.99 -4.73
C GLU A 537 -16.55 -4.32 -4.88
N GLN A 538 -15.75 -4.67 -3.88
CA GLN A 538 -14.77 -5.74 -4.00
C GLN A 538 -15.39 -7.14 -3.80
N SER A 539 -16.52 -7.21 -3.08
CA SER A 539 -17.24 -8.46 -2.88
C SER A 539 -18.73 -8.27 -2.61
N CYS A 540 -19.48 -9.36 -2.66
CA CYS A 540 -20.88 -9.39 -2.25
C CYS A 540 -21.07 -9.03 -0.76
N GLU A 541 -20.06 -9.26 0.10
CA GLU A 541 -20.12 -8.90 1.53
C GLU A 541 -20.14 -7.38 1.68
N GLU A 542 -19.28 -6.66 0.94
CA GLU A 542 -19.27 -5.20 0.92
C GLU A 542 -20.61 -4.61 0.45
N TYR A 543 -21.24 -5.19 -0.57
CA TYR A 543 -22.59 -4.81 -1.00
C TYR A 543 -23.66 -5.02 0.09
N LYS A 544 -23.59 -6.09 0.89
CA LYS A 544 -24.48 -6.28 2.06
C LYS A 544 -24.31 -5.15 3.07
N GLN A 545 -23.07 -4.75 3.36
CA GLN A 545 -22.77 -3.68 4.33
C GLN A 545 -23.24 -2.29 3.84
N LEU A 546 -23.39 -2.10 2.52
CA LEU A 546 -24.02 -0.93 1.91
C LEU A 546 -25.56 -1.02 1.83
N GLY A 547 -26.17 -2.03 2.45
CA GLY A 547 -27.63 -2.22 2.48
C GLY A 547 -28.24 -2.66 1.14
N ARG A 548 -27.48 -3.36 0.29
CA ARG A 548 -27.99 -3.94 -0.95
C ARG A 548 -28.61 -5.33 -0.72
N ASN A 549 -29.54 -5.70 -1.61
CA ASN A 549 -30.27 -6.96 -1.59
C ASN A 549 -29.64 -7.98 -2.56
N SER A 550 -30.10 -9.23 -2.55
CA SER A 550 -29.68 -10.26 -3.51
C SER A 550 -29.97 -9.86 -4.96
N ASP A 551 -28.93 -9.80 -5.81
CA ASP A 551 -29.00 -9.52 -7.24
C ASP A 551 -27.67 -9.92 -7.93
N THR A 552 -27.56 -9.68 -9.25
CA THR A 552 -26.31 -9.83 -10.01
C THR A 552 -25.51 -8.52 -9.98
N TYR A 553 -24.37 -8.51 -9.30
CA TYR A 553 -23.49 -7.34 -9.19
C TYR A 553 -22.22 -7.53 -10.03
N TRP A 554 -21.61 -6.41 -10.41
CA TRP A 554 -20.20 -6.39 -10.79
C TRP A 554 -19.37 -6.32 -9.51
N ILE A 555 -18.30 -7.10 -9.43
CA ILE A 555 -17.33 -7.02 -8.33
C ILE A 555 -15.91 -6.86 -8.88
N ASP A 556 -15.04 -6.30 -8.05
CA ASP A 556 -13.63 -6.06 -8.34
C ASP A 556 -12.74 -6.45 -7.13
N PRO A 557 -12.40 -7.74 -6.97
CA PRO A 557 -11.81 -8.27 -5.73
C PRO A 557 -10.44 -7.72 -5.33
N ASP A 558 -9.61 -7.28 -6.28
CA ASP A 558 -8.32 -6.63 -6.08
C ASP A 558 -8.45 -5.10 -6.13
N GLY A 559 -9.40 -4.54 -6.87
CA GLY A 559 -9.68 -3.11 -6.92
C GLY A 559 -8.80 -2.45 -7.97
N SER A 560 -7.81 -1.65 -7.57
CA SER A 560 -6.82 -1.07 -8.50
C SER A 560 -5.77 -2.08 -9.02
N GLY A 561 -6.07 -3.38 -8.96
CA GLY A 561 -5.19 -4.44 -9.41
C GLY A 561 -5.39 -4.79 -10.89
N PRO A 562 -4.60 -5.74 -11.43
CA PRO A 562 -4.60 -6.04 -12.87
C PRO A 562 -5.83 -6.83 -13.36
N LEU A 563 -6.71 -7.29 -12.47
CA LEU A 563 -7.88 -8.09 -12.82
C LEU A 563 -9.03 -7.17 -13.25
N GLU A 564 -9.62 -7.42 -14.42
CA GLU A 564 -10.81 -6.65 -14.84
C GLU A 564 -12.04 -7.00 -13.98
N PRO A 565 -12.97 -6.05 -13.72
CA PRO A 565 -14.18 -6.31 -12.96
C PRO A 565 -15.09 -7.32 -13.68
N PHE A 566 -15.84 -8.12 -12.93
CA PHE A 566 -16.68 -9.17 -13.49
C PHE A 566 -18.00 -9.36 -12.75
N ARG A 567 -18.98 -9.99 -13.41
CA ARG A 567 -20.32 -10.19 -12.85
C ARG A 567 -20.42 -11.49 -12.05
N VAL A 568 -21.04 -11.39 -10.89
CA VAL A 568 -21.39 -12.51 -10.00
C VAL A 568 -22.83 -12.39 -9.50
N THR A 569 -23.44 -13.51 -9.13
CA THR A 569 -24.74 -13.49 -8.45
C THR A 569 -24.51 -13.47 -6.94
N CYS A 570 -24.88 -12.37 -6.28
CA CYS A 570 -24.83 -12.25 -4.83
C CYS A 570 -26.17 -12.66 -4.22
N ASN A 571 -26.17 -13.70 -3.38
CA ASN A 571 -27.32 -14.08 -2.58
C ASN A 571 -27.06 -13.70 -1.11
N ILE A 572 -27.68 -12.60 -0.69
CA ILE A 572 -27.51 -11.93 0.59
C ILE A 572 -28.64 -12.39 1.53
N MET A 573 -28.26 -13.01 2.64
CA MET A 573 -29.12 -13.45 3.73
C MET A 573 -28.75 -12.69 5.02
N GLU A 574 -29.59 -12.80 6.05
CA GLU A 574 -29.42 -12.09 7.32
C GLU A 574 -28.08 -12.41 7.99
N ASP A 575 -27.70 -13.69 8.03
CA ASP A 575 -26.44 -14.18 8.61
C ASP A 575 -25.33 -14.42 7.57
N LYS A 576 -25.66 -14.73 6.31
CA LYS A 576 -24.70 -15.22 5.29
C LYS A 576 -24.76 -14.46 3.98
N VAL A 577 -23.62 -14.37 3.29
CA VAL A 577 -23.52 -13.88 1.91
C VAL A 577 -22.89 -14.94 1.04
N TRP A 578 -23.54 -15.27 -0.08
CA TRP A 578 -23.08 -16.23 -1.07
C TRP A 578 -22.78 -15.55 -2.40
N THR A 579 -21.53 -15.64 -2.85
CA THR A 579 -21.09 -15.33 -4.21
C THR A 579 -21.27 -16.58 -5.07
N THR A 580 -22.10 -16.53 -6.10
CA THR A 580 -22.40 -17.67 -6.98
C THR A 580 -21.88 -17.43 -8.40
N ILE A 581 -21.11 -18.40 -8.90
CA ILE A 581 -20.45 -18.41 -10.22
C ILE A 581 -20.99 -19.60 -11.02
N VAL A 582 -21.54 -19.34 -12.21
CA VAL A 582 -22.23 -20.35 -13.04
C VAL A 582 -21.30 -20.84 -14.16
N ASN A 583 -21.34 -22.15 -14.43
CA ASN A 583 -20.65 -22.79 -15.55
C ASN A 583 -21.61 -23.06 -16.72
N ASP A 584 -21.07 -23.35 -17.91
CA ASP A 584 -21.82 -23.58 -19.14
C ASP A 584 -22.38 -25.01 -19.32
N LEU A 585 -22.02 -25.98 -18.46
CA LEU A 585 -22.41 -27.38 -18.60
C LEU A 585 -23.88 -27.60 -18.16
N PRO A 586 -24.77 -28.06 -19.05
CA PRO A 586 -26.15 -28.38 -18.68
C PRO A 586 -26.22 -29.52 -17.66
N ALA A 587 -27.23 -29.49 -16.78
CA ALA A 587 -27.50 -30.60 -15.88
C ALA A 587 -27.85 -31.88 -16.66
N GLN A 588 -27.37 -33.02 -16.17
CA GLN A 588 -27.48 -34.34 -16.81
C GLN A 588 -26.92 -34.42 -18.24
N SER A 589 -25.84 -33.69 -18.53
CA SER A 589 -25.13 -33.75 -19.82
C SER A 589 -24.65 -35.16 -20.13
N SER A 590 -25.07 -35.72 -21.27
CA SER A 590 -24.73 -37.08 -21.71
C SER A 590 -23.28 -37.18 -22.17
N VAL A 591 -22.54 -38.16 -21.63
CA VAL A 591 -21.14 -38.38 -22.00
C VAL A 591 -21.06 -39.37 -23.17
N SER A 592 -20.50 -38.92 -24.30
CA SER A 592 -20.38 -39.74 -25.50
C SER A 592 -19.10 -40.59 -25.47
N ALA A 593 -19.20 -41.85 -25.91
CA ALA A 593 -18.07 -42.77 -25.93
C ALA A 593 -17.03 -42.41 -27.00
N GLY A 594 -15.74 -42.56 -26.66
CA GLY A 594 -14.64 -42.51 -27.61
C GLY A 594 -14.61 -43.73 -28.55
N SER A 595 -13.79 -43.64 -29.59
CA SER A 595 -13.69 -44.65 -30.66
C SER A 595 -12.80 -45.86 -30.31
N ARG A 596 -11.97 -45.76 -29.26
CA ARG A 596 -11.03 -46.79 -28.79
C ARG A 596 -11.16 -47.03 -27.29
N PRO A 597 -10.71 -48.19 -26.77
CA PRO A 597 -10.73 -48.48 -25.33
C PRO A 597 -9.91 -47.52 -24.45
N GLU A 598 -8.93 -46.84 -25.04
CA GLU A 598 -8.06 -45.87 -24.36
C GLU A 598 -8.60 -44.43 -24.43
N ASP A 599 -9.63 -44.18 -25.24
CA ASP A 599 -10.21 -42.85 -25.45
C ASP A 599 -11.07 -42.46 -24.24
N LYS A 600 -10.48 -41.71 -23.30
CA LYS A 600 -11.20 -41.09 -22.18
C LYS A 600 -11.87 -39.81 -22.65
N THR A 601 -13.15 -39.62 -22.33
CA THR A 601 -13.89 -38.41 -22.71
C THR A 601 -13.66 -37.32 -21.67
N VAL A 602 -13.20 -36.15 -22.14
CA VAL A 602 -12.97 -34.96 -21.31
C VAL A 602 -14.12 -33.99 -21.51
N LEU A 603 -14.81 -33.66 -20.42
CA LEU A 603 -15.78 -32.58 -20.35
C LEU A 603 -15.08 -31.37 -19.73
N THR A 604 -14.84 -30.35 -20.54
CA THR A 604 -14.32 -29.05 -20.09
C THR A 604 -15.50 -28.15 -19.69
N LEU A 605 -15.37 -27.46 -18.55
CA LEU A 605 -16.35 -26.48 -18.09
C LEU A 605 -15.82 -25.09 -18.36
N ASN A 606 -16.62 -24.25 -19.00
CA ASN A 606 -16.32 -22.83 -19.16
C ASN A 606 -17.16 -22.02 -18.17
N TYR A 607 -16.51 -21.06 -17.52
CA TYR A 607 -17.16 -20.07 -16.67
C TYR A 607 -17.26 -18.75 -17.43
N SER A 608 -18.19 -17.87 -17.04
CA SER A 608 -18.36 -16.54 -17.67
C SER A 608 -17.27 -15.53 -17.25
N MET A 609 -16.09 -16.00 -16.85
CA MET A 609 -15.00 -15.24 -16.23
C MET A 609 -13.69 -16.04 -16.36
N SER A 610 -12.54 -15.36 -16.22
CA SER A 610 -11.23 -16.00 -16.27
C SER A 610 -10.97 -16.90 -15.05
N ALA A 611 -10.00 -17.81 -15.19
CA ALA A 611 -9.54 -18.61 -14.05
C ALA A 611 -9.00 -17.74 -12.91
N GLU A 612 -8.36 -16.61 -13.22
CA GLU A 612 -7.84 -15.64 -12.25
C GLU A 612 -8.98 -14.96 -11.48
N GLN A 613 -10.08 -14.62 -12.16
CA GLN A 613 -11.28 -14.03 -11.54
C GLN A 613 -11.96 -15.02 -10.59
N ALA A 614 -12.16 -16.27 -11.00
CA ALA A 614 -12.66 -17.33 -10.12
C ALA A 614 -11.70 -17.62 -8.94
N ASN A 615 -10.39 -17.49 -9.16
CA ASN A 615 -9.36 -17.67 -8.16
C ASN A 615 -9.35 -16.59 -7.08
N ALA A 616 -9.73 -15.36 -7.41
CA ALA A 616 -9.86 -14.24 -6.48
C ALA A 616 -11.09 -14.40 -5.56
N VAL A 617 -12.19 -14.95 -6.07
CA VAL A 617 -13.39 -15.27 -5.25
C VAL A 617 -13.12 -16.47 -4.32
N THR A 618 -12.48 -17.53 -4.81
CA THR A 618 -12.20 -18.72 -3.98
C THR A 618 -11.12 -18.50 -2.91
N SER A 619 -10.12 -17.63 -3.18
CA SER A 619 -9.09 -17.30 -2.20
C SER A 619 -9.63 -16.44 -1.05
N SER A 620 -10.42 -15.40 -1.39
CA SER A 620 -11.05 -14.48 -0.43
C SER A 620 -12.13 -15.17 0.42
N ALA A 621 -12.89 -16.10 -0.14
CA ALA A 621 -13.97 -16.77 0.58
C ALA A 621 -13.51 -17.56 1.82
N GLU A 622 -14.39 -17.62 2.83
CA GLU A 622 -14.16 -18.43 4.01
C GLU A 622 -14.38 -19.93 3.71
N PHE A 623 -15.42 -20.23 2.95
CA PHE A 623 -15.88 -21.55 2.54
C PHE A 623 -16.35 -21.51 1.08
N CYS A 624 -16.13 -22.58 0.32
CA CYS A 624 -16.72 -22.74 -1.01
C CYS A 624 -17.22 -24.17 -1.20
N GLU A 625 -18.36 -24.30 -1.88
CA GLU A 625 -18.95 -25.58 -2.28
C GLU A 625 -19.23 -25.61 -3.79
N GLN A 626 -19.18 -26.81 -4.38
CA GLN A 626 -19.67 -27.06 -5.73
C GLN A 626 -20.31 -28.45 -5.79
N HIS A 627 -21.52 -28.54 -6.33
CA HIS A 627 -22.25 -29.81 -6.45
C HIS A 627 -21.75 -30.61 -7.66
N VAL A 628 -21.54 -31.92 -7.49
CA VAL A 628 -21.28 -32.85 -8.59
C VAL A 628 -22.17 -34.09 -8.48
N ALA A 629 -22.68 -34.56 -9.61
CA ALA A 629 -23.43 -35.82 -9.70
C ALA A 629 -23.04 -36.59 -10.96
N TYR A 630 -22.81 -37.89 -10.79
CA TYR A 630 -22.56 -38.84 -11.88
C TYR A 630 -23.69 -39.86 -11.90
N MET A 631 -24.51 -39.81 -12.95
CA MET A 631 -25.51 -40.84 -13.24
C MET A 631 -24.91 -41.83 -14.22
N CYS A 632 -25.10 -43.12 -13.98
CA CYS A 632 -24.51 -44.19 -14.77
C CYS A 632 -25.54 -45.27 -15.12
N TYR A 633 -25.31 -45.88 -16.27
CA TYR A 633 -25.95 -47.12 -16.67
C TYR A 633 -24.84 -48.03 -17.20
N LYS A 634 -24.50 -49.09 -16.45
CA LYS A 634 -23.41 -50.01 -16.77
C LYS A 634 -22.06 -49.29 -17.01
N SER A 635 -21.74 -48.29 -16.18
CA SER A 635 -20.52 -47.49 -16.26
C SER A 635 -20.01 -47.16 -14.86
N ARG A 636 -18.73 -47.43 -14.59
CA ARG A 636 -18.09 -47.29 -13.28
C ARG A 636 -17.52 -45.89 -13.09
N LEU A 637 -17.40 -45.46 -11.84
CA LEU A 637 -16.91 -44.15 -11.46
C LEU A 637 -15.47 -44.25 -10.92
N LEU A 638 -15.28 -44.86 -9.75
CA LEU A 638 -13.99 -44.93 -9.05
C LEU A 638 -13.34 -46.33 -9.07
N ASN A 639 -14.05 -47.37 -9.52
CA ASN A 639 -13.64 -48.80 -9.47
C ASN A 639 -13.55 -49.41 -8.04
N SER A 640 -13.28 -50.72 -8.01
CA SER A 640 -13.05 -51.51 -6.79
C SER A 640 -11.75 -51.13 -6.05
N PRO A 641 -11.60 -51.52 -4.76
CA PRO A 641 -10.54 -50.99 -3.87
C PRO A 641 -9.08 -51.15 -4.35
N ASP A 642 -8.82 -52.11 -5.24
CA ASP A 642 -7.49 -52.47 -5.73
C ASP A 642 -7.21 -52.00 -7.17
N ASP A 643 -8.18 -51.34 -7.82
CA ASP A 643 -8.13 -50.96 -9.24
C ASP A 643 -7.96 -49.44 -9.43
N SER A 644 -7.35 -49.02 -10.55
CA SER A 644 -7.18 -47.59 -10.84
C SER A 644 -8.53 -46.91 -11.19
N PRO A 645 -8.81 -45.69 -10.70
CA PRO A 645 -10.10 -45.03 -10.91
C PRO A 645 -10.35 -44.64 -12.36
N SER A 646 -11.57 -44.91 -12.83
CA SER A 646 -11.99 -44.72 -14.22
C SER A 646 -12.39 -43.28 -14.54
N THR A 647 -12.91 -42.55 -13.56
CA THR A 647 -13.39 -41.18 -13.67
C THR A 647 -12.75 -40.32 -12.58
N TRP A 648 -12.36 -39.09 -12.92
CA TRP A 648 -11.83 -38.11 -11.98
C TRP A 648 -12.18 -36.70 -12.46
N TRP A 649 -12.03 -35.71 -11.58
CA TRP A 649 -12.19 -34.30 -11.95
C TRP A 649 -10.87 -33.54 -11.78
N VAL A 650 -10.78 -32.38 -12.42
CA VAL A 650 -9.59 -31.52 -12.44
C VAL A 650 -9.98 -30.15 -11.93
N GLY A 651 -9.20 -29.66 -10.96
CA GLY A 651 -9.48 -28.45 -10.21
C GLY A 651 -8.70 -27.21 -10.65
N ARG A 652 -8.65 -26.23 -9.75
CA ARG A 652 -7.91 -24.96 -9.89
C ARG A 652 -6.43 -25.13 -10.24
N GLY A 653 -5.72 -26.08 -9.62
CA GLY A 653 -4.29 -26.28 -9.84
C GLY A 653 -3.93 -27.20 -11.02
N ASN A 654 -4.91 -27.56 -11.86
CA ASN A 654 -4.80 -28.63 -12.87
C ASN A 654 -4.45 -30.02 -12.29
N GLU A 655 -4.55 -30.21 -10.97
CA GLU A 655 -4.37 -31.52 -10.35
C GLU A 655 -5.59 -32.44 -10.51
N LYS A 656 -5.38 -33.75 -10.42
CA LYS A 656 -6.43 -34.78 -10.58
C LYS A 656 -6.99 -35.21 -9.23
N HIS A 657 -8.30 -35.11 -9.07
CA HIS A 657 -9.01 -35.46 -7.85
C HIS A 657 -9.84 -36.73 -8.00
N PHE A 658 -9.49 -37.75 -7.21
CA PHE A 658 -10.10 -39.09 -7.23
C PHE A 658 -11.15 -39.32 -6.14
N TYR A 659 -11.57 -38.24 -5.45
CA TYR A 659 -12.69 -38.26 -4.52
C TYR A 659 -13.91 -37.62 -5.19
N TRP A 660 -15.10 -38.14 -4.86
CA TRP A 660 -16.36 -37.64 -5.41
C TRP A 660 -17.19 -36.91 -4.34
N GLY A 661 -18.32 -36.32 -4.76
CA GLY A 661 -19.20 -35.53 -3.88
C GLY A 661 -19.52 -36.23 -2.55
N GLY A 662 -19.38 -35.50 -1.44
CA GLY A 662 -19.54 -36.02 -0.08
C GLY A 662 -18.36 -36.81 0.48
N SER A 663 -17.25 -36.95 -0.27
CA SER A 663 -15.98 -37.52 0.19
C SER A 663 -14.88 -36.45 0.28
N GLY A 664 -13.74 -36.79 0.92
CA GLY A 664 -12.59 -35.91 1.10
C GLY A 664 -11.36 -36.29 0.26
N PRO A 665 -10.38 -35.38 0.09
CA PRO A 665 -9.12 -35.63 -0.60
C PRO A 665 -8.41 -36.90 -0.13
N GLY A 666 -7.84 -37.64 -1.09
CA GLY A 666 -7.22 -38.94 -0.83
C GLY A 666 -8.20 -40.09 -0.59
N VAL A 667 -9.52 -39.83 -0.43
CA VAL A 667 -10.51 -40.88 -0.16
C VAL A 667 -11.28 -41.24 -1.43
N GLN A 668 -10.86 -42.34 -2.07
CA GLN A 668 -11.49 -42.94 -3.27
C GLN A 668 -12.83 -43.63 -2.94
N LYS A 669 -13.80 -42.84 -2.47
CA LYS A 669 -15.17 -43.26 -2.15
C LYS A 669 -16.14 -42.16 -2.54
N CYS A 670 -17.42 -42.52 -2.68
CA CYS A 670 -18.54 -41.60 -2.75
C CYS A 670 -19.19 -41.44 -1.37
N ALA A 671 -20.11 -40.47 -1.22
CA ALA A 671 -20.89 -40.27 0.01
C ALA A 671 -21.42 -41.59 0.62
N CYS A 672 -22.04 -42.46 -0.20
CA CYS A 672 -22.59 -43.72 0.29
C CYS A 672 -21.53 -44.70 0.84
N GLY A 673 -20.29 -44.62 0.35
CA GLY A 673 -19.16 -45.45 0.78
C GLY A 673 -18.50 -44.94 2.07
N ILE A 674 -18.70 -43.65 2.40
CA ILE A 674 -18.39 -43.06 3.70
C ILE A 674 -19.45 -43.47 4.73
N GLU A 675 -20.73 -43.28 4.37
CA GLU A 675 -21.89 -43.57 5.22
C GLU A 675 -22.18 -45.08 5.38
N ARG A 676 -21.56 -45.93 4.55
CA ARG A 676 -21.77 -47.39 4.48
C ARG A 676 -23.20 -47.80 4.13
N ASN A 677 -23.86 -47.04 3.26
CA ASN A 677 -25.24 -47.24 2.82
C ASN A 677 -25.41 -47.39 1.29
N CYS A 678 -24.32 -47.61 0.53
CA CYS A 678 -24.41 -47.92 -0.90
C CYS A 678 -25.33 -49.12 -1.18
N THR A 679 -25.97 -49.13 -2.36
CA THR A 679 -26.94 -50.19 -2.76
C THR A 679 -26.36 -51.60 -2.60
N ASP A 680 -25.08 -51.78 -2.96
CA ASP A 680 -24.32 -53.01 -2.75
C ASP A 680 -23.13 -52.70 -1.84
N PRO A 681 -23.04 -53.30 -0.62
CA PRO A 681 -22.01 -52.96 0.37
C PRO A 681 -20.60 -53.41 -0.02
N ARG A 682 -20.42 -54.10 -1.16
CA ARG A 682 -19.10 -54.48 -1.69
C ARG A 682 -18.38 -53.36 -2.45
N TYR A 683 -19.09 -52.28 -2.79
CA TYR A 683 -18.59 -51.16 -3.59
C TYR A 683 -18.61 -49.85 -2.79
N TYR A 684 -17.74 -48.91 -3.16
CA TYR A 684 -17.62 -47.60 -2.48
C TYR A 684 -18.41 -46.46 -3.15
N CYS A 685 -19.01 -46.74 -4.30
CA CYS A 685 -19.96 -45.89 -5.02
C CYS A 685 -21.05 -46.80 -5.63
N ASN A 686 -22.27 -46.28 -5.82
CA ASN A 686 -23.36 -47.04 -6.44
C ASN A 686 -23.08 -47.40 -7.90
N CYS A 687 -22.35 -46.54 -8.63
CA CYS A 687 -22.00 -46.75 -10.03
C CYS A 687 -20.93 -47.83 -10.26
N ASP A 688 -20.09 -48.12 -9.27
CA ASP A 688 -19.05 -49.15 -9.40
C ASP A 688 -19.62 -50.58 -9.42
N ALA A 689 -20.90 -50.76 -9.06
CA ALA A 689 -21.63 -52.03 -9.18
C ALA A 689 -21.96 -52.44 -10.63
N ASP A 690 -21.67 -51.59 -11.63
CA ASP A 690 -21.76 -51.88 -13.08
C ASP A 690 -23.11 -52.45 -13.58
N LEU A 691 -24.20 -52.00 -12.96
CA LEU A 691 -25.55 -52.53 -13.22
C LEU A 691 -26.17 -51.96 -14.51
N ARG A 692 -26.97 -52.78 -15.21
CA ARG A 692 -27.88 -52.34 -16.29
C ARG A 692 -29.15 -51.66 -15.76
N GLN A 693 -28.96 -50.76 -14.81
CA GLN A 693 -29.99 -49.93 -14.17
C GLN A 693 -29.37 -48.58 -13.89
N TRP A 694 -30.16 -47.50 -13.99
CA TRP A 694 -29.66 -46.18 -13.66
C TRP A 694 -29.32 -46.11 -12.16
N LYS A 695 -28.08 -45.73 -11.87
CA LYS A 695 -27.57 -45.42 -10.54
C LYS A 695 -26.96 -44.02 -10.57
N GLU A 696 -26.81 -43.42 -9.39
CA GLU A 696 -26.29 -42.07 -9.23
C GLU A 696 -25.40 -42.02 -7.98
N ASP A 697 -24.28 -41.31 -8.10
CA ASP A 697 -23.46 -40.88 -6.98
C ASP A 697 -23.27 -39.35 -7.06
N ALA A 698 -23.76 -38.65 -6.04
CA ALA A 698 -23.85 -37.20 -6.00
C ALA A 698 -23.43 -36.63 -4.64
N GLY A 699 -23.02 -35.36 -4.62
CA GLY A 699 -22.75 -34.63 -3.39
C GLY A 699 -21.99 -33.31 -3.61
N LEU A 700 -21.60 -32.67 -2.52
CA LEU A 700 -20.81 -31.44 -2.55
C LEU A 700 -19.31 -31.74 -2.49
N LEU A 701 -18.54 -31.00 -3.28
CA LEU A 701 -17.12 -30.77 -3.13
C LEU A 701 -16.94 -29.50 -2.29
N MET A 702 -16.19 -29.56 -1.19
CA MET A 702 -16.09 -28.46 -0.20
C MET A 702 -14.65 -27.96 0.06
N TYR A 703 -13.67 -28.51 -0.66
CA TYR A 703 -12.26 -28.19 -0.47
C TYR A 703 -11.88 -27.03 -1.40
N LYS A 704 -11.96 -25.81 -0.87
CA LYS A 704 -11.91 -24.57 -1.66
C LYS A 704 -10.65 -24.43 -2.52
N ASP A 705 -9.51 -24.92 -2.04
CA ASP A 705 -8.22 -24.79 -2.73
C ASP A 705 -8.14 -25.62 -4.02
N HIS A 706 -9.03 -26.63 -4.14
CA HIS A 706 -9.19 -27.44 -5.35
C HIS A 706 -10.26 -26.89 -6.31
N LEU A 707 -11.15 -26.01 -5.84
CA LEU A 707 -12.28 -25.47 -6.62
C LEU A 707 -11.87 -24.20 -7.39
N PRO A 708 -12.54 -23.87 -8.52
CA PRO A 708 -13.64 -24.59 -9.17
C PRO A 708 -13.25 -25.90 -9.88
N VAL A 709 -14.25 -26.74 -10.18
CA VAL A 709 -14.12 -27.85 -11.13
C VAL A 709 -13.97 -27.28 -12.55
N ASN A 710 -12.82 -27.53 -13.18
CA ASN A 710 -12.50 -27.05 -14.53
C ASN A 710 -12.73 -28.12 -15.61
N GLN A 711 -12.49 -29.40 -15.28
CA GLN A 711 -12.73 -30.52 -16.18
C GLN A 711 -13.22 -31.75 -15.42
N VAL A 712 -13.96 -32.63 -16.09
CA VAL A 712 -14.24 -34.00 -15.62
C VAL A 712 -13.88 -34.98 -16.72
N VAL A 713 -13.07 -35.98 -16.39
CA VAL A 713 -12.57 -37.01 -17.31
C VAL A 713 -13.25 -38.32 -16.99
N VAL A 714 -13.96 -38.89 -17.97
CA VAL A 714 -14.76 -40.12 -17.84
C VAL A 714 -14.16 -41.22 -18.73
N GLY A 715 -13.74 -42.33 -18.13
CA GLY A 715 -13.09 -43.44 -18.85
C GLY A 715 -13.99 -44.61 -19.23
N ASP A 716 -14.92 -45.02 -18.37
CA ASP A 716 -15.58 -46.34 -18.47
C ASP A 716 -16.88 -46.35 -19.30
N ILE A 717 -16.87 -45.63 -20.43
CA ILE A 717 -18.04 -45.47 -21.32
C ILE A 717 -17.83 -46.07 -22.72
N TYR A 718 -16.63 -46.55 -23.06
CA TYR A 718 -16.37 -47.27 -24.32
C TYR A 718 -17.14 -48.61 -24.45
N ARG A 719 -17.56 -49.21 -23.33
CA ARG A 719 -18.16 -50.54 -23.31
C ARG A 719 -19.57 -50.52 -23.93
N SER A 720 -19.89 -51.49 -24.80
CA SER A 720 -21.18 -51.52 -25.51
C SER A 720 -22.40 -51.52 -24.56
N GLY A 721 -23.27 -50.52 -24.70
CA GLY A 721 -24.44 -50.32 -23.83
C GLY A 721 -24.12 -49.74 -22.46
N SER A 722 -22.99 -49.05 -22.32
CA SER A 722 -22.63 -48.22 -21.18
C SER A 722 -22.97 -46.76 -21.47
N GLU A 723 -23.65 -46.10 -20.54
CA GLU A 723 -24.02 -44.68 -20.65
C GLU A 723 -23.68 -43.96 -19.34
N ALA A 724 -23.33 -42.67 -19.44
CA ALA A 724 -23.14 -41.80 -18.29
C ALA A 724 -23.76 -40.42 -18.56
N ARG A 725 -24.21 -39.76 -17.49
CA ARG A 725 -24.62 -38.35 -17.50
C ARG A 725 -23.99 -37.62 -16.32
N LEU A 726 -23.47 -36.44 -16.57
CA LEU A 726 -22.79 -35.62 -15.57
C LEU A 726 -23.60 -34.36 -15.26
N THR A 727 -23.62 -33.97 -14.00
CA THR A 727 -24.06 -32.64 -13.56
C THR A 727 -22.96 -32.01 -12.72
N VAL A 728 -22.56 -30.79 -13.05
CA VAL A 728 -21.71 -29.95 -12.21
C VAL A 728 -22.44 -28.64 -11.95
N GLY A 729 -22.75 -28.39 -10.68
CA GLY A 729 -23.47 -27.19 -10.25
C GLY A 729 -22.60 -25.92 -10.32
N PRO A 730 -23.21 -24.74 -10.07
CA PRO A 730 -22.44 -23.52 -9.90
C PRO A 730 -21.49 -23.63 -8.71
N LEU A 731 -20.35 -22.94 -8.80
CA LEU A 731 -19.48 -22.70 -7.65
C LEU A 731 -20.17 -21.68 -6.73
N ARG A 732 -20.26 -21.99 -5.44
CA ARG A 732 -20.86 -21.13 -4.42
C ARG A 732 -19.84 -20.88 -3.32
N CYS A 733 -19.47 -19.64 -3.10
CA CYS A 733 -18.51 -19.24 -2.08
C CYS A 733 -19.16 -18.32 -1.05
N GLN A 734 -18.83 -18.50 0.23
CA GLN A 734 -19.44 -17.78 1.35
C GLN A 734 -18.41 -16.92 2.09
N GLY A 735 -18.80 -15.69 2.42
CA GLY A 735 -18.01 -14.73 3.20
C GLY A 735 -16.80 -14.14 2.45
N ASP A 736 -16.08 -13.24 3.13
CA ASP A 736 -14.91 -12.54 2.60
C ASP A 736 -13.86 -12.31 3.70
N ARG A 737 -12.77 -13.09 3.66
CA ARG A 737 -11.65 -12.99 4.60
C ARG A 737 -10.86 -11.69 4.45
N HIS A 738 -10.80 -11.07 3.26
CA HIS A 738 -10.08 -9.81 3.10
C HIS A 738 -10.85 -8.66 3.77
N PHE A 739 -12.18 -8.65 3.64
CA PHE A 739 -13.04 -7.67 4.31
C PHE A 739 -13.02 -7.81 5.85
N TRP A 740 -13.05 -9.05 6.37
CA TRP A 740 -13.06 -9.32 7.81
C TRP A 740 -11.68 -9.35 8.48
N ASN A 741 -10.59 -9.41 7.70
CA ASN A 741 -9.20 -9.34 8.19
C ASN A 741 -8.95 -8.05 8.97
N ALA A 742 -8.75 -8.18 10.28
CA ALA A 742 -8.70 -7.07 11.23
C ALA A 742 -7.66 -7.25 12.34
N ALA A 743 -7.22 -6.13 12.91
CA ALA A 743 -6.36 -6.09 14.09
C ALA A 743 -6.77 -4.97 15.06
N SER A 744 -6.71 -5.25 16.35
CA SER A 744 -6.95 -4.33 17.47
C SER A 744 -5.64 -3.87 18.12
N PHE A 745 -5.40 -2.56 18.12
CA PHE A 745 -4.27 -1.88 18.74
C PHE A 745 -4.66 -1.39 20.14
N ASN A 746 -4.21 -2.12 21.17
CA ASN A 746 -4.71 -1.94 22.53
C ASN A 746 -3.82 -1.00 23.39
N THR A 747 -2.63 -0.64 22.90
CA THR A 747 -1.71 0.30 23.56
C THR A 747 -1.14 1.31 22.54
N PRO A 748 -0.79 2.55 22.93
CA PRO A 748 -0.27 3.56 22.00
C PRO A 748 1.13 3.25 21.43
N ALA A 749 1.78 2.18 21.91
CA ALA A 749 3.07 1.68 21.44
C ALA A 749 2.93 0.43 20.56
N SER A 750 1.71 -0.04 20.31
CA SER A 750 1.44 -1.23 19.50
C SER A 750 1.50 -0.87 18.02
N TYR A 751 2.22 -1.65 17.21
CA TYR A 751 2.22 -1.51 15.76
C TYR A 751 2.41 -2.85 15.08
N LEU A 752 1.89 -2.96 13.87
CA LEU A 752 2.29 -3.98 12.90
C LEU A 752 3.33 -3.38 11.97
N HIS A 753 4.23 -4.21 11.44
CA HIS A 753 5.17 -3.81 10.40
C HIS A 753 5.17 -4.81 9.25
N PHE A 754 5.26 -4.26 8.05
CA PHE A 754 5.23 -4.95 6.76
C PHE A 754 6.45 -4.54 5.91
N PRO A 755 6.76 -5.25 4.80
CA PRO A 755 7.79 -4.83 3.86
C PRO A 755 7.60 -3.38 3.37
N THR A 756 8.68 -2.73 2.93
CA THR A 756 8.68 -1.36 2.41
C THR A 756 7.65 -1.18 1.29
N PHE A 757 6.83 -0.14 1.42
CA PHE A 757 5.81 0.19 0.44
C PHE A 757 6.43 0.61 -0.91
N GLN A 758 6.07 -0.09 -1.99
CA GLN A 758 6.52 0.19 -3.36
C GLN A 758 5.59 1.21 -4.02
N ALA A 759 5.87 2.49 -3.82
CA ALA A 759 4.91 3.59 -3.98
C ALA A 759 5.31 4.63 -5.06
N GLU A 760 6.13 4.21 -6.04
CA GLU A 760 6.93 5.09 -6.89
C GLU A 760 6.11 6.21 -7.57
N THR A 761 5.39 5.89 -8.65
CA THR A 761 4.61 6.84 -9.44
C THR A 761 3.14 6.91 -9.03
N SER A 762 2.62 5.82 -8.45
CA SER A 762 1.29 5.74 -7.85
C SER A 762 1.34 4.99 -6.51
N ALA A 763 0.37 5.31 -5.65
CA ALA A 763 0.21 4.77 -4.32
C ALA A 763 -1.26 4.88 -3.90
N ASP A 764 -1.92 3.74 -3.67
CA ASP A 764 -3.25 3.68 -3.07
C ASP A 764 -3.23 2.93 -1.74
N VAL A 765 -4.03 3.44 -0.81
CA VAL A 765 -4.23 2.84 0.52
C VAL A 765 -5.70 2.95 0.87
N SER A 766 -6.34 1.82 1.15
CA SER A 766 -7.73 1.80 1.64
C SER A 766 -7.85 0.88 2.86
N PHE A 767 -8.64 1.32 3.84
CA PHE A 767 -8.92 0.55 5.05
C PHE A 767 -10.18 1.06 5.74
N TYR A 768 -10.67 0.28 6.70
CA TYR A 768 -11.64 0.75 7.68
C TYR A 768 -10.98 0.87 9.05
N PHE A 769 -11.35 1.88 9.83
CA PHE A 769 -10.94 2.03 11.23
C PHE A 769 -12.14 2.18 12.17
N LYS A 770 -11.94 1.83 13.44
CA LYS A 770 -12.92 1.98 14.53
C LYS A 770 -12.18 2.42 15.79
N THR A 771 -12.60 3.52 16.42
CA THR A 771 -11.89 4.04 17.61
C THR A 771 -12.78 4.89 18.50
N SER A 772 -12.40 5.01 19.78
CA SER A 772 -12.87 6.05 20.70
C SER A 772 -11.85 7.17 20.92
N ALA A 773 -10.62 7.04 20.40
CA ALA A 773 -9.54 8.00 20.56
C ALA A 773 -9.71 9.19 19.60
N SER A 774 -9.39 10.40 20.06
CA SER A 774 -9.51 11.63 19.27
C SER A 774 -8.39 11.85 18.25
N HIS A 775 -7.39 10.96 18.19
CA HIS A 775 -6.22 11.06 17.33
C HIS A 775 -5.45 9.72 17.28
N GLY A 776 -4.61 9.53 16.26
CA GLY A 776 -3.68 8.41 16.14
C GLY A 776 -3.18 8.19 14.71
N VAL A 777 -1.94 7.72 14.55
CA VAL A 777 -1.35 7.44 13.22
C VAL A 777 -1.77 6.05 12.74
N PHE A 778 -2.47 5.98 11.61
CA PHE A 778 -2.95 4.73 11.01
C PHE A 778 -1.80 3.98 10.31
N LEU A 779 -1.02 4.67 9.48
CA LEU A 779 0.18 4.12 8.86
C LEU A 779 1.23 5.18 8.54
N GLU A 780 2.48 4.74 8.48
CA GLU A 780 3.68 5.54 8.18
C GLU A 780 4.73 4.71 7.44
N ASN A 781 5.30 5.26 6.37
CA ASN A 781 6.53 4.75 5.75
C ASN A 781 7.47 5.93 5.47
N LEU A 782 8.76 5.77 5.80
CA LEU A 782 9.77 6.82 5.72
C LEU A 782 10.83 6.54 4.63
N GLY A 783 11.39 7.64 4.13
CA GLY A 783 12.46 7.77 3.15
C GLY A 783 13.42 8.90 3.54
N ASN A 784 14.09 9.54 2.57
CA ASN A 784 15.05 10.64 2.82
C ASN A 784 15.10 11.62 1.63
N PRO A 785 14.44 12.80 1.70
CA PRO A 785 13.58 13.28 2.78
C PRO A 785 12.16 12.70 2.76
N ASP A 786 11.83 11.92 1.74
CA ASP A 786 10.52 11.36 1.41
C ASP A 786 9.80 10.69 2.59
N PHE A 787 8.46 10.75 2.58
CA PHE A 787 7.62 9.98 3.50
C PHE A 787 6.18 9.87 2.98
N ILE A 788 5.41 8.98 3.60
CA ILE A 788 3.94 8.92 3.46
C ILE A 788 3.31 8.54 4.80
N ARG A 789 2.25 9.25 5.21
CA ARG A 789 1.54 9.06 6.49
C ARG A 789 0.05 9.32 6.36
N LEU A 790 -0.75 8.48 7.01
CA LEU A 790 -2.19 8.67 7.23
C LEU A 790 -2.49 8.67 8.73
N GLU A 791 -3.23 9.66 9.21
CA GLU A 791 -3.53 9.83 10.64
C GLU A 791 -4.94 10.40 10.90
N LEU A 792 -5.54 9.99 12.01
CA LEU A 792 -6.61 10.74 12.65
C LEU A 792 -5.92 11.89 13.40
N LYS A 793 -5.99 13.11 12.86
CA LYS A 793 -5.32 14.29 13.41
C LYS A 793 -6.12 14.90 14.56
N PHE A 794 -7.45 14.87 14.43
CA PHE A 794 -8.42 15.26 15.44
C PHE A 794 -9.66 14.36 15.32
N ALA A 795 -10.54 14.39 16.33
CA ALA A 795 -11.78 13.61 16.37
C ALA A 795 -12.67 13.76 15.12
N THR A 796 -12.56 14.86 14.36
CA THR A 796 -13.33 15.10 13.12
C THR A 796 -12.46 15.21 11.86
N VAL A 797 -11.15 14.93 11.93
CA VAL A 797 -10.20 15.23 10.85
C VAL A 797 -9.24 14.09 10.59
N VAL A 798 -9.32 13.52 9.38
CA VAL A 798 -8.31 12.60 8.83
C VAL A 798 -7.36 13.39 7.96
N SER A 799 -6.06 13.15 8.13
CA SER A 799 -4.99 13.77 7.34
C SER A 799 -4.22 12.72 6.53
N PHE A 800 -3.90 13.09 5.29
CA PHE A 800 -3.00 12.39 4.40
C PHE A 800 -1.81 13.30 4.08
N SER A 801 -0.60 12.87 4.37
CA SER A 801 0.62 13.66 4.14
C SER A 801 1.75 12.85 3.52
N PHE A 802 2.54 13.51 2.66
CA PHE A 802 3.69 12.91 1.99
C PHE A 802 4.70 13.97 1.54
N ASP A 803 5.94 13.55 1.33
CA ASP A 803 6.97 14.31 0.59
C ASP A 803 7.65 13.38 -0.42
N VAL A 804 8.01 13.92 -1.57
CA VAL A 804 8.57 13.24 -2.75
C VAL A 804 9.80 13.98 -3.30
N GLY A 805 10.40 14.88 -2.50
CA GLY A 805 11.48 15.78 -2.90
C GLY A 805 11.03 17.15 -3.41
N ASN A 806 9.71 17.42 -3.48
CA ASN A 806 9.16 18.75 -3.80
C ASN A 806 8.80 19.56 -2.54
N GLY A 807 8.96 19.00 -1.34
CA GLY A 807 8.49 19.56 -0.07
C GLY A 807 7.15 18.94 0.37
N PRO A 808 6.84 19.00 1.68
CA PRO A 808 5.73 18.25 2.25
C PRO A 808 4.36 18.75 1.78
N VAL A 809 3.52 17.80 1.39
CA VAL A 809 2.13 17.98 1.00
C VAL A 809 1.24 17.38 2.08
N GLU A 810 0.19 18.10 2.46
CA GLU A 810 -0.85 17.61 3.39
C GLU A 810 -2.24 17.89 2.80
N LEU A 811 -3.14 16.91 2.91
CA LEU A 811 -4.57 16.98 2.62
C LEU A 811 -5.33 16.66 3.91
N ASN A 812 -6.31 17.49 4.30
CA ASN A 812 -7.12 17.28 5.50
C ASN A 812 -8.60 17.19 5.14
N VAL A 813 -9.22 16.03 5.36
CA VAL A 813 -10.68 15.85 5.21
C VAL A 813 -11.36 16.02 6.57
N ARG A 814 -12.39 16.86 6.63
CA ARG A 814 -13.18 17.11 7.83
C ARG A 814 -14.55 16.46 7.74
N SER A 815 -14.92 15.69 8.76
CA SER A 815 -16.28 15.18 8.95
C SER A 815 -17.15 16.18 9.72
N SER A 816 -18.45 16.18 9.45
CA SER A 816 -19.46 16.90 10.24
C SER A 816 -19.70 16.29 11.62
N THR A 817 -19.38 15.01 11.82
CA THR A 817 -19.53 14.27 13.08
C THR A 817 -18.16 13.78 13.59
N PRO A 818 -17.99 13.58 14.91
CA PRO A 818 -16.82 12.90 15.44
C PRO A 818 -16.71 11.47 14.89
N LEU A 819 -15.51 11.11 14.45
CA LEU A 819 -15.09 9.80 13.92
C LEU A 819 -14.54 8.86 15.00
N ASN A 820 -14.70 9.27 16.27
CA ASN A 820 -14.28 8.53 17.45
C ASN A 820 -15.50 8.05 18.26
N ASP A 821 -16.56 7.66 17.55
CA ASP A 821 -17.86 7.20 18.03
C ASP A 821 -17.94 5.66 18.20
N ASP A 822 -16.78 4.98 18.08
CA ASP A 822 -16.63 3.53 18.06
C ASP A 822 -17.39 2.80 16.93
N GLN A 823 -17.71 3.50 15.83
CA GLN A 823 -18.22 2.91 14.58
C GLN A 823 -17.11 2.74 13.52
N TRP A 824 -17.40 1.93 12.49
CA TRP A 824 -16.47 1.69 11.38
C TRP A 824 -16.55 2.81 10.33
N HIS A 825 -15.44 3.53 10.15
CA HIS A 825 -15.26 4.52 9.09
C HIS A 825 -14.31 4.00 8.01
N ARG A 826 -14.54 4.36 6.75
CA ARG A 826 -13.70 3.99 5.57
C ARG A 826 -12.80 5.16 5.19
N VAL A 827 -11.51 4.89 5.06
CA VAL A 827 -10.51 5.84 4.54
C VAL A 827 -9.98 5.29 3.22
N GLU A 828 -9.92 6.15 2.21
CA GLU A 828 -9.27 5.86 0.92
C GLU A 828 -8.33 7.02 0.59
N ALA A 829 -7.05 6.72 0.41
CA ALA A 829 -6.04 7.70 0.06
C ALA A 829 -5.36 7.24 -1.23
N GLU A 830 -5.28 8.13 -2.20
CA GLU A 830 -4.66 7.91 -3.50
C GLU A 830 -3.64 9.01 -3.74
N ARG A 831 -2.46 8.65 -4.23
CA ARG A 831 -1.49 9.55 -4.83
C ARG A 831 -1.12 8.96 -6.18
N ASN A 832 -1.38 9.68 -7.25
CA ASN A 832 -0.94 9.36 -8.59
C ASN A 832 -0.15 10.54 -9.18
N ILE A 833 0.32 10.44 -10.42
CA ILE A 833 1.12 11.51 -11.04
C ILE A 833 0.29 12.77 -11.44
N LYS A 834 -1.02 12.77 -11.19
CA LYS A 834 -1.95 13.88 -11.47
C LYS A 834 -2.45 14.61 -10.25
N GLU A 835 -2.81 13.86 -9.21
CA GLU A 835 -3.36 14.39 -7.98
C GLU A 835 -3.08 13.44 -6.82
N ALA A 836 -3.08 14.00 -5.62
CA ALA A 836 -3.38 13.25 -4.41
C ALA A 836 -4.84 13.50 -4.03
N VAL A 837 -5.50 12.46 -3.52
CA VAL A 837 -6.92 12.45 -3.13
C VAL A 837 -7.03 11.75 -1.77
N LEU A 838 -7.83 12.33 -0.87
CA LEU A 838 -8.26 11.66 0.35
C LEU A 838 -9.79 11.62 0.35
N ARG A 839 -10.38 10.44 0.53
CA ARG A 839 -11.81 10.21 0.71
C ARG A 839 -12.09 9.61 2.10
N LEU A 840 -13.20 10.02 2.69
CA LEU A 840 -13.71 9.52 3.98
C LEU A 840 -15.19 9.17 3.82
N ASP A 841 -15.54 7.94 4.20
CA ASP A 841 -16.90 7.36 4.17
C ASP A 841 -17.62 7.49 2.81
N LYS A 842 -16.87 7.60 1.71
CA LYS A 842 -17.34 7.91 0.34
C LYS A 842 -18.12 9.25 0.19
N VAL A 843 -18.36 10.00 1.27
CA VAL A 843 -19.11 11.28 1.26
C VAL A 843 -18.19 12.49 1.22
N HIS A 844 -17.04 12.46 1.90
CA HIS A 844 -16.12 13.60 1.98
C HIS A 844 -14.87 13.32 1.13
N ARG A 845 -14.47 14.29 0.30
CA ARG A 845 -13.29 14.21 -0.58
C ARG A 845 -12.52 15.52 -0.56
N GLU A 846 -11.21 15.42 -0.38
CA GLU A 846 -10.24 16.50 -0.65
C GLU A 846 -9.29 16.03 -1.75
N ALA A 847 -8.85 16.92 -2.64
CA ALA A 847 -7.93 16.59 -3.71
C ALA A 847 -6.97 17.75 -4.03
N ARG A 848 -5.73 17.41 -4.39
CA ARG A 848 -4.67 18.37 -4.68
C ARG A 848 -3.86 17.92 -5.89
N SER A 849 -3.88 18.74 -6.95
CA SER A 849 -3.15 18.45 -8.18
C SER A 849 -1.63 18.41 -7.97
N ALA A 850 -0.97 17.48 -8.66
CA ALA A 850 0.48 17.37 -8.73
C ALA A 850 1.08 18.54 -9.55
N PRO A 851 2.29 19.02 -9.22
CA PRO A 851 3.01 20.01 -10.01
C PRO A 851 3.26 19.53 -11.46
N PRO A 852 3.21 20.40 -12.49
CA PRO A 852 3.51 20.02 -13.88
C PRO A 852 4.99 19.63 -14.13
N GLN A 853 5.87 20.01 -13.21
CA GLN A 853 7.32 19.78 -13.21
C GLN A 853 7.77 19.55 -11.76
N GLY A 854 8.75 18.68 -11.55
CA GLY A 854 9.22 18.28 -10.23
C GLY A 854 9.37 16.76 -10.11
N HIS A 855 9.71 16.31 -8.90
CA HIS A 855 9.88 14.89 -8.59
C HIS A 855 8.52 14.18 -8.51
N THR A 856 8.40 13.02 -9.16
CA THR A 856 7.18 12.20 -9.17
C THR A 856 7.36 10.84 -8.50
N ARG A 857 8.60 10.40 -8.23
CA ARG A 857 8.92 9.11 -7.63
C ARG A 857 9.05 9.25 -6.12
N LEU A 858 8.23 8.51 -5.35
CA LEU A 858 8.35 8.41 -3.90
C LEU A 858 9.37 7.31 -3.54
N GLN A 859 10.48 7.68 -2.91
CA GLN A 859 11.59 6.77 -2.56
C GLN A 859 11.61 6.43 -1.08
N LEU A 860 10.94 5.33 -0.74
CA LEU A 860 10.83 4.80 0.62
C LEU A 860 11.89 3.71 0.88
N PHE A 861 12.43 3.66 2.10
CA PHE A 861 13.35 2.58 2.52
C PHE A 861 13.06 1.99 3.91
N SER A 862 12.23 2.64 4.74
CA SER A 862 11.79 2.00 5.99
C SER A 862 10.80 0.88 5.71
N GLN A 863 10.57 0.03 6.70
CA GLN A 863 9.37 -0.81 6.72
C GLN A 863 8.10 0.07 6.77
N LEU A 864 6.98 -0.49 6.30
CA LEU A 864 5.67 0.11 6.47
C LEU A 864 5.16 -0.17 7.88
N PHE A 865 4.97 0.86 8.68
CA PHE A 865 4.36 0.78 10.02
C PHE A 865 2.85 1.00 9.93
N VAL A 866 2.09 0.22 10.69
CA VAL A 866 0.64 0.33 10.82
C VAL A 866 0.30 0.39 12.31
N GLY A 867 -0.42 1.42 12.73
CA GLY A 867 -0.85 1.64 14.11
C GLY A 867 0.11 2.43 15.03
N ALA A 868 1.35 2.71 14.62
CA ALA A 868 2.21 3.66 15.32
C ALA A 868 3.17 4.40 14.37
N SER A 869 3.86 5.39 14.91
CA SER A 869 4.86 6.23 14.22
C SER A 869 6.16 6.29 15.01
N GLY A 870 7.28 6.51 14.33
CA GLY A 870 8.64 6.60 14.90
C GLY A 870 8.94 7.81 15.81
N GLY A 871 7.93 8.32 16.51
CA GLY A 871 8.04 9.48 17.41
C GLY A 871 6.72 10.14 17.81
N GLN A 872 5.57 9.66 17.32
CA GLN A 872 4.24 10.22 17.62
C GLN A 872 3.31 9.23 18.33
N ARG A 873 2.15 9.74 18.77
CA ARG A 873 1.12 8.97 19.49
C ARG A 873 0.50 7.91 18.56
N GLY A 874 0.74 6.64 18.85
CA GLY A 874 0.16 5.53 18.09
C GLY A 874 -1.36 5.47 18.17
N PHE A 875 -1.95 4.79 17.20
CA PHE A 875 -3.38 4.58 17.09
C PHE A 875 -3.88 3.57 18.15
N LEU A 876 -5.08 3.84 18.65
CA LEU A 876 -5.83 2.96 19.55
C LEU A 876 -7.16 2.63 18.89
N GLY A 877 -7.56 1.35 18.92
CA GLY A 877 -8.78 0.87 18.26
C GLY A 877 -8.49 -0.20 17.22
N CYS A 878 -9.38 -0.38 16.26
CA CYS A 878 -9.25 -1.41 15.23
C CYS A 878 -8.94 -0.84 13.85
N ILE A 879 -8.19 -1.59 13.04
CA ILE A 879 -8.09 -1.43 11.59
C ILE A 879 -8.51 -2.76 10.94
N ARG A 880 -9.30 -2.72 9.87
CA ARG A 880 -9.64 -3.90 9.04
C ARG A 880 -9.51 -3.61 7.55
N SER A 881 -9.43 -4.66 6.75
CA SER A 881 -9.42 -4.61 5.28
C SER A 881 -8.38 -3.64 4.73
N LEU A 882 -7.18 -3.63 5.33
CA LEU A 882 -6.08 -2.78 4.88
C LEU A 882 -5.51 -3.30 3.56
N LYS A 883 -5.78 -2.56 2.49
CA LYS A 883 -5.19 -2.74 1.17
C LYS A 883 -4.19 -1.63 0.86
N VAL A 884 -3.12 -2.01 0.19
CA VAL A 884 -2.02 -1.14 -0.25
C VAL A 884 -1.61 -1.59 -1.65
N ASN A 885 -1.78 -0.73 -2.66
CA ASN A 885 -1.59 -1.06 -4.08
C ASN A 885 -2.32 -2.35 -4.51
N GLY A 886 -3.63 -2.41 -4.25
CA GLY A 886 -4.49 -3.58 -4.48
C GLY A 886 -4.22 -4.81 -3.58
N VAL A 887 -3.05 -4.91 -2.96
CA VAL A 887 -2.65 -6.05 -2.11
C VAL A 887 -3.26 -5.91 -0.71
N THR A 888 -4.01 -6.92 -0.27
CA THR A 888 -4.50 -7.01 1.11
C THR A 888 -3.38 -7.45 2.04
N LEU A 889 -3.08 -6.66 3.07
CA LEU A 889 -2.09 -6.99 4.09
C LEU A 889 -2.72 -7.86 5.19
N ASP A 890 -2.15 -9.03 5.48
CA ASP A 890 -2.65 -9.94 6.53
C ASP A 890 -2.43 -9.35 7.94
N LEU A 891 -3.41 -8.59 8.42
CA LEU A 891 -3.42 -7.97 9.74
C LEU A 891 -3.63 -9.03 10.83
N GLU A 892 -4.52 -9.99 10.60
CA GLU A 892 -4.88 -11.01 11.58
C GLU A 892 -3.71 -11.95 11.87
N GLY A 893 -3.04 -12.46 10.82
CA GLY A 893 -1.84 -13.29 10.94
C GLY A 893 -0.67 -12.53 11.56
N ARG A 894 -0.45 -11.26 11.18
CA ARG A 894 0.59 -10.43 11.80
C ARG A 894 0.29 -10.11 13.27
N ALA A 895 -0.96 -9.87 13.63
CA ALA A 895 -1.39 -9.60 15.00
C ALA A 895 -1.19 -10.81 15.94
N LYS A 896 -1.44 -12.04 15.46
CA LYS A 896 -1.22 -13.29 16.24
C LYS A 896 0.21 -13.43 16.78
N VAL A 897 1.20 -12.83 16.13
CA VAL A 897 2.63 -12.91 16.50
C VAL A 897 3.20 -11.60 17.07
N THR A 898 2.38 -10.54 17.21
CA THR A 898 2.87 -9.20 17.60
C THR A 898 2.32 -8.75 18.96
N PRO A 899 3.17 -8.56 19.99
CA PRO A 899 2.73 -8.08 21.30
C PRO A 899 1.99 -6.73 21.24
N GLY A 900 0.95 -6.56 22.07
CA GLY A 900 0.13 -5.34 22.15
C GLY A 900 -1.00 -5.25 21.11
N VAL A 901 -0.85 -5.94 19.97
CA VAL A 901 -1.90 -6.07 18.95
C VAL A 901 -2.66 -7.39 19.14
N LYS A 902 -3.97 -7.42 18.86
CA LYS A 902 -4.79 -8.64 18.87
C LYS A 902 -5.42 -8.89 17.50
N PRO A 903 -5.56 -10.14 17.05
CA PRO A 903 -6.30 -10.47 15.83
C PRO A 903 -7.80 -10.21 15.99
N GLY A 904 -8.45 -9.82 14.89
CA GLY A 904 -9.87 -9.48 14.87
C GLY A 904 -10.17 -8.09 15.46
N CYS A 905 -11.46 -7.79 15.61
CA CYS A 905 -11.96 -6.61 16.31
C CYS A 905 -13.25 -6.96 17.06
N SER A 906 -13.10 -7.65 18.20
CA SER A 906 -14.20 -7.95 19.13
C SER A 906 -14.12 -7.05 20.36
N GLY A 907 -15.27 -6.57 20.83
CA GLY A 907 -15.37 -5.97 22.16
C GLY A 907 -15.09 -7.02 23.23
N HIS A 908 -14.29 -6.69 24.23
CA HIS A 908 -13.89 -7.59 25.29
C HIS A 908 -15.08 -8.20 26.04
N CYS A 909 -16.19 -7.48 26.21
CA CYS A 909 -17.36 -8.02 26.91
C CYS A 909 -18.01 -9.22 26.19
N SER A 910 -17.85 -9.36 24.87
CA SER A 910 -18.37 -10.51 24.11
C SER A 910 -17.63 -11.82 24.41
N SER A 911 -16.32 -11.75 24.63
CA SER A 911 -15.45 -12.93 24.88
C SER A 911 -15.10 -13.13 26.35
N TYR A 912 -15.09 -12.06 27.14
CA TYR A 912 -14.61 -12.04 28.53
C TYR A 912 -15.67 -11.58 29.54
N GLY A 913 -16.87 -11.16 29.10
CA GLY A 913 -17.95 -10.73 30.00
C GLY A 913 -18.40 -11.82 30.98
N MET A 914 -18.18 -13.10 30.63
CA MET A 914 -18.37 -14.26 31.52
C MET A 914 -17.47 -14.26 32.77
N HIS A 915 -16.40 -13.44 32.80
CA HIS A 915 -15.57 -13.27 33.99
C HIS A 915 -16.15 -12.26 34.99
N CYS A 916 -17.19 -11.49 34.63
CA CYS A 916 -17.94 -10.70 35.61
C CYS A 916 -18.86 -11.63 36.42
N GLN A 917 -18.44 -11.95 37.64
CA GLN A 917 -19.11 -12.91 38.50
C GLN A 917 -20.27 -12.27 39.29
N ASN A 918 -21.05 -13.11 39.98
CA ASN A 918 -22.08 -12.68 40.96
C ASN A 918 -23.08 -11.62 40.46
N GLY A 919 -23.42 -11.66 39.16
CA GLY A 919 -24.36 -10.72 38.53
C GLY A 919 -23.78 -9.36 38.16
N GLY A 920 -22.46 -9.19 38.23
CA GLY A 920 -21.77 -7.98 37.78
C GLY A 920 -21.96 -7.71 36.28
N LYS A 921 -22.15 -6.44 35.90
CA LYS A 921 -22.39 -6.06 34.51
C LYS A 921 -21.07 -5.75 33.80
N CYS A 922 -20.77 -6.45 32.70
CA CYS A 922 -19.60 -6.11 31.89
C CYS A 922 -19.77 -4.75 31.20
N ILE A 923 -18.75 -3.89 31.32
CA ILE A 923 -18.63 -2.60 30.63
C ILE A 923 -17.37 -2.62 29.76
N GLU A 924 -17.56 -2.34 28.48
CA GLU A 924 -16.50 -2.27 27.46
C GLU A 924 -15.58 -1.06 27.69
N LYS A 925 -14.27 -1.21 27.45
CA LYS A 925 -13.26 -0.14 27.56
C LYS A 925 -12.26 -0.22 26.41
N TYR A 926 -11.64 0.91 26.05
CA TYR A 926 -10.65 0.98 24.96
C TYR A 926 -9.37 0.15 25.22
N ASN A 927 -9.13 -0.25 26.47
CA ASN A 927 -7.97 -1.02 26.91
C ASN A 927 -8.34 -2.36 27.60
N GLY A 928 -9.59 -2.82 27.49
CA GLY A 928 -10.06 -4.03 28.15
C GLY A 928 -11.56 -4.05 28.42
N TYR A 929 -11.95 -4.75 29.48
CA TYR A 929 -13.30 -4.69 30.05
C TYR A 929 -13.20 -4.41 31.54
N SER A 930 -14.27 -3.89 32.12
CA SER A 930 -14.42 -3.69 33.56
C SER A 930 -15.78 -4.21 34.01
N CYS A 931 -15.85 -4.90 35.14
CA CYS A 931 -17.12 -5.35 35.71
C CYS A 931 -17.70 -4.28 36.65
N ASP A 932 -18.94 -3.87 36.41
CA ASP A 932 -19.70 -3.01 37.31
C ASP A 932 -20.39 -3.86 38.38
N CYS A 933 -19.88 -3.72 39.60
CA CYS A 933 -20.33 -4.42 40.80
C CYS A 933 -21.22 -3.53 41.69
N SER A 934 -21.65 -2.36 41.22
CA SER A 934 -22.38 -1.38 42.06
C SER A 934 -23.68 -1.92 42.65
N LEU A 935 -24.39 -2.79 41.91
CA LEU A 935 -25.66 -3.41 42.29
C LEU A 935 -25.51 -4.85 42.83
N THR A 936 -24.30 -5.25 43.25
CA THR A 936 -24.02 -6.58 43.82
C THR A 936 -23.44 -6.46 45.23
N ALA A 937 -23.54 -7.50 46.05
CA ALA A 937 -22.90 -7.56 47.37
C ALA A 937 -21.38 -7.89 47.34
N PHE A 938 -20.73 -7.66 46.20
CA PHE A 938 -19.33 -8.01 45.94
C PHE A 938 -18.58 -6.80 45.37
N ASP A 939 -17.27 -6.71 45.61
CA ASP A 939 -16.35 -5.74 45.02
C ASP A 939 -15.32 -6.48 44.14
N GLY A 940 -14.24 -5.79 43.75
CA GLY A 940 -13.16 -6.34 42.94
C GLY A 940 -13.36 -6.16 41.43
N PRO A 941 -12.30 -6.31 40.62
CA PRO A 941 -12.35 -6.09 39.17
C PRO A 941 -13.29 -7.04 38.42
N PHE A 942 -13.64 -8.17 39.04
CA PHE A 942 -14.49 -9.23 38.49
C PHE A 942 -15.75 -9.50 39.33
N CYS A 943 -16.09 -8.61 40.27
CA CYS A 943 -17.22 -8.76 41.21
C CYS A 943 -17.17 -10.05 42.04
N ASN A 944 -15.97 -10.42 42.49
CA ASN A 944 -15.67 -11.67 43.18
C ASN A 944 -15.16 -11.48 44.62
N ASP A 945 -14.89 -10.24 45.06
CA ASP A 945 -14.40 -9.95 46.40
C ASP A 945 -15.59 -9.76 47.35
N ASP A 946 -15.63 -10.50 48.46
CA ASP A 946 -16.75 -10.48 49.40
C ASP A 946 -16.82 -9.17 50.19
N VAL A 947 -17.94 -8.43 50.10
CA VAL A 947 -18.18 -7.30 51.01
C VAL A 947 -18.73 -7.84 52.33
N GLY A 948 -17.99 -7.61 53.42
CA GLY A 948 -18.32 -8.09 54.76
C GLY A 948 -18.01 -7.08 55.87
N GLY A 949 -18.70 -7.24 56.99
CA GLY A 949 -18.58 -6.38 58.16
C GLY A 949 -18.76 -7.17 59.45
N TYR A 950 -17.88 -6.91 60.41
CA TYR A 950 -17.95 -7.38 61.78
C TYR A 950 -18.79 -6.43 62.62
N PHE A 951 -19.80 -6.99 63.29
CA PHE A 951 -20.76 -6.31 64.15
C PHE A 951 -20.34 -6.52 65.61
N GLU A 952 -20.07 -5.43 66.32
CA GLU A 952 -19.93 -5.48 67.78
C GLU A 952 -21.28 -5.56 68.50
N SER A 953 -21.25 -5.89 69.79
CA SER A 953 -22.43 -5.96 70.68
C SER A 953 -23.30 -4.71 70.60
N GLY A 954 -24.52 -4.88 70.09
CA GLY A 954 -25.50 -3.81 69.96
C GLY A 954 -25.48 -3.06 68.63
N THR A 955 -24.61 -3.44 67.68
CA THR A 955 -24.50 -2.79 66.36
C THR A 955 -25.70 -3.10 65.46
N LEU A 956 -26.14 -2.08 64.74
CA LEU A 956 -27.26 -2.08 63.81
C LEU A 956 -26.84 -1.44 62.48
N VAL A 957 -27.19 -2.08 61.37
CA VAL A 957 -27.24 -1.44 60.04
C VAL A 957 -28.70 -1.38 59.60
N ARG A 958 -29.20 -0.18 59.32
CA ARG A 958 -30.57 0.08 58.83
C ARG A 958 -30.49 0.61 57.40
N TYR A 959 -31.16 -0.05 56.46
CA TYR A 959 -31.29 0.37 55.07
C TYR A 959 -32.76 0.67 54.74
N ASP A 960 -33.06 1.91 54.35
CA ASP A 960 -34.40 2.40 54.02
C ASP A 960 -34.66 2.41 52.51
N LEU A 961 -35.76 1.79 52.09
CA LEU A 961 -36.20 1.72 50.70
C LEU A 961 -36.92 3.03 50.32
N MET A 962 -36.39 3.77 49.35
CA MET A 962 -36.95 5.07 48.93
C MET A 962 -38.36 4.92 48.33
N SER A 963 -39.29 5.78 48.76
CA SER A 963 -40.65 5.89 48.22
C SER A 963 -40.72 7.02 47.19
N GLU A 964 -41.31 6.79 46.01
CA GLU A 964 -41.59 7.86 45.06
C GLU A 964 -42.62 8.83 45.64
N SER A 965 -42.19 10.06 45.95
CA SER A 965 -43.10 11.20 46.16
C SER A 965 -42.36 12.55 45.99
N SER A 966 -41.84 12.81 44.79
CA SER A 966 -41.57 14.18 44.33
C SER A 966 -41.80 14.28 42.82
N SER A 967 -42.46 15.36 42.40
CA SER A 967 -43.11 15.48 41.10
C SER A 967 -42.17 15.89 39.96
N SER A 968 -42.10 15.11 38.87
CA SER A 968 -41.66 15.56 37.55
C SER A 968 -42.34 14.75 36.41
N PRO A 969 -42.43 15.28 35.17
CA PRO A 969 -43.23 14.65 34.09
C PRO A 969 -42.50 13.50 33.37
N PRO A 970 -43.23 12.64 32.63
CA PRO A 970 -42.67 11.40 32.09
C PRO A 970 -41.73 11.62 30.90
N ALA A 971 -40.52 11.06 30.99
CA ALA A 971 -39.61 10.86 29.87
C ALA A 971 -39.81 9.46 29.25
N LYS A 972 -39.46 9.34 27.96
CA LYS A 972 -39.85 8.21 27.09
C LYS A 972 -39.26 6.85 27.49
N GLU A 973 -40.01 5.80 27.14
CA GLU A 973 -39.64 4.39 27.29
C GLU A 973 -38.29 4.07 26.60
N GLY A 974 -37.47 3.23 27.24
CA GLY A 974 -36.18 2.79 26.69
C GLY A 974 -35.08 2.46 27.72
N SER A 975 -35.28 2.77 29.01
CA SER A 975 -34.33 2.40 30.06
C SER A 975 -34.77 1.13 30.80
N SER A 976 -33.90 0.12 30.84
CA SER A 976 -34.12 -1.15 31.54
C SER A 976 -34.50 -0.97 33.01
N GLY A 977 -35.45 -1.79 33.48
CA GLY A 977 -36.08 -1.65 34.80
C GLY A 977 -35.11 -1.53 35.99
N VAL A 978 -35.05 -0.31 36.53
CA VAL A 978 -34.34 0.07 37.75
C VAL A 978 -35.37 0.66 38.73
N LEU A 979 -35.34 0.22 39.99
CA LEU A 979 -36.17 0.69 41.11
C LEU A 979 -37.68 0.38 41.04
N SER A 980 -38.05 -0.91 41.06
CA SER A 980 -39.32 -1.35 41.67
C SER A 980 -39.01 -2.08 42.98
N ALA A 981 -38.84 -1.30 44.06
CA ALA A 981 -38.52 -1.80 45.40
C ALA A 981 -39.47 -1.25 46.49
N VAL A 982 -40.62 -0.70 46.07
CA VAL A 982 -41.76 -0.36 46.94
C VAL A 982 -43.01 -0.89 46.26
N GLY A 983 -43.21 -2.21 46.36
CA GLY A 983 -44.33 -2.93 45.78
C GLY A 983 -44.60 -4.21 46.56
N ASN A 984 -45.77 -4.79 46.36
CA ASN A 984 -46.13 -6.07 46.96
C ASN A 984 -45.31 -7.18 46.28
N LEU A 985 -44.46 -7.88 47.04
CA LEU A 985 -43.60 -8.92 46.50
C LEU A 985 -44.30 -10.28 46.60
N THR A 986 -44.56 -10.92 45.47
CA THR A 986 -44.86 -12.37 45.40
C THR A 986 -43.58 -13.20 45.28
N ARG A 987 -42.45 -12.57 44.95
CA ARG A 987 -41.13 -13.21 44.85
C ARG A 987 -40.05 -12.34 45.48
N GLU A 988 -39.18 -12.96 46.28
CA GLU A 988 -37.96 -12.33 46.78
C GLU A 988 -36.80 -13.33 46.92
N GLU A 989 -35.58 -12.80 46.89
CA GLU A 989 -34.32 -13.51 47.10
C GLU A 989 -33.51 -12.80 48.18
N LEU A 990 -33.07 -13.55 49.19
CA LEU A 990 -32.21 -13.10 50.28
C LEU A 990 -31.01 -14.05 50.39
N SER A 991 -29.84 -13.58 49.97
CA SER A 991 -28.58 -14.28 50.15
C SER A 991 -27.67 -13.52 51.12
N PHE A 992 -26.97 -14.25 51.97
CA PHE A 992 -25.96 -13.71 52.88
C PHE A 992 -25.04 -14.83 53.40
N SER A 993 -23.94 -14.43 54.03
CA SER A 993 -23.06 -15.31 54.79
C SER A 993 -22.87 -14.74 56.20
N PHE A 994 -22.72 -15.62 57.20
CA PHE A 994 -22.48 -15.20 58.58
C PHE A 994 -21.49 -16.11 59.31
N SER A 995 -20.71 -15.54 60.23
CA SER A 995 -19.91 -16.28 61.20
C SER A 995 -20.11 -15.71 62.60
N THR A 996 -20.41 -16.57 63.57
CA THR A 996 -20.55 -16.18 64.99
C THR A 996 -20.36 -17.39 65.92
N SER A 997 -20.01 -17.11 67.16
CA SER A 997 -20.06 -18.01 68.31
C SER A 997 -21.14 -17.61 69.34
N HIS A 998 -21.92 -16.57 69.05
CA HIS A 998 -22.90 -15.99 69.97
C HIS A 998 -24.33 -16.41 69.62
N THR A 999 -25.08 -16.79 70.66
CA THR A 999 -26.52 -17.10 70.59
C THR A 999 -27.20 -16.64 71.88
N PRO A 1000 -28.49 -16.27 71.86
CA PRO A 1000 -29.36 -16.05 70.69
C PRO A 1000 -28.98 -14.77 69.93
N ALA A 1001 -29.36 -14.65 68.65
CA ALA A 1001 -29.10 -13.46 67.84
C ALA A 1001 -30.11 -13.27 66.69
N VAL A 1002 -30.36 -12.02 66.29
CA VAL A 1002 -31.07 -11.67 65.05
C VAL A 1002 -30.06 -11.29 63.97
N LEU A 1003 -30.08 -11.98 62.82
CA LEU A 1003 -29.14 -11.75 61.72
C LEU A 1003 -29.66 -10.66 60.77
N ILE A 1004 -30.87 -10.88 60.25
CA ILE A 1004 -31.53 -10.01 59.28
C ILE A 1004 -33.02 -9.91 59.64
N TYR A 1005 -33.57 -8.70 59.58
CA TYR A 1005 -34.99 -8.42 59.72
C TYR A 1005 -35.43 -7.44 58.64
N ILE A 1006 -36.39 -7.84 57.81
CA ILE A 1006 -36.95 -7.02 56.73
C ILE A 1006 -38.39 -6.69 57.10
N SER A 1007 -38.71 -5.40 57.21
CA SER A 1007 -40.01 -4.89 57.64
C SER A 1007 -40.82 -4.26 56.51
N SER A 1008 -42.12 -4.20 56.72
CA SER A 1008 -43.10 -3.54 55.84
C SER A 1008 -43.79 -2.36 56.52
N LYS A 1009 -44.66 -1.67 55.76
CA LYS A 1009 -45.68 -0.76 56.30
C LYS A 1009 -46.94 -1.48 56.80
N THR A 1010 -47.11 -2.78 56.54
CA THR A 1010 -48.31 -3.60 56.79
C THR A 1010 -48.21 -4.57 57.97
N GLN A 1011 -47.09 -4.56 58.71
CA GLN A 1011 -46.70 -5.53 59.76
C GLN A 1011 -46.22 -6.91 59.24
N ASP A 1012 -46.22 -7.10 57.92
CA ASP A 1012 -45.52 -8.20 57.27
C ASP A 1012 -44.01 -8.09 57.52
N TYR A 1013 -43.34 -9.22 57.74
CA TYR A 1013 -41.88 -9.26 57.90
C TYR A 1013 -41.26 -10.60 57.51
N LEU A 1014 -39.98 -10.54 57.14
CA LEU A 1014 -39.08 -11.68 57.04
C LEU A 1014 -37.96 -11.51 58.08
N ALA A 1015 -37.80 -12.48 58.97
CA ALA A 1015 -36.74 -12.49 59.98
C ALA A 1015 -35.89 -13.77 59.89
N VAL A 1016 -34.58 -13.62 60.07
CA VAL A 1016 -33.64 -14.74 60.20
C VAL A 1016 -32.90 -14.61 61.52
N VAL A 1017 -33.03 -15.62 62.38
CA VAL A 1017 -32.52 -15.61 63.77
C VAL A 1017 -31.78 -16.91 64.11
N LEU A 1018 -30.81 -16.81 65.03
CA LEU A 1018 -30.16 -17.94 65.68
C LEU A 1018 -30.81 -18.19 67.05
N ARG A 1019 -31.30 -19.41 67.25
CA ARG A 1019 -31.89 -19.85 68.52
C ARG A 1019 -30.82 -20.06 69.60
N HIS A 1020 -31.23 -20.16 70.87
CA HIS A 1020 -30.33 -20.40 72.02
C HIS A 1020 -29.47 -21.68 71.90
N ASN A 1021 -29.86 -22.64 71.04
CA ASN A 1021 -29.10 -23.86 70.74
C ASN A 1021 -28.25 -23.73 69.45
N GLY A 1022 -28.16 -22.52 68.88
CA GLY A 1022 -27.46 -22.20 67.63
C GLY A 1022 -28.10 -22.74 66.36
N THR A 1023 -29.32 -23.27 66.41
CA THR A 1023 -30.06 -23.62 65.18
C THR A 1023 -30.58 -22.36 64.48
N LEU A 1024 -30.45 -22.32 63.15
CA LEU A 1024 -30.95 -21.24 62.32
C LEU A 1024 -32.47 -21.38 62.13
N GLN A 1025 -33.20 -20.27 62.31
CA GLN A 1025 -34.66 -20.21 62.16
C GLN A 1025 -35.03 -19.01 61.26
N ILE A 1026 -35.81 -19.30 60.22
CA ILE A 1026 -36.40 -18.32 59.31
C ILE A 1026 -37.86 -18.15 59.74
N ARG A 1027 -38.35 -16.91 59.79
CA ARG A 1027 -39.72 -16.57 60.23
C ARG A 1027 -40.35 -15.61 59.23
N TYR A 1028 -41.48 -16.03 58.67
CA TYR A 1028 -42.31 -15.25 57.75
C TYR A 1028 -43.61 -14.86 58.42
N ASN A 1029 -43.95 -13.58 58.39
CA ASN A 1029 -45.30 -13.08 58.64
C ASN A 1029 -45.74 -12.29 57.41
N LEU A 1030 -46.76 -12.76 56.69
CA LEU A 1030 -47.25 -12.10 55.46
C LEU A 1030 -48.74 -11.73 55.54
N GLY A 1031 -49.38 -11.96 56.69
CA GLY A 1031 -50.84 -11.94 56.83
C GLY A 1031 -51.47 -13.35 56.93
N GLY A 1032 -52.76 -13.38 57.29
CA GLY A 1032 -53.59 -14.59 57.39
C GLY A 1032 -53.35 -15.51 58.61
N LEU A 1033 -52.11 -15.64 59.11
CA LEU A 1033 -51.77 -16.49 60.26
C LEU A 1033 -51.82 -15.76 61.61
N ARG A 1034 -52.13 -16.49 62.70
CA ARG A 1034 -52.07 -15.97 64.10
C ARG A 1034 -50.66 -15.88 64.67
N GLU A 1035 -49.76 -16.73 64.20
CA GLU A 1035 -48.34 -16.77 64.55
C GLU A 1035 -47.53 -16.86 63.25
N PRO A 1036 -46.32 -16.28 63.19
CA PRO A 1036 -45.48 -16.31 62.00
C PRO A 1036 -45.11 -17.74 61.62
N PHE A 1037 -45.12 -18.04 60.32
CA PHE A 1037 -44.64 -19.32 59.80
C PHE A 1037 -43.14 -19.44 60.05
N THR A 1038 -42.71 -20.46 60.81
CA THR A 1038 -41.28 -20.66 61.15
C THR A 1038 -40.71 -21.91 60.52
N ILE A 1039 -39.62 -21.75 59.79
CA ILE A 1039 -38.78 -22.84 59.29
C ILE A 1039 -37.59 -22.95 60.25
N SER A 1040 -37.43 -24.09 60.91
CA SER A 1040 -36.32 -24.35 61.84
C SER A 1040 -35.44 -25.46 61.29
N LEU A 1041 -34.17 -25.13 61.03
CA LEU A 1041 -33.17 -26.11 60.60
C LEU A 1041 -32.70 -26.94 61.79
N ASN A 1042 -33.48 -27.97 62.09
CA ASN A 1042 -33.06 -28.98 63.05
C ASN A 1042 -31.79 -29.70 62.53
N HIS A 1043 -30.95 -30.15 63.48
CA HIS A 1043 -29.76 -31.00 63.34
C HIS A 1043 -28.36 -30.36 63.43
N ARG A 1044 -28.13 -29.04 63.36
CA ARG A 1044 -26.78 -28.46 63.58
C ARG A 1044 -26.76 -27.12 64.33
N ASN A 1045 -25.73 -26.93 65.14
CA ASN A 1045 -25.36 -25.63 65.72
C ASN A 1045 -24.52 -24.86 64.69
N MET A 1046 -25.06 -23.73 64.22
CA MET A 1046 -24.47 -22.83 63.21
C MET A 1046 -23.72 -21.65 63.85
N ALA A 1047 -23.75 -21.52 65.18
CA ALA A 1047 -22.97 -20.56 65.94
C ALA A 1047 -21.67 -21.21 66.46
N ASN A 1048 -20.86 -21.69 65.52
CA ASN A 1048 -19.64 -22.46 65.76
C ASN A 1048 -18.34 -21.69 65.41
N GLY A 1049 -18.45 -20.41 65.04
CA GLY A 1049 -17.35 -19.55 64.61
C GLY A 1049 -16.89 -19.74 63.16
N GLN A 1050 -17.53 -20.61 62.38
CA GLN A 1050 -17.25 -20.81 60.96
C GLN A 1050 -18.21 -19.98 60.09
N PRO A 1051 -17.79 -19.56 58.88
CA PRO A 1051 -18.68 -18.88 57.93
C PRO A 1051 -19.68 -19.86 57.33
N HIS A 1052 -20.96 -19.49 57.42
CA HIS A 1052 -22.09 -20.23 56.86
C HIS A 1052 -22.83 -19.39 55.82
N ASN A 1053 -23.01 -19.94 54.62
CA ASN A 1053 -23.75 -19.29 53.53
C ASN A 1053 -25.24 -19.67 53.61
N VAL A 1054 -26.14 -18.71 53.41
CA VAL A 1054 -27.59 -18.92 53.42
C VAL A 1054 -28.19 -18.24 52.21
N ASN A 1055 -28.95 -18.98 51.39
CA ASN A 1055 -29.80 -18.43 50.33
C ASN A 1055 -31.26 -18.81 50.59
N ILE A 1056 -32.14 -17.82 50.59
CA ILE A 1056 -33.58 -17.95 50.80
C ILE A 1056 -34.25 -17.34 49.58
N THR A 1057 -34.93 -18.14 48.77
CA THR A 1057 -35.75 -17.65 47.66
C THR A 1057 -37.20 -18.04 47.91
N ARG A 1058 -38.12 -17.08 47.80
CA ARG A 1058 -39.56 -17.36 47.82
C ARG A 1058 -40.16 -17.01 46.47
N GLN A 1059 -41.05 -17.87 45.99
CA GLN A 1059 -41.95 -17.58 44.89
C GLN A 1059 -43.36 -18.06 45.27
N ASP A 1060 -44.29 -17.11 45.38
CA ASP A 1060 -45.66 -17.29 45.85
C ASP A 1060 -45.69 -18.00 47.22
N ARG A 1061 -46.15 -19.25 47.26
CA ARG A 1061 -46.17 -20.09 48.48
C ARG A 1061 -44.91 -20.92 48.70
N LEU A 1062 -44.05 -21.08 47.68
CA LEU A 1062 -42.86 -21.93 47.75
C LEU A 1062 -41.66 -21.13 48.30
N ILE A 1063 -41.08 -21.60 49.39
CA ILE A 1063 -39.82 -21.08 49.97
C ILE A 1063 -38.74 -22.15 49.76
N GLN A 1064 -37.71 -21.82 48.97
CA GLN A 1064 -36.52 -22.62 48.78
C GLN A 1064 -35.39 -22.09 49.67
N LEU A 1065 -34.83 -22.98 50.49
CA LEU A 1065 -33.78 -22.67 51.45
C LEU A 1065 -32.54 -23.51 51.16
N GLN A 1066 -31.43 -22.85 50.88
CA GLN A 1066 -30.11 -23.48 50.75
C GLN A 1066 -29.19 -22.97 51.86
N VAL A 1067 -28.45 -23.87 52.48
CA VAL A 1067 -27.43 -23.54 53.49
C VAL A 1067 -26.14 -24.25 53.12
N ASP A 1068 -25.03 -23.52 53.14
CA ASP A 1068 -23.71 -23.95 52.68
C ASP A 1068 -23.77 -24.65 51.31
N HIS A 1069 -23.14 -25.81 51.19
CA HIS A 1069 -23.17 -26.66 50.00
C HIS A 1069 -24.23 -27.78 50.10
N TYR A 1070 -25.17 -27.70 51.05
CA TYR A 1070 -26.25 -28.69 51.15
C TYR A 1070 -27.29 -28.47 50.05
N PRO A 1071 -28.01 -29.53 49.62
CA PRO A 1071 -29.08 -29.40 48.63
C PRO A 1071 -30.17 -28.45 49.11
N THR A 1072 -30.72 -27.66 48.18
CA THR A 1072 -31.84 -26.74 48.43
C THR A 1072 -33.08 -27.51 48.89
N VAL A 1073 -33.66 -27.09 50.03
CA VAL A 1073 -34.87 -27.69 50.61
C VAL A 1073 -36.06 -26.78 50.37
N GLY A 1074 -37.15 -27.33 49.82
CA GLY A 1074 -38.41 -26.63 49.62
C GLY A 1074 -39.35 -26.74 50.83
N TYR A 1075 -39.93 -25.61 51.22
CA TYR A 1075 -40.99 -25.47 52.21
C TYR A 1075 -42.17 -24.74 51.55
N THR A 1076 -43.40 -24.98 52.02
CA THR A 1076 -44.60 -24.31 51.46
C THR A 1076 -45.32 -23.55 52.57
N LEU A 1077 -45.66 -22.29 52.30
CA LEU A 1077 -46.50 -21.46 53.17
C LEU A 1077 -47.90 -22.10 53.31
N PRO A 1078 -48.46 -22.22 54.53
CA PRO A 1078 -49.79 -22.75 54.74
C PRO A 1078 -50.85 -22.02 53.91
N GLU A 1079 -51.92 -22.70 53.49
CA GLU A 1079 -53.00 -22.08 52.68
C GLU A 1079 -53.62 -20.85 53.34
N ALA A 1080 -53.72 -20.85 54.67
CA ALA A 1080 -54.20 -19.74 55.48
C ALA A 1080 -53.22 -18.56 55.63
N SER A 1081 -51.99 -18.67 55.09
CA SER A 1081 -51.07 -17.54 54.94
C SER A 1081 -51.39 -16.80 53.65
N ASP A 1082 -51.27 -15.48 53.68
CA ASP A 1082 -51.23 -14.66 52.47
C ASP A 1082 -49.91 -14.88 51.70
N THR A 1083 -49.88 -14.47 50.43
CA THR A 1083 -48.79 -14.71 49.47
C THR A 1083 -48.04 -13.46 49.02
N GLU A 1084 -48.51 -12.27 49.41
CA GLU A 1084 -47.87 -11.00 49.09
C GLU A 1084 -47.12 -10.48 50.32
N PHE A 1085 -45.84 -10.12 50.15
CA PHE A 1085 -45.09 -9.36 51.15
C PHE A 1085 -45.31 -7.88 50.82
N ASN A 1086 -46.30 -7.28 51.48
CA ASN A 1086 -46.81 -5.97 51.09
C ASN A 1086 -45.85 -4.85 51.54
N LEU A 1087 -45.76 -3.78 50.74
CA LEU A 1087 -45.15 -2.49 51.12
C LEU A 1087 -43.85 -2.59 51.94
N VAL A 1088 -42.88 -3.38 51.47
CA VAL A 1088 -41.56 -3.53 52.10
C VAL A 1088 -40.89 -2.15 52.26
N LYS A 1089 -40.29 -1.89 53.43
CA LYS A 1089 -39.90 -0.56 53.90
C LYS A 1089 -38.43 -0.47 54.31
N THR A 1090 -37.97 -1.35 55.19
CA THR A 1090 -36.65 -1.23 55.81
C THR A 1090 -35.99 -2.61 55.98
N ILE A 1091 -34.69 -2.70 55.72
CA ILE A 1091 -33.87 -3.87 56.02
C ILE A 1091 -32.96 -3.53 57.20
N PHE A 1092 -32.95 -4.38 58.22
CA PHE A 1092 -32.07 -4.27 59.38
C PHE A 1092 -31.14 -5.47 59.46
N LEU A 1093 -29.87 -5.21 59.77
CA LEU A 1093 -28.83 -6.22 59.97
C LEU A 1093 -28.28 -6.14 61.39
N GLY A 1094 -28.07 -7.31 62.01
CA GLY A 1094 -27.43 -7.51 63.30
C GLY A 1094 -28.25 -7.10 64.53
N LYS A 1095 -29.18 -6.16 64.40
CA LYS A 1095 -30.14 -5.77 65.45
C LYS A 1095 -31.42 -5.25 64.79
N VAL A 1096 -32.46 -4.99 65.57
CA VAL A 1096 -33.70 -4.37 65.10
C VAL A 1096 -34.06 -3.19 66.00
N PHE A 1097 -34.32 -2.04 65.38
CA PHE A 1097 -34.86 -0.85 66.04
C PHE A 1097 -35.84 -0.15 65.09
N GLU A 1098 -37.14 -0.38 65.30
CA GLU A 1098 -38.23 0.18 64.50
C GLU A 1098 -39.26 0.82 65.43
N THR A 1099 -39.83 1.94 65.01
CA THR A 1099 -40.97 2.60 65.66
C THR A 1099 -42.28 1.99 65.16
N GLY A 1100 -42.81 0.98 65.85
CA GLY A 1100 -44.07 0.32 65.49
C GLY A 1100 -44.35 -0.96 66.29
N GLN A 1101 -45.33 -1.75 65.86
CA GLN A 1101 -45.50 -3.13 66.34
C GLN A 1101 -44.45 -4.02 65.69
N ILE A 1102 -43.47 -4.47 66.49
CA ILE A 1102 -42.53 -5.54 66.15
C ILE A 1102 -42.99 -6.80 66.90
N ASP A 1103 -42.73 -7.99 66.36
CA ASP A 1103 -42.94 -9.24 67.09
C ASP A 1103 -42.22 -9.20 68.47
N PRO A 1104 -42.96 -9.20 69.60
CA PRO A 1104 -42.36 -9.13 70.92
C PRO A 1104 -41.47 -10.34 71.21
N VAL A 1105 -41.80 -11.52 70.65
CA VAL A 1105 -40.98 -12.74 70.80
C VAL A 1105 -39.61 -12.55 70.13
N LEU A 1106 -39.54 -11.76 69.05
CA LEU A 1106 -38.28 -11.45 68.39
C LEU A 1106 -37.41 -10.50 69.23
N ILE A 1107 -38.02 -9.44 69.76
CA ILE A 1107 -37.35 -8.42 70.56
C ILE A 1107 -36.86 -8.98 71.91
N GLU A 1108 -37.72 -9.72 72.63
CA GLU A 1108 -37.39 -10.28 73.95
C GLU A 1108 -36.33 -11.38 73.88
N ARG A 1109 -36.30 -12.20 72.82
CA ARG A 1109 -35.46 -13.42 72.77
C ARG A 1109 -34.20 -13.32 71.91
N TYR A 1110 -34.18 -12.48 70.87
CA TYR A 1110 -33.06 -12.47 69.90
C TYR A 1110 -32.40 -11.10 69.70
N ASN A 1111 -33.00 -10.01 70.18
CA ASN A 1111 -32.54 -8.63 69.89
C ASN A 1111 -31.62 -8.01 70.95
N THR A 1112 -31.40 -8.69 72.09
CA THR A 1112 -30.53 -8.22 73.18
C THR A 1112 -29.51 -9.31 73.52
N PRO A 1113 -28.19 -9.08 73.32
CA PRO A 1113 -27.56 -7.83 72.87
C PRO A 1113 -27.79 -7.50 71.37
N GLY A 1114 -28.15 -8.52 70.58
CA GLY A 1114 -28.13 -8.50 69.11
C GLY A 1114 -27.12 -9.53 68.58
N PHE A 1115 -26.85 -9.50 67.28
CA PHE A 1115 -25.76 -10.24 66.67
C PHE A 1115 -24.40 -9.68 67.06
N VAL A 1116 -23.45 -10.59 67.32
CA VAL A 1116 -22.03 -10.30 67.47
C VAL A 1116 -21.29 -11.31 66.60
N GLY A 1117 -20.48 -10.83 65.67
CA GLY A 1117 -19.88 -11.68 64.64
C GLY A 1117 -19.83 -10.97 63.30
N CYS A 1118 -19.61 -11.72 62.22
CA CYS A 1118 -19.42 -11.17 60.89
C CYS A 1118 -20.58 -11.51 59.96
N LEU A 1119 -21.07 -10.54 59.19
CA LEU A 1119 -21.98 -10.74 58.06
C LEU A 1119 -21.26 -10.35 56.76
N SER A 1120 -21.42 -11.11 55.69
CA SER A 1120 -20.94 -10.77 54.35
C SER A 1120 -21.91 -11.19 53.25
N ARG A 1121 -21.68 -10.73 52.02
CA ARG A 1121 -22.50 -11.07 50.83
C ARG A 1121 -23.99 -10.75 50.98
N VAL A 1122 -24.36 -9.83 51.88
CA VAL A 1122 -25.76 -9.54 52.20
C VAL A 1122 -26.43 -8.85 51.01
N GLN A 1123 -27.30 -9.58 50.32
CA GLN A 1123 -28.07 -9.11 49.17
C GLN A 1123 -29.54 -9.50 49.29
N PHE A 1124 -30.42 -8.51 49.16
CA PHE A 1124 -31.86 -8.69 49.04
C PHE A 1124 -32.30 -8.24 47.64
N ASN A 1125 -32.73 -9.17 46.81
CA ASN A 1125 -32.98 -8.98 45.37
C ASN A 1125 -31.75 -8.36 44.66
N ARG A 1126 -31.80 -7.07 44.30
CA ARG A 1126 -30.70 -6.30 43.68
C ARG A 1126 -30.12 -5.22 44.61
N ILE A 1127 -30.35 -5.34 45.91
CA ILE A 1127 -29.97 -4.36 46.92
C ILE A 1127 -28.95 -4.99 47.86
N ALA A 1128 -27.77 -4.39 48.00
CA ALA A 1128 -26.72 -4.83 48.89
C ALA A 1128 -26.61 -3.89 50.12
N PRO A 1129 -27.48 -4.04 51.14
CA PRO A 1129 -27.60 -3.07 52.24
C PRO A 1129 -26.32 -2.93 53.07
N LEU A 1130 -25.57 -4.01 53.26
CA LEU A 1130 -24.28 -3.98 53.98
C LEU A 1130 -23.21 -3.21 53.17
N LYS A 1131 -23.15 -3.42 51.86
CA LYS A 1131 -22.24 -2.69 50.97
C LYS A 1131 -22.57 -1.20 50.94
N ALA A 1132 -23.85 -0.85 50.86
CA ALA A 1132 -24.30 0.54 50.92
C ALA A 1132 -23.98 1.23 52.26
N ALA A 1133 -23.81 0.48 53.34
CA ALA A 1133 -23.36 1.01 54.64
C ALA A 1133 -21.82 1.20 54.70
N LEU A 1134 -21.05 0.33 54.04
CA LEU A 1134 -19.58 0.32 54.06
C LEU A 1134 -18.91 1.16 52.96
N ARG A 1135 -19.64 1.60 51.93
CA ARG A 1135 -19.10 2.36 50.78
C ARG A 1135 -19.72 3.75 50.67
N THR A 1136 -18.91 4.78 50.81
CA THR A 1136 -19.33 6.19 50.70
C THR A 1136 -19.45 6.62 49.24
N GLY A 1137 -20.67 6.88 48.76
CA GLY A 1137 -20.90 7.35 47.39
C GLY A 1137 -22.33 7.18 46.87
N VAL A 1138 -23.14 6.32 47.49
CA VAL A 1138 -24.58 6.20 47.22
C VAL A 1138 -25.34 7.19 48.12
N PRO A 1139 -26.36 7.93 47.62
CA PRO A 1139 -27.21 8.78 48.47
C PRO A 1139 -27.75 7.99 49.67
N SER A 1140 -27.65 8.57 50.86
CA SER A 1140 -27.71 7.85 52.15
C SER A 1140 -29.05 7.17 52.44
N THR A 1141 -29.22 5.95 51.92
CA THR A 1141 -30.29 5.01 52.30
C THR A 1141 -29.87 4.07 53.43
N ALA A 1142 -28.56 3.90 53.66
CA ALA A 1142 -28.02 3.12 54.78
C ALA A 1142 -27.63 4.04 55.95
N SER A 1143 -27.85 3.56 57.17
CA SER A 1143 -27.40 4.18 58.43
C SER A 1143 -26.85 3.11 59.39
N ILE A 1144 -25.84 3.48 60.18
CA ILE A 1144 -25.15 2.60 61.11
C ILE A 1144 -25.31 3.17 62.53
N GLN A 1145 -25.65 2.32 63.49
CA GLN A 1145 -25.67 2.66 64.91
C GLN A 1145 -24.91 1.58 65.70
N GLY A 1146 -23.83 1.97 66.38
CA GLY A 1146 -22.87 1.04 66.99
C GLY A 1146 -21.56 0.99 66.21
N VAL A 1147 -20.79 -0.10 66.36
CA VAL A 1147 -19.46 -0.26 65.76
C VAL A 1147 -19.51 -1.38 64.72
N LEU A 1148 -19.48 -0.96 63.45
CA LEU A 1148 -19.33 -1.83 62.29
C LEU A 1148 -17.91 -1.67 61.74
N VAL A 1149 -17.16 -2.77 61.65
CA VAL A 1149 -15.79 -2.78 61.11
C VAL A 1149 -15.78 -3.64 59.85
N GLU A 1150 -15.25 -3.13 58.73
CA GLU A 1150 -15.10 -3.94 57.51
C GLU A 1150 -14.24 -5.19 57.76
N SER A 1151 -14.67 -6.34 57.26
CA SER A 1151 -14.04 -7.63 57.55
C SER A 1151 -14.32 -8.66 56.46
N ASN A 1152 -13.33 -9.50 56.14
CA ASN A 1152 -13.46 -10.59 55.17
C ASN A 1152 -14.29 -11.79 55.69
N CYS A 1153 -14.80 -11.74 56.93
CA CYS A 1153 -15.64 -12.76 57.55
C CYS A 1153 -15.14 -14.21 57.49
N GLY A 1154 -13.82 -14.42 57.33
CA GLY A 1154 -13.24 -15.76 57.20
C GLY A 1154 -13.42 -16.42 55.83
N ALA A 1155 -13.81 -15.67 54.79
CA ALA A 1155 -13.83 -16.17 53.42
C ALA A 1155 -12.42 -16.54 52.94
N SER A 1156 -12.27 -17.76 52.42
CA SER A 1156 -11.03 -18.19 51.76
C SER A 1156 -11.07 -17.78 50.29
N PRO A 1157 -10.05 -17.06 49.76
CA PRO A 1157 -10.05 -16.68 48.36
C PRO A 1157 -9.89 -17.91 47.46
N LEU A 1158 -10.70 -18.00 46.40
CA LEU A 1158 -10.43 -18.93 45.30
C LEU A 1158 -9.16 -18.46 44.57
N THR A 1159 -8.09 -19.23 44.69
CA THR A 1159 -6.78 -18.92 44.09
C THR A 1159 -6.77 -19.14 42.58
N VAL A 1160 -7.37 -18.20 41.84
CA VAL A 1160 -6.91 -17.88 40.49
C VAL A 1160 -5.66 -17.00 40.64
N PRO A 1161 -4.52 -17.32 40.00
CA PRO A 1161 -3.30 -16.54 40.17
C PRO A 1161 -3.51 -15.10 39.68
N PRO A 1162 -3.11 -14.08 40.47
CA PRO A 1162 -3.18 -12.70 40.01
C PRO A 1162 -2.17 -12.51 38.88
N MET A 1163 -2.63 -12.17 37.67
CA MET A 1163 -1.76 -11.45 36.75
C MET A 1163 -1.43 -10.10 37.38
N SER A 1164 -0.13 -9.78 37.39
CA SER A 1164 0.46 -8.64 38.09
C SER A 1164 -0.28 -7.33 37.82
N ALA A 1165 -0.71 -6.67 38.90
CA ALA A 1165 -1.26 -5.32 38.82
C ALA A 1165 -0.22 -4.32 38.29
N VAL A 1166 -0.71 -3.45 37.41
CA VAL A 1166 -0.04 -2.32 36.78
C VAL A 1166 0.73 -1.45 37.79
N PHE A 1167 1.96 -1.07 37.44
CA PHE A 1167 2.63 0.08 38.03
C PHE A 1167 2.07 1.34 37.36
N ASP A 1168 1.34 2.18 38.11
CA ASP A 1168 0.84 3.48 37.63
C ASP A 1168 1.80 4.60 38.07
N PRO A 1169 2.44 5.35 37.15
CA PRO A 1169 3.32 6.45 37.51
C PRO A 1169 2.61 7.81 37.71
N TRP A 1170 1.28 7.93 37.52
CA TRP A 1170 0.61 9.24 37.40
C TRP A 1170 -0.71 9.39 38.16
N HIS A 1171 -0.65 9.29 39.49
CA HIS A 1171 -1.55 10.06 40.36
C HIS A 1171 -0.77 11.06 41.22
N PRO A 1172 -0.86 12.38 40.94
CA PRO A 1172 -0.33 13.42 41.79
C PRO A 1172 -1.35 13.80 42.88
N ASP A 1173 -1.10 13.43 44.13
CA ASP A 1173 -1.89 13.93 45.25
C ASP A 1173 -1.35 15.28 45.76
N SER A 1174 -2.28 16.22 45.95
CA SER A 1174 -1.97 17.62 46.21
C SER A 1174 -1.76 17.92 47.70
N THR A 1175 -0.55 18.34 48.08
CA THR A 1175 -0.36 19.35 49.15
C THR A 1175 0.67 20.37 48.69
N GLY A 1176 0.34 21.66 48.79
CA GLY A 1176 0.93 22.67 47.92
C GLY A 1176 2.13 23.43 48.47
N ALA A 1177 2.95 23.92 47.55
CA ALA A 1177 3.78 25.11 47.73
C ALA A 1177 3.88 25.87 46.39
N ARG A 1178 3.79 27.20 46.42
CA ARG A 1178 4.00 28.06 45.25
C ARG A 1178 5.46 28.00 44.81
N PHE A 1179 5.70 28.04 43.49
CA PHE A 1179 6.96 28.52 42.93
C PHE A 1179 6.71 29.72 42.00
N PRO A 1180 7.32 30.88 42.26
CA PRO A 1180 7.43 31.97 41.30
C PRO A 1180 8.63 31.76 40.36
N PHE A 1181 8.78 32.69 39.43
CA PHE A 1181 9.73 32.72 38.31
C PHE A 1181 11.23 32.79 38.69
N ASN A 1182 12.04 32.46 37.66
CA ASN A 1182 13.35 33.00 37.26
C ASN A 1182 14.70 32.34 37.66
N GLU A 1183 15.48 32.12 36.59
CA GLU A 1183 16.91 32.44 36.34
C GLU A 1183 18.09 31.69 36.99
N GLU A 1184 19.03 31.38 36.08
CA GLU A 1184 20.50 31.32 36.19
C GLU A 1184 21.26 30.29 37.09
N ARG A 1185 22.11 29.51 36.37
CA ARG A 1185 23.55 29.26 36.62
C ARG A 1185 24.07 28.23 37.66
N ILE A 1186 24.86 27.30 37.10
CA ILE A 1186 26.24 26.91 37.47
C ILE A 1186 26.49 25.79 38.52
N SER A 1187 27.48 24.94 38.14
CA SER A 1187 28.38 24.07 38.94
C SER A 1187 27.98 22.65 39.41
N ARG A 1188 28.59 21.68 38.70
CA ARG A 1188 29.64 20.75 39.15
C ARG A 1188 29.53 19.95 40.48
N ASP A 1189 29.93 18.68 40.28
CA ASP A 1189 30.57 17.72 41.19
C ASP A 1189 29.72 17.00 42.26
N GLY A 1190 29.70 15.66 42.16
CA GLY A 1190 28.98 14.77 43.07
C GLY A 1190 28.81 13.32 42.61
N VAL A 1191 29.71 12.75 41.80
CA VAL A 1191 29.60 11.33 41.39
C VAL A 1191 30.12 10.42 42.50
N ASN A 1192 29.25 9.55 43.01
CA ASN A 1192 29.54 8.65 44.12
C ASN A 1192 30.43 7.47 43.67
N ARG A 1193 31.37 7.03 44.52
CA ARG A 1193 32.60 6.34 44.05
C ARG A 1193 32.53 4.81 43.91
N ASP A 1194 31.41 4.19 44.26
CA ASP A 1194 31.33 2.73 44.43
C ASP A 1194 30.75 1.97 43.21
N SER A 1195 30.07 2.66 42.29
CA SER A 1195 29.47 2.04 41.10
C SER A 1195 30.49 1.66 40.02
N ALA A 1196 31.62 2.39 39.94
CA ALA A 1196 32.62 2.21 38.89
C ALA A 1196 33.47 0.93 39.06
N ILE A 1197 33.69 0.49 40.30
CA ILE A 1197 34.53 -0.68 40.61
C ILE A 1197 33.82 -1.98 40.17
N ILE A 1198 32.51 -2.08 40.41
CA ILE A 1198 31.71 -3.25 40.03
C ILE A 1198 31.61 -3.38 38.50
N GLY A 1199 31.37 -2.26 37.80
CA GLY A 1199 31.35 -2.25 36.32
C GLY A 1199 32.70 -2.62 35.69
N GLY A 1200 33.81 -2.14 36.27
CA GLY A 1200 35.16 -2.47 35.80
C GLY A 1200 35.51 -3.96 35.93
N ILE A 1201 35.13 -4.59 37.06
CA ILE A 1201 35.37 -6.03 37.28
C ILE A 1201 34.60 -6.88 36.25
N ILE A 1202 33.34 -6.55 35.99
CA ILE A 1202 32.50 -7.27 35.00
C ILE A 1202 33.10 -7.14 33.59
N ALA A 1203 33.55 -5.94 33.19
CA ALA A 1203 34.18 -5.72 31.90
C ALA A 1203 35.49 -6.52 31.71
N VAL A 1204 36.32 -6.62 32.75
CA VAL A 1204 37.57 -7.41 32.71
C VAL A 1204 37.28 -8.91 32.60
N VAL A 1205 36.25 -9.42 33.27
CA VAL A 1205 35.84 -10.84 33.15
C VAL A 1205 35.35 -11.15 31.74
N ILE A 1206 34.51 -10.29 31.14
CA ILE A 1206 34.04 -10.48 29.76
C ILE A 1206 35.21 -10.41 28.76
N PHE A 1207 36.14 -9.46 28.94
CA PHE A 1207 37.29 -9.31 28.05
C PHE A 1207 38.27 -10.50 28.13
N THR A 1208 38.51 -11.04 29.32
CA THR A 1208 39.36 -12.23 29.51
C THR A 1208 38.71 -13.51 28.95
N ILE A 1209 37.39 -13.65 29.03
CA ILE A 1209 36.66 -14.74 28.35
C ILE A 1209 36.81 -14.61 26.82
N LEU A 1210 36.61 -13.42 26.24
CA LEU A 1210 36.78 -13.20 24.80
C LEU A 1210 38.22 -13.45 24.34
N CYS A 1211 39.23 -13.00 25.09
CA CYS A 1211 40.63 -13.25 24.77
C CYS A 1211 41.01 -14.73 24.82
N THR A 1212 40.53 -15.49 25.81
CA THR A 1212 40.79 -16.95 25.89
C THR A 1212 40.08 -17.71 24.77
N LEU A 1213 38.87 -17.29 24.37
CA LEU A 1213 38.14 -17.89 23.25
C LEU A 1213 38.86 -17.65 21.91
N VAL A 1214 39.37 -16.43 21.67
CA VAL A 1214 40.22 -16.13 20.50
C VAL A 1214 41.52 -16.94 20.52
N PHE A 1215 42.15 -17.13 21.69
CA PHE A 1215 43.36 -17.95 21.82
C PHE A 1215 43.09 -19.44 21.55
N LEU A 1216 41.97 -19.98 22.05
CA LEU A 1216 41.55 -21.37 21.80
C LEU A 1216 41.25 -21.61 20.31
N VAL A 1217 40.55 -20.68 19.66
CA VAL A 1217 40.31 -20.73 18.21
C VAL A 1217 41.64 -20.71 17.45
N ARG A 1218 42.56 -19.78 17.76
CA ARG A 1218 43.89 -19.74 17.13
C ARG A 1218 44.70 -21.02 17.39
N HIS A 1219 44.65 -21.57 18.60
CA HIS A 1219 45.37 -22.79 18.96
C HIS A 1219 44.81 -24.03 18.23
N MET A 1220 43.49 -24.13 18.06
CA MET A 1220 42.85 -25.18 17.26
C MET A 1220 43.24 -25.12 15.78
N PHE A 1221 43.37 -23.91 15.21
CA PHE A 1221 43.76 -23.74 13.80
C PHE A 1221 45.28 -23.82 13.54
N HIS A 1222 46.13 -23.76 14.57
CA HIS A 1222 47.59 -23.77 14.38
C HIS A 1222 48.22 -25.19 14.32
N HIS A 1223 47.47 -26.25 14.64
CA HIS A 1223 48.06 -27.59 14.89
C HIS A 1223 47.57 -28.75 14.01
N LYS A 1224 46.95 -28.48 12.85
CA LYS A 1224 46.70 -29.50 11.82
C LYS A 1224 47.15 -29.07 10.43
N GLY A 1225 48.44 -29.26 10.16
CA GLY A 1225 49.01 -29.28 8.82
C GLY A 1225 49.55 -30.67 8.46
N SER A 1226 49.03 -31.25 7.37
CA SER A 1226 49.60 -32.39 6.62
C SER A 1226 49.58 -33.78 7.32
N TYR A 1227 49.39 -34.93 6.65
CA TYR A 1227 49.67 -35.30 5.26
C TYR A 1227 48.65 -36.28 4.60
N HIS A 1228 48.75 -36.35 3.27
CA HIS A 1228 48.43 -37.46 2.34
C HIS A 1228 46.99 -37.73 1.83
N THR A 1229 46.61 -36.89 0.85
CA THR A 1229 46.44 -37.26 -0.57
C THR A 1229 46.20 -38.73 -0.98
N ASN A 1230 45.13 -38.96 -1.73
CA ASN A 1230 45.17 -39.71 -2.99
C ASN A 1230 44.20 -39.06 -3.99
N GLU A 1231 44.73 -38.65 -5.15
CA GLU A 1231 43.98 -37.96 -6.21
C GLU A 1231 43.42 -38.92 -7.27
N ALA A 1232 42.25 -38.58 -7.81
CA ALA A 1232 41.87 -38.68 -9.23
C ALA A 1232 40.36 -38.40 -9.35
N LYS A 1233 39.81 -37.74 -10.39
CA LYS A 1233 40.35 -37.00 -11.55
C LYS A 1233 39.17 -36.21 -12.13
N GLY A 1234 39.36 -35.00 -12.68
CA GLY A 1234 38.30 -34.36 -13.49
C GLY A 1234 38.16 -32.84 -13.43
N ALA A 1235 39.26 -32.09 -13.51
CA ALA A 1235 39.22 -30.62 -13.66
C ALA A 1235 40.37 -30.06 -14.51
N GLU A 1236 40.71 -30.74 -15.60
CA GLU A 1236 41.59 -30.22 -16.66
C GLU A 1236 40.82 -30.23 -18.00
N SER A 1237 39.88 -29.29 -18.18
CA SER A 1237 39.20 -28.97 -19.47
C SER A 1237 38.12 -27.87 -19.34
N ALA A 1238 38.36 -26.81 -18.55
CA ALA A 1238 37.47 -25.66 -18.47
C ALA A 1238 38.28 -24.35 -18.54
N ASP A 1239 38.09 -23.59 -19.64
CA ASP A 1239 38.97 -22.48 -20.02
C ASP A 1239 38.60 -21.09 -19.42
N CYS A 1240 37.53 -20.97 -18.63
CA CYS A 1240 37.09 -19.67 -18.07
C CYS A 1240 36.47 -19.81 -16.66
N ALA A 1241 36.64 -18.78 -15.84
CA ALA A 1241 36.20 -18.75 -14.43
C ALA A 1241 34.68 -18.85 -14.23
N ASP A 1242 33.88 -18.40 -15.20
CA ASP A 1242 32.42 -18.40 -15.11
C ASP A 1242 31.80 -19.83 -15.18
N ALA A 1243 32.57 -20.82 -15.67
CA ALA A 1243 32.14 -22.22 -15.72
C ALA A 1243 32.21 -22.93 -14.35
N ALA A 1244 32.98 -22.39 -13.38
CA ALA A 1244 33.11 -22.98 -12.05
C ALA A 1244 32.00 -22.56 -11.07
N ILE A 1245 31.24 -21.50 -11.39
CA ILE A 1245 30.23 -20.91 -10.51
C ILE A 1245 28.86 -21.59 -10.66
N ILE A 1246 28.60 -22.22 -11.81
CA ILE A 1246 27.31 -22.89 -12.14
C ILE A 1246 27.07 -24.17 -11.33
N VAL A 1247 28.07 -24.68 -10.59
CA VAL A 1247 28.01 -25.98 -9.88
C VAL A 1247 27.55 -25.86 -8.41
N ASN A 1248 27.27 -24.64 -7.90
CA ASN A 1248 27.01 -24.41 -6.47
C ASN A 1248 25.70 -23.64 -6.13
N ASP A 1249 24.72 -23.57 -7.04
CA ASP A 1249 23.40 -23.00 -6.71
C ASP A 1249 22.42 -24.10 -6.24
N PRO A 1250 21.81 -24.02 -5.03
CA PRO A 1250 20.92 -25.07 -4.52
C PRO A 1250 19.54 -25.17 -5.19
N ALA A 1251 19.20 -24.28 -6.12
CA ALA A 1251 17.84 -24.13 -6.64
C ALA A 1251 17.60 -24.75 -8.03
N PHE A 1252 18.16 -25.93 -8.34
CA PHE A 1252 17.86 -26.61 -9.61
C PHE A 1252 18.01 -28.14 -9.61
N THR A 1253 17.10 -28.86 -8.92
CA THR A 1253 16.78 -30.27 -9.25
C THR A 1253 15.47 -30.69 -8.59
N GLU A 1254 14.44 -31.01 -9.39
CA GLU A 1254 13.62 -32.20 -9.13
C GLU A 1254 12.82 -32.62 -10.37
N THR A 1255 13.14 -33.79 -10.92
CA THR A 1255 12.17 -34.74 -11.53
C THR A 1255 12.88 -36.05 -11.90
N ILE A 1256 12.40 -37.18 -11.33
CA ILE A 1256 12.44 -38.55 -11.91
C ILE A 1256 13.85 -39.24 -11.86
N ASP A 1257 14.07 -40.45 -11.32
CA ASP A 1257 13.16 -41.46 -10.73
C ASP A 1257 13.84 -42.43 -9.72
N GLU A 1258 13.01 -43.25 -9.06
CA GLU A 1258 13.25 -44.62 -8.55
C GLU A 1258 14.40 -44.96 -7.54
N SER A 1259 13.98 -45.15 -6.28
CA SER A 1259 13.87 -46.49 -5.62
C SER A 1259 14.58 -46.73 -4.26
N LYS A 1260 13.87 -47.48 -3.39
CA LYS A 1260 14.27 -48.18 -2.14
C LYS A 1260 14.48 -47.28 -0.88
N LYS A 1261 13.62 -47.44 0.15
CA LYS A 1261 13.78 -48.31 1.36
C LYS A 1261 14.92 -47.83 2.29
N GLU A 1262 14.80 -47.73 3.62
CA GLU A 1262 13.78 -48.14 4.62
C GLU A 1262 14.01 -47.35 5.93
N TRP A 1263 13.08 -47.46 6.90
CA TRP A 1263 13.12 -47.09 8.34
C TRP A 1263 14.53 -47.02 8.97
N PHE A 1264 14.87 -46.13 9.91
CA PHE A 1264 14.23 -45.73 11.18
C PHE A 1264 14.85 -44.38 11.64
N ILE A 1265 14.39 -43.69 12.69
CA ILE A 1265 13.38 -44.03 13.72
C ILE A 1265 12.10 -43.23 13.50
#